data_AF-A0A813KSJ5-F1
#
_entry.id   AF-A0A813KSJ5-F1
#
_cell.length_a   1.000
_cell.length_b   1.000
_cell.length_c   1.000
_cell.angle_alpha   90.00
_cell.angle_beta   90.00
_cell.angle_gamma   90.00
#
_symmetry.space_group_name_H-M   'P 1'
#
loop_
_entity.id
_entity.type
_entity.pdbx_description
1 polymer ?
#
loop_
_entity_poly.entity_id
_entity_poly.type
_entity_poly.pdbx_seq_one_letter_code
_entity_poly.pdbx_strand_id
1 'polypeptide(L)'
;MVILQLIGVLALAALGSLAAEGAASDRLSRLRGTQSAEPVLQTQVLGPLRWDVIGPFPSSSREQGADVLEAFGGILRIPRGGAQTYPSELVPQWSGHEAGRARWMQVSGQEAGGSVEIDYGDLRWDFLEEALGSTVLRSHGWAVGDFSVPVDGAFAATCSGISWFLLDGDRLQGDPYRTSWRGSQPVHLKAGNHTLHVPFAAWGSHASFRCQLAPYADDPEDFPLHVISRPGMGGRPFLFPDVVEGQLASELASVVLENRGQAALWVFRAEVEENVFGIQTEIQPVRLAPGQQLPVRLRLWLLQNRSQQQLECGRQEWGLWLQSLTFLFRARVVKQVNSSSKQISTHIQLDMNCKNFSDPYAFTFLDADDSVQYAAVRSPAGPCPEQGCPVLFATHGASVESHPIRNGAWANSYQRQQGAWLLMPTNRDKYGYDWQGPGFQNGFMALRHLSDRLPGVPTALLHERGVDALRLVLSGHSMGGHGCLEYLTHHGDTVLAAAPAAGWISFGLYAFDRFRTGDGLVDPMLRGIMYSAMAEWDTDLLVGNAVGIPIVVRVGGNDTSVPPWQLRRFARLLEQETGDPEAVVISEVPGEGHWWGKVVDDSELQEFYDRAVAGPLPALPQRFTAVTLNPATSSGRGGIRMDQLRVPYRLARVFVDRGEQNCNVSSCPPWELRTENVRRLSFYELPGRPLPAAGMIVDGVRFPGESLPSWPGHLCAAADTFPPEWRACADDAWRVSERSAANYGPMRQVFESKLVIVYGTQATDASYNRLLRERAVFIANAAYYRGRFAIELLADTDPEAGELLSAGDSHNAILLGGPEVNCFAAAAAATGGRQKWPIWWESAAGNNNNNNNNSNNNNNNANNNNNYTYRVGPHRYTASGLGYLFLAPLRALTEAQAPSSLPRLALIIAGGSERGFELASSLLPLSSGLTLPDYMVVEQSFRWKGAGGVASLYSKWLPAPIPLDPLIGDAPRSAALEAHKYASKAAYLMHRKFAALGFADFGGPIVDIVGTGGDGQDTFNISTAAGLLAAGAGARIVKHGNRAATSKSGAADIIEALGAKLEIMPSDVSAVLDAGSFVFLFARSYHPAMKHVGPIRHELGIRTVFNILGPLTNPARPDAMVCGVYTPVLGRLFVEVFKMLGMSRALVVHGCEGLDELSIEGASKVWELHQSGEITEYEVRPSDFGLDAHPLSEVAGGTPEENAAEMRELLSGRGRTAVRDMIVMNASAALYAAGKVADFKSGCVAARAALADGRAIQTLDAYISASNNPKVRLQHVL
;
A
#
# COMPACT_ATOMS: atom_id res chain seq x y z
N MET A 1 45.93 33.62 -30.08
CA MET A 1 44.98 32.63 -30.67
C MET A 1 45.60 31.71 -31.73
N VAL A 2 46.93 31.53 -31.84
CA VAL A 2 47.54 30.46 -32.68
C VAL A 2 48.63 29.64 -31.95
N ILE A 3 49.10 30.03 -30.76
CA ILE A 3 50.15 29.26 -30.03
C ILE A 3 49.60 28.33 -28.93
N LEU A 4 48.39 28.55 -28.43
CA LEU A 4 47.75 27.66 -27.45
C LEU A 4 46.98 26.48 -28.08
N GLN A 5 46.88 26.43 -29.41
CA GLN A 5 46.31 25.30 -30.16
C GLN A 5 47.36 24.26 -30.62
N LEU A 6 48.65 24.43 -30.27
CA LEU A 6 49.73 23.53 -30.70
C LEU A 6 50.31 22.63 -29.57
N ILE A 7 49.90 22.79 -28.32
CA ILE A 7 50.38 21.95 -27.20
C ILE A 7 49.37 20.86 -26.79
N GLY A 8 48.09 20.99 -27.18
CA GLY A 8 47.05 20.00 -26.85
C GLY A 8 46.96 18.78 -27.78
N VAL A 9 47.65 18.80 -28.93
CA VAL A 9 47.50 17.77 -29.99
C VAL A 9 48.62 16.71 -29.96
N LEU A 10 49.62 16.81 -29.06
CA LEU A 10 50.73 15.85 -28.97
C LEU A 10 50.73 14.93 -27.74
N ALA A 11 49.77 15.04 -26.81
CA ALA A 11 49.71 14.18 -25.62
C ALA A 11 48.79 12.95 -25.74
N LEU A 12 48.07 12.80 -26.85
CA LEU A 12 47.07 11.73 -27.04
C LEU A 12 47.48 10.65 -28.06
N ALA A 13 48.75 10.62 -28.49
CA ALA A 13 49.25 9.66 -29.47
C ALA A 13 50.37 8.72 -28.94
N ALA A 14 50.55 8.57 -27.62
CA ALA A 14 51.62 7.75 -27.05
C ALA A 14 51.17 6.79 -25.93
N LEU A 15 49.94 6.25 -26.01
CA LEU A 15 49.47 5.17 -25.13
C LEU A 15 48.86 4.01 -25.94
N GLY A 16 49.49 3.69 -27.06
CA GLY A 16 49.29 2.46 -27.81
C GLY A 16 50.62 1.74 -27.98
N SER A 17 50.69 0.50 -27.50
CA SER A 17 51.76 -0.49 -27.68
C SER A 17 53.08 -0.25 -26.92
N LEU A 18 53.36 -1.09 -25.93
CA LEU A 18 54.49 -2.04 -25.96
C LEU A 18 54.49 -2.90 -24.68
N ALA A 19 54.49 -4.21 -24.91
CA ALA A 19 54.71 -5.23 -23.92
C ALA A 19 56.22 -5.42 -23.65
N ALA A 20 56.48 -6.10 -22.52
CA ALA A 20 57.65 -6.92 -22.21
C ALA A 20 58.93 -6.27 -21.64
N GLU A 21 59.62 -7.12 -20.85
CA GLU A 21 60.89 -6.95 -20.12
C GLU A 21 60.73 -6.32 -18.72
N GLY A 22 61.10 -6.95 -17.60
CA GLY A 22 62.12 -7.97 -17.38
C GLY A 22 63.16 -7.40 -16.41
N ALA A 23 63.41 -8.11 -15.31
CA ALA A 23 64.52 -7.94 -14.36
C ALA A 23 64.44 -6.79 -13.31
N ALA A 24 63.97 -7.17 -12.11
CA ALA A 24 64.51 -6.67 -10.85
C ALA A 24 64.32 -7.72 -9.74
N SER A 25 64.84 -8.94 -9.96
CA SER A 25 64.92 -9.99 -8.93
C SER A 25 66.37 -10.45 -8.78
N ASP A 26 67.22 -9.65 -8.15
CA ASP A 26 68.55 -10.16 -7.76
C ASP A 26 69.15 -9.43 -6.56
N ARG A 27 68.44 -9.46 -5.42
CA ARG A 27 69.01 -9.02 -4.14
C ARG A 27 68.23 -9.50 -2.91
N LEU A 28 67.92 -10.79 -2.81
CA LEU A 28 67.39 -11.38 -1.55
C LEU A 28 67.55 -12.92 -1.46
N SER A 29 68.60 -13.50 -2.06
CA SER A 29 68.83 -14.96 -2.08
C SER A 29 70.02 -15.44 -1.26
N ARG A 30 70.37 -14.75 -0.16
CA ARG A 30 71.31 -15.27 0.84
C ARG A 30 70.89 -14.86 2.23
N LEU A 31 70.07 -15.70 2.87
CA LEU A 31 70.03 -15.99 4.31
C LEU A 31 68.72 -16.72 4.64
N ARG A 32 68.77 -18.06 4.67
CA ARG A 32 68.20 -18.94 5.73
C ARG A 32 68.05 -20.36 5.17
N GLY A 33 68.84 -21.26 5.74
CA GLY A 33 68.69 -22.69 5.55
C GLY A 33 67.52 -23.25 6.35
N THR A 34 67.05 -24.41 5.87
CA THR A 34 66.37 -25.47 6.62
C THR A 34 65.36 -25.03 7.67
N GLN A 35 64.09 -24.86 7.25
CA GLN A 35 62.94 -25.12 8.11
C GLN A 35 61.91 -25.96 7.33
N SER A 36 61.32 -26.88 8.07
CA SER A 36 60.27 -27.83 7.71
C SER A 36 59.13 -27.20 6.92
N ALA A 37 58.53 -27.98 6.02
CA ALA A 37 57.29 -27.66 5.33
C ALA A 37 56.16 -27.43 6.35
N GLU A 38 55.84 -26.16 6.64
CA GLU A 38 54.54 -25.74 7.17
C GLU A 38 53.59 -25.41 6.00
N PRO A 39 52.26 -25.63 6.15
CA PRO A 39 51.33 -25.47 5.05
C PRO A 39 51.05 -23.99 4.80
N VAL A 40 51.51 -23.47 3.66
CA VAL A 40 51.29 -22.11 3.12
C VAL A 40 49.83 -21.91 2.62
N LEU A 41 48.84 -22.59 3.20
CA LEU A 41 47.47 -22.68 2.65
C LEU A 41 46.43 -21.73 3.28
N GLN A 42 46.78 -20.90 4.27
CA GLN A 42 45.80 -20.09 5.02
C GLN A 42 45.54 -18.67 4.49
N THR A 43 46.18 -18.23 3.39
CA THR A 43 46.06 -16.83 2.89
C THR A 43 45.39 -16.67 1.54
N GLN A 44 45.00 -17.76 0.86
CA GLN A 44 44.45 -17.69 -0.49
C GLN A 44 42.94 -17.35 -0.48
N VAL A 45 42.55 -16.27 -1.17
CA VAL A 45 41.14 -15.98 -1.47
C VAL A 45 40.60 -17.03 -2.42
N LEU A 46 39.46 -17.62 -2.07
CA LEU A 46 38.77 -18.66 -2.84
C LEU A 46 37.57 -18.08 -3.57
N GLY A 47 37.16 -18.76 -4.63
CA GLY A 47 35.94 -18.48 -5.38
C GLY A 47 36.01 -19.08 -6.79
N PRO A 48 34.87 -19.15 -7.51
CA PRO A 48 34.86 -19.68 -8.86
C PRO A 48 35.64 -18.77 -9.82
N LEU A 49 36.47 -19.37 -10.67
CA LEU A 49 37.09 -18.69 -11.81
C LEU A 49 36.18 -18.72 -13.04
N ARG A 50 35.44 -19.82 -13.23
CA ARG A 50 34.52 -20.04 -14.35
C ARG A 50 33.09 -20.02 -13.85
N TRP A 51 32.23 -19.36 -14.61
CA TRP A 51 30.82 -19.17 -14.30
C TRP A 51 29.97 -19.59 -15.49
N ASP A 52 28.99 -20.45 -15.25
CA ASP A 52 27.89 -20.68 -16.19
C ASP A 52 26.81 -19.62 -15.90
N VAL A 53 26.49 -18.81 -16.90
CA VAL A 53 25.58 -17.68 -16.80
C VAL A 53 24.35 -17.94 -17.66
N ILE A 54 23.16 -17.60 -17.15
CA ILE A 54 21.90 -17.67 -17.90
C ILE A 54 21.08 -16.39 -17.71
N GLY A 55 20.63 -15.82 -18.82
CA GLY A 55 19.93 -14.54 -18.90
C GLY A 55 20.08 -13.91 -20.30
N PRO A 56 19.58 -12.69 -20.53
CA PRO A 56 18.83 -11.85 -19.58
C PRO A 56 17.34 -12.20 -19.56
N PHE A 57 16.69 -12.05 -18.43
CA PHE A 57 15.22 -12.14 -18.26
C PHE A 57 14.66 -10.77 -17.87
N PRO A 58 13.48 -10.36 -18.37
CA PRO A 58 12.89 -9.12 -17.93
C PRO A 58 12.62 -9.17 -16.43
N SER A 59 12.81 -8.04 -15.76
CA SER A 59 12.44 -7.91 -14.36
C SER A 59 12.01 -6.49 -14.06
N SER A 60 11.10 -6.35 -13.10
CA SER A 60 10.87 -5.06 -12.45
C SER A 60 12.03 -4.70 -11.51
N SER A 61 12.15 -3.42 -11.18
CA SER A 61 13.22 -2.86 -10.36
C SER A 61 13.29 -3.40 -8.92
N ARG A 62 12.25 -4.10 -8.43
CA ARG A 62 12.14 -4.54 -7.02
C ARG A 62 11.93 -6.05 -6.83
N GLU A 63 11.85 -6.86 -7.89
CA GLU A 63 11.67 -8.32 -7.82
C GLU A 63 12.98 -9.13 -7.72
N GLN A 64 14.03 -8.57 -7.12
CA GLN A 64 15.38 -9.16 -7.02
C GLN A 64 15.48 -10.47 -6.21
N GLY A 65 14.35 -11.02 -5.73
CA GLY A 65 14.28 -12.23 -4.91
C GLY A 65 13.59 -13.44 -5.57
N ALA A 66 12.94 -13.26 -6.72
CA ALA A 66 12.24 -14.34 -7.40
C ALA A 66 13.20 -15.09 -8.32
N ASP A 67 13.18 -16.41 -8.26
CA ASP A 67 13.85 -17.23 -9.26
C ASP A 67 12.97 -17.31 -10.52
N VAL A 68 13.36 -16.56 -11.56
CA VAL A 68 12.68 -16.51 -12.86
C VAL A 68 12.65 -17.87 -13.57
N LEU A 69 13.47 -18.84 -13.15
CA LEU A 69 13.52 -20.20 -13.68
C LEU A 69 12.76 -21.23 -12.83
N GLU A 70 12.12 -20.80 -11.74
CA GLU A 70 11.41 -21.69 -10.79
C GLU A 70 10.26 -22.47 -11.44
N ALA A 71 9.65 -21.94 -12.50
CA ALA A 71 8.60 -22.62 -13.27
C ALA A 71 9.12 -23.89 -13.96
N PHE A 72 10.42 -23.94 -14.24
CA PHE A 72 11.12 -25.05 -14.89
C PHE A 72 11.85 -25.95 -13.89
N GLY A 73 11.64 -25.74 -12.59
CA GLY A 73 12.29 -26.49 -11.51
C GLY A 73 13.20 -25.64 -10.62
N GLY A 74 13.53 -24.41 -11.04
CA GLY A 74 14.42 -23.49 -10.32
C GLY A 74 15.88 -23.71 -10.63
N ILE A 75 16.70 -22.70 -10.37
CA ILE A 75 18.13 -22.68 -10.69
C ILE A 75 18.88 -23.89 -10.12
N LEU A 76 18.47 -24.37 -8.94
CA LEU A 76 19.07 -25.53 -8.28
C LEU A 76 18.76 -26.87 -8.96
N ARG A 77 17.78 -26.93 -9.87
CA ARG A 77 17.32 -28.19 -10.50
C ARG A 77 17.49 -28.23 -12.01
N ILE A 78 17.65 -27.09 -12.68
CA ILE A 78 17.84 -27.07 -14.12
C ILE A 78 19.26 -27.53 -14.52
N PRO A 79 19.42 -28.26 -15.64
CA PRO A 79 20.75 -28.68 -16.11
C PRO A 79 21.62 -27.49 -16.54
N ARG A 80 22.89 -27.47 -16.09
CA ARG A 80 23.93 -26.50 -16.50
C ARG A 80 24.56 -26.87 -17.84
N GLY A 81 24.91 -25.87 -18.65
CA GLY A 81 25.79 -26.03 -19.83
C GLY A 81 25.24 -26.87 -21.00
N GLY A 82 23.96 -27.26 -20.98
CA GLY A 82 23.30 -28.01 -22.06
C GLY A 82 22.67 -27.12 -23.15
N ALA A 83 22.21 -27.73 -24.24
CA ALA A 83 21.48 -27.06 -25.35
C ALA A 83 20.05 -26.58 -24.98
N GLN A 84 19.66 -26.72 -23.71
CA GLN A 84 18.35 -26.25 -23.24
C GLN A 84 18.35 -24.73 -23.15
N THR A 85 17.28 -24.14 -23.66
CA THR A 85 17.04 -22.69 -23.65
C THR A 85 15.72 -22.39 -22.92
N TYR A 86 15.56 -21.18 -22.40
CA TYR A 86 14.42 -20.77 -21.57
C TYR A 86 13.80 -19.49 -22.12
N PRO A 87 12.47 -19.31 -22.09
CA PRO A 87 11.83 -18.11 -22.63
C PRO A 87 12.37 -16.81 -22.03
N SER A 88 12.61 -15.80 -22.87
CA SER A 88 12.92 -14.44 -22.47
C SER A 88 12.42 -13.43 -23.51
N GLU A 89 11.64 -12.46 -23.03
CA GLU A 89 11.05 -11.37 -23.80
C GLU A 89 12.11 -10.38 -24.32
N LEU A 90 13.33 -10.41 -23.77
CA LEU A 90 14.41 -9.50 -24.14
C LEU A 90 15.23 -10.03 -25.33
N VAL A 91 15.12 -11.32 -25.69
CA VAL A 91 15.94 -11.94 -26.75
C VAL A 91 15.24 -11.83 -28.13
N PRO A 92 15.82 -11.12 -29.12
CA PRO A 92 15.15 -10.77 -30.39
C PRO A 92 15.08 -11.92 -31.41
N GLN A 93 14.26 -11.73 -32.47
CA GLN A 93 13.99 -12.74 -33.51
C GLN A 93 15.13 -13.05 -34.50
N TRP A 94 16.14 -12.19 -34.62
CA TRP A 94 17.19 -12.36 -35.64
C TRP A 94 18.39 -13.20 -35.18
N SER A 95 18.36 -13.75 -33.95
CA SER A 95 19.36 -14.69 -33.42
C SER A 95 19.27 -16.11 -34.03
N GLY A 96 18.45 -16.31 -35.07
CA GLY A 96 18.20 -17.61 -35.70
C GLY A 96 17.05 -18.38 -35.04
N HIS A 97 17.07 -19.71 -35.12
CA HIS A 97 16.00 -20.60 -34.63
C HIS A 97 15.75 -20.57 -33.10
N GLU A 98 16.51 -19.77 -32.34
CA GLU A 98 16.45 -19.63 -30.88
C GLU A 98 15.88 -18.29 -30.39
N ALA A 99 15.25 -17.51 -31.29
CA ALA A 99 14.53 -16.28 -30.99
C ALA A 99 13.65 -16.35 -29.73
N GLY A 100 13.73 -15.33 -28.86
CA GLY A 100 12.91 -15.25 -27.63
C GLY A 100 13.33 -16.21 -26.51
N ARG A 101 14.55 -16.74 -26.54
CA ARG A 101 15.03 -17.70 -25.54
C ARG A 101 16.46 -17.41 -25.06
N ALA A 102 16.65 -17.36 -23.74
CA ALA A 102 17.94 -17.29 -23.06
C ALA A 102 18.61 -18.67 -23.00
N ARG A 103 19.94 -18.71 -23.07
CA ARG A 103 20.76 -19.92 -23.01
C ARG A 103 21.87 -19.78 -21.98
N TRP A 104 22.47 -20.90 -21.61
CA TRP A 104 23.70 -20.89 -20.82
C TRP A 104 24.87 -20.35 -21.66
N MET A 105 25.68 -19.49 -21.06
CA MET A 105 26.94 -19.02 -21.61
C MET A 105 28.03 -19.12 -20.55
N GLN A 106 29.29 -19.27 -20.96
CA GLN A 106 30.41 -19.32 -20.02
C GLN A 106 31.14 -17.99 -19.98
N VAL A 107 31.37 -17.53 -18.76
CA VAL A 107 32.13 -16.32 -18.46
C VAL A 107 33.25 -16.69 -17.49
N SER A 108 34.43 -16.08 -17.68
CA SER A 108 35.53 -16.22 -16.73
C SER A 108 35.69 -14.93 -15.92
N GLY A 109 35.85 -15.07 -14.62
CA GLY A 109 36.30 -13.95 -13.78
C GLY A 109 37.74 -13.59 -14.08
N GLN A 110 38.16 -12.38 -13.69
CA GLN A 110 39.55 -11.93 -13.87
C GLN A 110 40.55 -12.81 -13.10
N GLU A 111 40.14 -13.29 -11.93
CA GLU A 111 40.87 -14.22 -11.06
C GLU A 111 39.86 -15.02 -10.22
N ALA A 112 40.32 -16.05 -9.50
CA ALA A 112 39.46 -16.80 -8.58
C ALA A 112 38.93 -15.87 -7.47
N GLY A 113 37.61 -15.76 -7.34
CA GLY A 113 36.97 -14.81 -6.43
C GLY A 113 37.04 -13.33 -6.90
N GLY A 114 37.50 -13.09 -8.12
CA GLY A 114 37.60 -11.77 -8.74
C GLY A 114 36.27 -11.24 -9.28
N SER A 115 36.32 -10.05 -9.88
CA SER A 115 35.17 -9.46 -10.57
C SER A 115 34.80 -10.27 -11.82
N VAL A 116 33.49 -10.42 -12.03
CA VAL A 116 32.87 -11.07 -13.18
C VAL A 116 32.11 -10.00 -13.96
N GLU A 117 32.37 -9.93 -15.27
CA GLU A 117 31.71 -9.01 -16.20
C GLU A 117 30.87 -9.83 -17.18
N ILE A 118 29.59 -9.46 -17.33
CA ILE A 118 28.62 -10.12 -18.19
C ILE A 118 28.18 -9.10 -19.24
N ASP A 119 28.19 -9.51 -20.50
CA ASP A 119 27.86 -8.67 -21.65
C ASP A 119 26.74 -9.30 -22.50
N TYR A 120 25.69 -8.50 -22.75
CA TYR A 120 24.54 -8.77 -23.60
C TYR A 120 24.47 -7.76 -24.76
N GLY A 121 25.62 -7.25 -25.22
CA GLY A 121 25.74 -6.20 -26.25
C GLY A 121 25.11 -6.52 -27.61
N ASP A 122 24.83 -7.79 -27.91
CA ASP A 122 24.13 -8.21 -29.14
C ASP A 122 22.64 -7.81 -29.16
N LEU A 123 22.09 -7.31 -28.05
CA LEU A 123 20.71 -6.85 -27.96
C LEU A 123 20.59 -5.36 -28.32
N ARG A 124 19.48 -4.98 -28.97
CA ARG A 124 19.17 -3.58 -29.32
C ARG A 124 18.61 -2.80 -28.12
N TRP A 125 19.43 -2.55 -27.11
CA TRP A 125 19.03 -1.86 -25.88
C TRP A 125 18.43 -0.48 -26.14
N ASP A 126 19.02 0.32 -27.04
CA ASP A 126 18.52 1.65 -27.40
C ASP A 126 17.07 1.59 -27.93
N PHE A 127 16.76 0.58 -28.75
CA PHE A 127 15.39 0.40 -29.27
C PHE A 127 14.41 -0.01 -28.17
N LEU A 128 14.83 -0.90 -27.27
CA LEU A 128 14.00 -1.31 -26.15
C LEU A 128 13.72 -0.11 -25.23
N GLU A 129 14.75 0.67 -24.90
CA GLU A 129 14.60 1.88 -24.08
C GLU A 129 13.69 2.93 -24.76
N GLU A 130 13.84 3.15 -26.06
CA GLU A 130 12.97 4.07 -26.82
C GLU A 130 11.51 3.61 -26.80
N ALA A 131 11.26 2.30 -26.98
CA ALA A 131 9.92 1.74 -27.08
C ALA A 131 9.23 1.53 -25.70
N LEU A 132 9.99 1.22 -24.66
CA LEU A 132 9.49 0.72 -23.37
C LEU A 132 9.97 1.54 -22.17
N GLY A 133 10.81 2.55 -22.38
CA GLY A 133 11.41 3.39 -21.35
C GLY A 133 12.60 2.74 -20.65
N SER A 134 13.38 3.53 -19.91
CA SER A 134 14.63 3.11 -19.24
C SER A 134 14.46 1.95 -18.25
N THR A 135 13.25 1.67 -17.78
CA THR A 135 12.97 0.52 -16.90
C THR A 135 13.24 -0.84 -17.54
N VAL A 136 13.08 -0.97 -18.88
CA VAL A 136 13.36 -2.22 -19.60
C VAL A 136 14.84 -2.58 -19.60
N LEU A 137 15.72 -1.60 -19.36
CA LEU A 137 17.14 -1.83 -19.25
C LEU A 137 17.48 -2.70 -18.04
N ARG A 138 16.59 -2.79 -17.04
CA ARG A 138 16.79 -3.70 -15.92
C ARG A 138 16.39 -5.12 -16.32
N SER A 139 17.35 -6.03 -16.21
CA SER A 139 17.12 -7.46 -16.43
C SER A 139 17.79 -8.30 -15.35
N HIS A 140 17.34 -9.54 -15.16
CA HIS A 140 17.91 -10.48 -14.20
C HIS A 140 18.55 -11.68 -14.89
N GLY A 141 19.48 -12.32 -14.20
CA GLY A 141 20.07 -13.58 -14.60
C GLY A 141 20.66 -14.33 -13.42
N TRP A 142 21.15 -15.53 -13.69
CA TRP A 142 21.84 -16.37 -12.72
C TRP A 142 23.25 -16.69 -13.20
N ALA A 143 24.22 -16.62 -12.30
CA ALA A 143 25.56 -17.11 -12.50
C ALA A 143 25.83 -18.25 -11.51
N VAL A 144 26.28 -19.39 -12.01
CA VAL A 144 26.60 -20.58 -11.21
C VAL A 144 28.06 -20.93 -11.39
N GLY A 145 28.79 -21.03 -10.29
CA GLY A 145 30.23 -21.27 -10.30
C GLY A 145 30.64 -22.29 -9.25
N ASP A 146 31.53 -23.19 -9.65
CA ASP A 146 32.09 -24.21 -8.76
C ASP A 146 33.49 -23.81 -8.30
N PHE A 147 33.84 -24.15 -7.07
CA PHE A 147 35.18 -23.95 -6.51
C PHE A 147 35.49 -25.04 -5.49
N SER A 148 36.77 -25.24 -5.19
CA SER A 148 37.23 -26.24 -4.24
C SER A 148 37.83 -25.59 -3.01
N VAL A 149 37.43 -26.09 -1.84
CA VAL A 149 38.00 -25.73 -0.54
C VAL A 149 39.03 -26.80 -0.17
N PRO A 150 40.31 -26.43 0.05
CA PRO A 150 41.38 -27.41 0.23
C PRO A 150 41.39 -28.07 1.61
N VAL A 151 40.90 -27.36 2.64
CA VAL A 151 40.86 -27.81 4.03
C VAL A 151 39.60 -27.28 4.71
N ASP A 152 39.08 -28.03 5.68
CA ASP A 152 38.00 -27.55 6.56
C ASP A 152 38.40 -26.21 7.19
N GLY A 153 37.52 -25.22 7.15
CA GLY A 153 37.86 -23.88 7.62
C GLY A 153 36.68 -22.92 7.71
N ALA A 154 36.92 -21.80 8.42
CA ALA A 154 36.01 -20.68 8.51
C ALA A 154 36.39 -19.60 7.48
N PHE A 155 35.40 -19.15 6.72
CA PHE A 155 35.57 -18.17 5.65
C PHE A 155 34.59 -17.01 5.81
N ALA A 156 35.01 -15.83 5.36
CA ALA A 156 34.13 -14.70 5.10
C ALA A 156 33.63 -14.79 3.65
N ALA A 157 32.39 -15.22 3.45
CA ALA A 157 31.75 -15.21 2.14
C ALA A 157 31.22 -13.81 1.83
N THR A 158 31.68 -13.20 0.74
CA THR A 158 31.28 -11.84 0.33
C THR A 158 30.92 -11.80 -1.14
N CYS A 159 29.69 -11.41 -1.46
CA CYS A 159 29.24 -11.15 -2.83
C CYS A 159 28.80 -9.69 -2.99
N SER A 160 29.56 -8.90 -3.74
CA SER A 160 29.27 -7.48 -4.03
C SER A 160 28.59 -7.30 -5.39
N GLY A 161 27.68 -6.32 -5.45
CA GLY A 161 26.76 -6.11 -6.58
C GLY A 161 25.55 -7.05 -6.56
N ILE A 162 25.37 -7.81 -5.47
CA ILE A 162 24.40 -8.91 -5.36
C ILE A 162 23.59 -8.74 -4.08
N SER A 163 22.27 -8.90 -4.14
CA SER A 163 21.41 -8.76 -2.96
C SER A 163 21.46 -9.98 -2.02
N TRP A 164 21.56 -11.18 -2.57
CA TRP A 164 21.66 -12.45 -1.85
C TRP A 164 22.21 -13.51 -2.78
N PHE A 165 22.76 -14.59 -2.25
CA PHE A 165 23.30 -15.70 -3.04
C PHE A 165 23.08 -17.02 -2.30
N LEU A 166 23.25 -18.15 -3.01
CA LEU A 166 23.19 -19.48 -2.43
C LEU A 166 24.60 -20.08 -2.41
N LEU A 167 25.03 -20.56 -1.25
CA LEU A 167 26.24 -21.37 -1.09
C LEU A 167 25.80 -22.77 -0.69
N ASP A 168 26.00 -23.74 -1.58
CA ASP A 168 25.50 -25.12 -1.42
C ASP A 168 24.00 -25.24 -1.11
N GLY A 169 23.21 -24.25 -1.54
CA GLY A 169 21.76 -24.15 -1.30
C GLY A 169 21.39 -23.26 -0.11
N ASP A 170 22.33 -22.92 0.77
CA ASP A 170 22.08 -22.05 1.91
C ASP A 170 22.03 -20.58 1.47
N ARG A 171 20.95 -19.88 1.85
CA ARG A 171 20.72 -18.49 1.44
C ARG A 171 21.47 -17.52 2.34
N LEU A 172 22.45 -16.85 1.75
CA LEU A 172 23.29 -15.84 2.40
C LEU A 172 23.00 -14.44 1.85
N GLN A 173 23.24 -13.44 2.69
CA GLN A 173 23.02 -12.05 2.34
C GLN A 173 24.23 -11.49 1.56
N GLY A 174 23.97 -10.76 0.47
CA GLY A 174 25.00 -10.09 -0.34
C GLY A 174 25.10 -8.59 -0.04
N ASP A 175 26.01 -7.91 -0.75
CA ASP A 175 26.22 -6.46 -0.75
C ASP A 175 25.76 -5.84 -2.09
N PRO A 176 24.47 -5.51 -2.24
CA PRO A 176 23.91 -5.03 -3.50
C PRO A 176 24.48 -3.69 -3.95
N TYR A 177 25.02 -2.89 -3.02
CA TYR A 177 25.48 -1.53 -3.28
C TYR A 177 27.01 -1.41 -3.42
N ARG A 178 27.72 -2.54 -3.50
CA ARG A 178 29.19 -2.61 -3.64
C ARG A 178 29.91 -1.79 -2.57
N THR A 179 29.32 -1.75 -1.38
CA THR A 179 29.93 -1.11 -0.25
C THR A 179 31.13 -1.91 0.25
N SER A 180 31.54 -3.06 -0.28
CA SER A 180 32.78 -3.79 0.06
C SER A 180 32.94 -4.30 1.51
N TRP A 181 32.12 -3.87 2.47
CA TRP A 181 32.14 -4.36 3.87
C TRP A 181 30.77 -4.78 4.43
N ARG A 182 29.64 -4.34 3.85
CA ARG A 182 28.28 -4.70 4.30
C ARG A 182 27.78 -6.04 3.75
N GLY A 183 28.63 -7.03 3.52
CA GLY A 183 28.18 -8.29 2.90
C GLY A 183 29.02 -9.51 3.22
N SER A 184 29.94 -9.40 4.17
CA SER A 184 30.68 -10.55 4.68
C SER A 184 29.75 -11.39 5.54
N GLN A 185 29.66 -12.69 5.25
CA GLN A 185 28.90 -13.67 6.05
C GLN A 185 29.86 -14.77 6.52
N PRO A 186 29.93 -15.06 7.83
CA PRO A 186 30.76 -16.16 8.34
C PRO A 186 30.17 -17.49 7.89
N VAL A 187 30.97 -18.30 7.21
CA VAL A 187 30.60 -19.66 6.78
C VAL A 187 31.68 -20.64 7.20
N HIS A 188 31.29 -21.87 7.53
CA HIS A 188 32.22 -22.97 7.79
C HIS A 188 32.07 -24.00 6.69
N LEU A 189 33.13 -24.20 5.90
CA LEU A 189 33.12 -25.10 4.77
C LEU A 189 34.05 -26.29 5.05
N LYS A 190 33.63 -27.47 4.56
CA LYS A 190 34.44 -28.67 4.59
C LYS A 190 35.41 -28.68 3.41
N ALA A 191 36.48 -29.45 3.48
CA ALA A 191 37.31 -29.73 2.33
C ALA A 191 36.48 -30.45 1.26
N GLY A 192 36.52 -29.96 0.02
CA GLY A 192 35.70 -30.49 -1.07
C GLY A 192 35.27 -29.45 -2.09
N ASN A 193 34.32 -29.84 -2.94
CA ASN A 193 33.74 -28.96 -3.96
C ASN A 193 32.49 -28.28 -3.44
N HIS A 194 32.38 -26.99 -3.72
CA HIS A 194 31.30 -26.12 -3.31
C HIS A 194 30.76 -25.36 -4.51
N THR A 195 29.48 -24.98 -4.45
CA THR A 195 28.79 -24.27 -5.54
C THR A 195 28.20 -22.96 -5.06
N LEU A 196 28.45 -21.89 -5.81
CA LEU A 196 27.77 -20.60 -5.67
C LEU A 196 26.70 -20.45 -6.74
N HIS A 197 25.49 -20.06 -6.33
CA HIS A 197 24.43 -19.60 -7.22
C HIS A 197 24.16 -18.12 -6.93
N VAL A 198 24.38 -17.28 -7.93
CA VAL A 198 24.39 -15.83 -7.80
C VAL A 198 23.31 -15.24 -8.70
N PRO A 199 22.19 -14.75 -8.14
CA PRO A 199 21.22 -13.97 -8.88
C PRO A 199 21.76 -12.55 -9.06
N PHE A 200 21.94 -12.11 -10.31
CA PHE A 200 22.43 -10.76 -10.61
C PHE A 200 21.40 -9.95 -11.39
N ALA A 201 21.49 -8.64 -11.25
CA ALA A 201 20.75 -7.68 -12.08
C ALA A 201 21.71 -7.00 -13.06
N ALA A 202 21.29 -6.86 -14.31
CA ALA A 202 21.99 -6.11 -15.35
C ALA A 202 21.28 -4.78 -15.61
N TRP A 203 22.05 -3.79 -16.09
CA TRP A 203 21.53 -2.55 -16.62
C TRP A 203 21.97 -2.39 -18.07
N GLY A 204 21.03 -2.46 -19.00
CA GLY A 204 21.32 -2.53 -20.43
C GLY A 204 22.18 -3.75 -20.74
N SER A 205 23.23 -3.55 -21.53
CA SER A 205 24.11 -4.62 -21.98
C SER A 205 25.00 -5.22 -20.90
N HIS A 206 25.18 -4.57 -19.74
CA HIS A 206 26.24 -4.97 -18.80
C HIS A 206 25.71 -5.32 -17.40
N ALA A 207 26.26 -6.40 -16.85
CA ALA A 207 26.19 -6.73 -15.43
C ALA A 207 27.58 -7.03 -14.91
N SER A 208 27.81 -6.71 -13.63
CA SER A 208 29.02 -7.17 -12.97
C SER A 208 28.78 -7.50 -11.52
N PHE A 209 29.57 -8.41 -10.97
CA PHE A 209 29.56 -8.73 -9.56
C PHE A 209 30.91 -9.30 -9.15
N ARG A 210 31.13 -9.45 -7.85
CA ARG A 210 32.33 -10.12 -7.32
C ARG A 210 31.95 -10.95 -6.12
N CYS A 211 32.21 -12.25 -6.16
CA CYS A 211 31.96 -13.19 -5.08
C CYS A 211 33.26 -13.87 -4.64
N GLN A 212 33.66 -13.68 -3.40
CA GLN A 212 34.90 -14.20 -2.84
C GLN A 212 34.71 -14.81 -1.46
N LEU A 213 35.52 -15.82 -1.16
CA LEU A 213 35.62 -16.44 0.15
C LEU A 213 37.04 -16.22 0.66
N ALA A 214 37.19 -15.27 1.57
CA ALA A 214 38.48 -15.02 2.21
C ALA A 214 38.57 -15.87 3.49
N PRO A 215 39.68 -16.58 3.74
CA PRO A 215 39.96 -17.13 5.06
C PRO A 215 39.94 -15.98 6.07
N TYR A 216 39.45 -16.24 7.29
CA TYR A 216 39.74 -15.32 8.39
C TYR A 216 41.24 -15.41 8.69
N ALA A 217 42.01 -14.46 8.17
CA ALA A 217 43.47 -14.42 8.35
C ALA A 217 43.79 -14.30 9.85
N ASP A 218 44.49 -15.29 10.41
CA ASP A 218 45.22 -15.30 11.68
C ASP A 218 44.70 -14.33 12.78
N ASP A 219 43.40 -14.29 13.01
CA ASP A 219 42.88 -13.84 14.30
C ASP A 219 42.93 -15.09 15.19
N PRO A 220 43.77 -15.14 16.24
CA PRO A 220 44.03 -16.34 17.02
C PRO A 220 42.69 -16.95 17.42
N GLU A 221 42.42 -18.21 17.01
CA GLU A 221 41.20 -19.08 17.06
C GLU A 221 40.01 -18.76 18.01
N ASP A 222 39.79 -17.50 18.37
CA ASP A 222 39.30 -17.15 19.72
C ASP A 222 38.69 -15.73 19.77
N PHE A 223 38.64 -14.99 18.64
CA PHE A 223 38.03 -13.66 18.56
C PHE A 223 36.76 -13.65 17.68
N PRO A 224 35.59 -14.04 18.22
CA PRO A 224 34.34 -14.11 17.47
C PRO A 224 33.67 -12.76 17.19
N LEU A 225 34.15 -11.65 17.76
CA LEU A 225 33.54 -10.33 17.60
C LEU A 225 34.39 -9.44 16.69
N HIS A 226 33.86 -9.02 15.55
CA HIS A 226 34.54 -8.09 14.67
C HIS A 226 33.84 -6.73 14.67
N VAL A 227 34.63 -5.65 14.73
CA VAL A 227 34.14 -4.28 14.52
C VAL A 227 34.44 -3.91 13.07
N ILE A 228 33.43 -3.51 12.32
CA ILE A 228 33.58 -3.19 10.89
C ILE A 228 34.29 -1.83 10.74
N SER A 229 35.63 -1.81 10.84
CA SER A 229 36.45 -0.60 11.09
C SER A 229 36.96 0.19 9.88
N ARG A 230 36.81 -0.31 8.64
CA ARG A 230 37.41 0.36 7.47
C ARG A 230 36.36 0.96 6.53
N PRO A 231 36.45 2.26 6.19
CA PRO A 231 35.71 2.83 5.07
C PRO A 231 36.33 2.33 3.76
N GLY A 232 35.58 1.60 2.95
CA GLY A 232 35.92 1.34 1.56
C GLY A 232 35.18 2.29 0.61
N MET A 233 35.06 1.87 -0.66
CA MET A 233 34.49 2.70 -1.73
C MET A 233 32.95 2.77 -1.67
N GLY A 234 32.40 3.67 -0.85
CA GLY A 234 31.04 4.17 -1.09
C GLY A 234 30.05 4.18 0.07
N GLY A 235 30.48 4.21 1.32
CA GLY A 235 29.61 4.39 2.48
C GLY A 235 30.40 4.49 3.78
N ARG A 236 29.72 4.83 4.87
CA ARG A 236 30.33 4.85 6.21
C ARG A 236 29.80 3.68 7.05
N PRO A 237 30.62 2.69 7.45
CA PRO A 237 30.16 1.67 8.41
C PRO A 237 29.79 2.29 9.76
N PHE A 238 30.33 3.47 10.05
CA PHE A 238 30.11 4.24 11.26
C PHE A 238 29.31 5.52 11.01
N LEU A 239 28.59 5.97 12.02
CA LEU A 239 28.00 7.31 12.03
C LEU A 239 28.62 8.09 13.16
N PHE A 240 29.27 9.20 12.80
CA PHE A 240 29.86 10.16 13.72
C PHE A 240 29.44 11.56 13.29
N PRO A 241 29.19 12.46 14.25
CA PRO A 241 28.92 13.84 13.96
C PRO A 241 30.22 14.55 13.56
N ASP A 242 30.07 15.65 12.83
CA ASP A 242 31.19 16.55 12.57
C ASP A 242 31.55 17.37 13.83
N VAL A 243 32.75 17.92 13.83
CA VAL A 243 33.24 18.88 14.82
C VAL A 243 33.08 20.28 14.24
N VAL A 244 32.24 21.11 14.85
CA VAL A 244 31.94 22.47 14.41
C VAL A 244 32.53 23.47 15.40
N GLU A 245 33.43 24.35 14.94
CA GLU A 245 34.11 25.35 15.80
C GLU A 245 34.74 24.72 17.07
N GLY A 246 35.32 23.52 16.91
CA GLY A 246 35.95 22.77 17.99
C GLY A 246 34.98 22.09 18.97
N GLN A 247 33.69 22.02 18.66
CA GLN A 247 32.65 21.33 19.46
C GLN A 247 32.03 20.19 18.64
N LEU A 248 31.60 19.10 19.28
CA LEU A 248 30.83 18.06 18.60
C LEU A 248 29.47 18.60 18.16
N ALA A 249 29.06 18.36 16.91
CA ALA A 249 27.75 18.80 16.43
C ALA A 249 26.60 18.13 17.20
N SER A 250 26.78 16.88 17.62
CA SER A 250 25.83 16.16 18.48
C SER A 250 26.57 15.12 19.33
N GLU A 251 25.92 14.58 20.35
CA GLU A 251 26.53 13.61 21.28
C GLU A 251 26.45 12.14 20.83
N LEU A 252 25.70 11.82 19.78
CA LEU A 252 25.44 10.44 19.39
C LEU A 252 26.46 9.95 18.36
N ALA A 253 26.70 8.65 18.33
CA ALA A 253 27.44 7.97 17.28
C ALA A 253 27.05 6.48 17.21
N SER A 254 27.46 5.77 16.16
CA SER A 254 27.24 4.33 16.06
C SER A 254 28.40 3.57 15.46
N VAL A 255 28.68 2.39 16.04
CA VAL A 255 29.64 1.39 15.54
C VAL A 255 28.94 0.09 15.24
N VAL A 256 29.36 -0.61 14.18
CA VAL A 256 28.70 -1.86 13.76
C VAL A 256 29.55 -3.04 14.21
N LEU A 257 28.90 -3.94 14.94
CA LEU A 257 29.47 -5.18 15.42
C LEU A 257 29.01 -6.34 14.55
N GLU A 258 29.90 -7.29 14.32
CA GLU A 258 29.64 -8.52 13.57
C GLU A 258 30.07 -9.72 14.42
N ASN A 259 29.18 -10.69 14.62
CA ASN A 259 29.54 -11.96 15.25
C ASN A 259 29.98 -12.98 14.19
N ARG A 260 31.27 -13.26 14.15
CA ARG A 260 31.91 -14.27 13.29
C ARG A 260 32.02 -15.64 13.93
N GLY A 261 31.66 -15.76 15.20
CA GLY A 261 31.68 -17.01 15.95
C GLY A 261 30.47 -17.91 15.68
N GLN A 262 30.51 -19.12 16.23
CA GLN A 262 29.41 -20.09 16.14
C GLN A 262 28.38 -19.99 17.28
N ALA A 263 28.64 -19.14 18.29
CA ALA A 263 27.78 -18.94 19.44
C ALA A 263 27.36 -17.47 19.56
N ALA A 264 26.21 -17.23 20.20
CA ALA A 264 25.77 -15.86 20.49
C ALA A 264 26.76 -15.17 21.45
N LEU A 265 26.97 -13.88 21.26
CA LEU A 265 27.87 -13.07 22.08
C LEU A 265 27.06 -12.01 22.83
N TRP A 266 27.44 -11.75 24.08
CA TRP A 266 26.90 -10.62 24.83
C TRP A 266 27.87 -9.44 24.76
N VAL A 267 27.36 -8.26 24.48
CA VAL A 267 28.17 -7.04 24.37
C VAL A 267 27.71 -6.08 25.47
N PHE A 268 28.63 -5.71 26.38
CA PHE A 268 28.28 -4.97 27.60
C PHE A 268 28.83 -3.54 27.68
N ARG A 269 30.05 -3.25 27.17
CA ARG A 269 30.70 -1.96 27.47
C ARG A 269 31.91 -1.63 26.57
N ALA A 270 31.93 -0.46 25.93
CA ALA A 270 33.18 0.12 25.40
C ALA A 270 33.85 1.02 26.44
N GLU A 271 35.18 1.08 26.39
CA GLU A 271 35.99 1.93 27.26
C GLU A 271 36.96 2.76 26.40
N VAL A 272 37.23 4.00 26.78
CA VAL A 272 38.22 4.83 26.09
C VAL A 272 39.53 4.76 26.83
N GLU A 273 40.59 4.38 26.12
CA GLU A 273 41.95 4.46 26.65
C GLU A 273 42.57 5.76 26.11
N GLU A 274 43.00 6.63 27.03
CA GLU A 274 43.70 7.92 26.82
C GLU A 274 43.26 8.77 25.60
N ASN A 275 42.26 9.65 25.78
CA ASN A 275 41.94 10.70 24.80
C ASN A 275 41.23 11.93 25.41
N VAL A 276 41.08 13.03 24.65
CA VAL A 276 40.38 14.28 25.03
C VAL A 276 38.86 14.11 25.18
N PHE A 277 38.33 12.97 24.71
CA PHE A 277 36.92 12.63 24.70
C PHE A 277 36.56 11.63 25.80
N GLY A 278 35.40 11.83 26.42
CA GLY A 278 34.69 10.80 27.14
C GLY A 278 33.74 10.10 26.17
N ILE A 279 33.79 8.78 26.13
CA ILE A 279 32.82 7.96 25.39
C ILE A 279 32.19 7.01 26.37
N GLN A 280 30.87 6.96 26.35
CA GLN A 280 30.06 5.99 27.06
C GLN A 280 29.29 5.25 26.00
N THR A 281 29.50 3.95 25.94
CA THR A 281 28.51 3.10 25.32
C THR A 281 27.21 3.21 26.08
N GLU A 282 26.14 3.58 25.39
CA GLU A 282 24.77 3.43 25.90
C GLU A 282 24.26 2.01 25.61
N ILE A 283 25.14 1.03 25.79
CA ILE A 283 24.85 -0.37 25.60
C ILE A 283 24.13 -0.84 26.86
N GLN A 284 22.83 -1.14 26.75
CA GLN A 284 22.26 -2.24 27.53
C GLN A 284 22.91 -3.53 27.00
N PRO A 285 23.17 -4.57 27.81
CA PRO A 285 23.75 -5.81 27.32
C PRO A 285 23.00 -6.30 26.08
N VAL A 286 23.62 -6.29 24.89
CA VAL A 286 22.94 -6.73 23.66
C VAL A 286 23.46 -8.10 23.25
N ARG A 287 22.53 -8.96 22.84
CA ARG A 287 22.83 -10.31 22.35
C ARG A 287 23.01 -10.30 20.84
N LEU A 288 24.20 -10.69 20.37
CA LEU A 288 24.55 -10.76 18.95
C LEU A 288 24.57 -12.23 18.48
N ALA A 289 23.63 -12.62 17.63
CA ALA A 289 23.55 -13.97 17.08
C ALA A 289 24.70 -14.25 16.09
N PRO A 290 25.11 -15.53 15.89
CA PRO A 290 26.09 -15.89 14.86
C PRO A 290 25.73 -15.32 13.48
N GLY A 291 26.67 -14.63 12.84
CA GLY A 291 26.47 -13.99 11.54
C GLY A 291 25.68 -12.68 11.55
N GLN A 292 25.15 -12.25 12.69
CA GLN A 292 24.42 -10.99 12.80
C GLN A 292 25.37 -9.79 12.78
N GLN A 293 24.98 -8.77 12.03
CA GLN A 293 25.56 -7.44 12.07
C GLN A 293 24.60 -6.49 12.77
N LEU A 294 25.10 -5.76 13.77
CA LEU A 294 24.28 -4.90 14.60
C LEU A 294 24.96 -3.55 14.85
N PRO A 295 24.33 -2.42 14.46
CA PRO A 295 24.73 -1.09 14.89
C PRO A 295 24.53 -0.94 16.39
N VAL A 296 25.52 -0.37 17.05
CA VAL A 296 25.54 -0.13 18.48
C VAL A 296 25.74 1.36 18.73
N ARG A 297 24.85 1.92 19.55
CA ARG A 297 24.82 3.34 19.93
C ARG A 297 25.95 3.68 20.90
N LEU A 298 26.60 4.81 20.63
CA LEU A 298 27.60 5.44 21.48
C LEU A 298 27.13 6.85 21.84
N ARG A 299 27.47 7.29 23.05
CA ARG A 299 27.39 8.69 23.49
C ARG A 299 28.79 9.26 23.69
N LEU A 300 29.02 10.45 23.16
CA LEU A 300 30.29 11.17 23.11
C LEU A 300 30.17 12.49 23.88
N TRP A 301 31.17 12.83 24.71
CA TRP A 301 31.31 14.15 25.33
C TRP A 301 32.79 14.52 25.50
N LEU A 302 33.08 15.75 25.93
CA LEU A 302 34.44 16.23 26.23
C LEU A 302 34.74 16.09 27.73
N LEU A 303 35.92 15.56 28.11
CA LEU A 303 36.27 15.34 29.52
C LEU A 303 36.49 16.66 30.28
N GLN A 304 35.81 16.82 31.42
CA GLN A 304 35.72 18.08 32.20
C GLN A 304 37.05 18.61 32.78
N ASN A 305 38.12 17.80 32.86
CA ASN A 305 39.41 18.22 33.42
C ASN A 305 40.28 19.07 32.46
N ARG A 306 39.77 19.40 31.27
CA ARG A 306 40.34 20.46 30.41
C ARG A 306 39.29 21.54 30.17
N SER A 307 39.05 22.36 31.19
CA SER A 307 38.19 23.54 31.07
C SER A 307 38.68 24.42 29.90
N GLN A 308 37.82 24.62 28.89
CA GLN A 308 37.98 25.55 27.75
C GLN A 308 39.01 25.19 26.65
N GLN A 309 39.31 23.92 26.38
CA GLN A 309 39.96 23.61 25.09
C GLN A 309 38.90 23.17 24.06
N GLN A 310 38.65 24.05 23.06
CA GLN A 310 38.09 23.65 21.77
C GLN A 310 38.93 22.49 21.21
N LEU A 311 38.29 21.53 20.53
CA LEU A 311 39.02 20.49 19.83
C LEU A 311 39.96 21.13 18.80
N GLU A 312 41.26 20.89 18.94
CA GLU A 312 42.26 21.35 17.97
C GLU A 312 42.21 20.43 16.75
N CYS A 313 41.62 20.92 15.66
CA CYS A 313 41.55 20.21 14.40
C CYS A 313 42.96 19.95 13.85
N GLY A 314 43.29 18.66 13.67
CA GLY A 314 44.62 18.15 13.34
C GLY A 314 44.89 17.99 11.83
N ARG A 315 45.54 16.89 11.44
CA ARG A 315 46.06 16.63 10.08
C ARG A 315 45.11 17.02 8.94
N GLN A 316 45.67 17.68 7.92
CA GLN A 316 44.99 17.89 6.65
C GLN A 316 45.12 16.64 5.77
N GLU A 317 43.99 16.00 5.49
CA GLU A 317 43.90 14.85 4.59
C GLU A 317 42.85 15.16 3.52
N TRP A 318 43.23 15.05 2.24
CA TRP A 318 42.31 15.20 1.10
C TRP A 318 41.61 16.58 1.08
N GLY A 319 42.27 17.62 1.60
CA GLY A 319 41.74 18.98 1.70
C GLY A 319 40.82 19.24 2.90
N LEU A 320 40.60 18.26 3.78
CA LEU A 320 39.78 18.39 5.00
C LEU A 320 40.67 18.33 6.25
N TRP A 321 40.31 19.11 7.26
CA TRP A 321 40.90 19.03 8.60
C TRP A 321 40.20 17.91 9.37
N LEU A 322 40.97 16.92 9.85
CA LEU A 322 40.43 15.76 10.55
C LEU A 322 40.87 15.74 12.02
N GLN A 323 39.98 15.20 12.85
CA GLN A 323 40.26 14.83 14.23
C GLN A 323 40.15 13.32 14.39
N SER A 324 41.27 12.65 14.66
CA SER A 324 41.28 11.20 14.88
C SER A 324 41.04 10.88 16.36
N LEU A 325 40.12 9.96 16.62
CA LEU A 325 39.75 9.42 17.90
C LEU A 325 40.01 7.91 17.89
N THR A 326 40.94 7.45 18.71
CA THR A 326 41.16 6.01 18.93
C THR A 326 40.67 5.63 20.32
N PHE A 327 39.92 4.53 20.44
CA PHE A 327 39.45 4.00 21.72
C PHE A 327 39.37 2.46 21.76
N LEU A 328 39.30 1.88 22.96
CA LEU A 328 39.31 0.44 23.20
C LEU A 328 37.89 -0.13 23.39
N PHE A 329 37.32 -0.69 22.33
CA PHE A 329 36.04 -1.37 22.44
C PHE A 329 36.19 -2.70 23.18
N ARG A 330 35.51 -2.88 24.32
CA ARG A 330 35.48 -4.13 25.09
C ARG A 330 34.13 -4.84 24.94
N ALA A 331 34.14 -6.16 24.96
CA ALA A 331 32.94 -6.99 24.98
C ALA A 331 33.21 -8.20 25.88
N ARG A 332 32.18 -8.72 26.55
CA ARG A 332 32.34 -9.89 27.41
C ARG A 332 31.61 -11.06 26.77
N VAL A 333 32.38 -11.99 26.21
CA VAL A 333 31.84 -13.20 25.64
C VAL A 333 31.57 -14.21 26.74
N VAL A 334 30.33 -14.66 26.84
CA VAL A 334 29.91 -15.72 27.76
C VAL A 334 29.73 -17.00 26.96
N LYS A 335 30.63 -17.97 27.11
CA LYS A 335 30.51 -19.28 26.46
C LYS A 335 29.56 -20.14 27.30
N GLN A 336 28.39 -20.47 26.76
CA GLN A 336 27.31 -21.17 27.48
C GLN A 336 27.71 -22.55 28.05
N VAL A 337 28.82 -23.14 27.58
CA VAL A 337 29.17 -24.54 27.89
C VAL A 337 29.92 -24.70 29.23
N ASN A 338 30.65 -23.68 29.72
CA ASN A 338 31.54 -23.85 30.90
C ASN A 338 31.47 -22.72 31.97
N SER A 339 30.46 -21.83 31.94
CA SER A 339 30.32 -20.71 32.91
C SER A 339 31.48 -19.70 32.94
N SER A 340 32.52 -19.87 32.12
CA SER A 340 33.65 -18.96 32.00
C SER A 340 33.33 -17.85 31.00
N SER A 341 33.43 -16.61 31.46
CA SER A 341 33.35 -15.44 30.59
C SER A 341 34.74 -15.02 30.16
N LYS A 342 34.97 -14.84 28.85
CA LYS A 342 36.19 -14.27 28.31
C LYS A 342 35.91 -12.84 27.88
N GLN A 343 36.71 -11.88 28.35
CA GLN A 343 36.64 -10.51 27.87
C GLN A 343 37.45 -10.41 26.56
N ILE A 344 36.89 -9.68 25.61
CA ILE A 344 37.35 -9.53 24.24
C ILE A 344 37.48 -8.02 24.00
N SER A 345 38.60 -7.55 23.46
CA SER A 345 38.86 -6.11 23.30
C SER A 345 39.54 -5.80 21.97
N THR A 346 39.07 -4.77 21.27
CA THR A 346 39.61 -4.32 19.97
C THR A 346 39.71 -2.79 19.91
N HIS A 347 40.76 -2.27 19.29
CA HIS A 347 40.93 -0.82 19.12
C HIS A 347 40.16 -0.33 17.90
N ILE A 348 39.41 0.76 18.07
CA ILE A 348 38.69 1.44 17.00
C ILE A 348 39.31 2.83 16.82
N GLN A 349 39.85 3.11 15.63
CA GLN A 349 40.23 4.45 15.22
C GLN A 349 39.13 5.06 14.35
N LEU A 350 38.80 6.32 14.59
CA LEU A 350 37.72 7.04 13.95
C LEU A 350 38.18 8.44 13.57
N ASP A 351 37.91 8.85 12.34
CA ASP A 351 38.24 10.18 11.88
C ASP A 351 36.95 11.02 11.79
N MET A 352 36.89 12.08 12.60
CA MET A 352 35.83 13.07 12.60
C MET A 352 36.27 14.30 11.82
N ASN A 353 35.31 15.03 11.24
CA ASN A 353 35.62 16.11 10.32
C ASN A 353 35.41 17.46 10.98
N CYS A 354 36.39 18.33 10.84
CA CYS A 354 36.29 19.69 11.33
C CYS A 354 35.64 20.61 10.29
N LYS A 355 34.70 21.42 10.76
CA LYS A 355 33.89 22.35 9.96
C LYS A 355 33.79 23.70 10.65
N ASN A 356 33.75 24.78 9.87
CA ASN A 356 33.31 26.07 10.39
C ASN A 356 31.78 26.07 10.48
N PHE A 357 31.21 26.89 11.35
CA PHE A 357 29.75 26.96 11.52
C PHE A 357 28.99 27.40 10.26
N SER A 358 29.68 28.10 9.34
CA SER A 358 29.12 28.53 8.05
C SER A 358 29.17 27.47 6.94
N ASP A 359 29.99 26.45 7.12
CA ASP A 359 30.10 25.32 6.20
C ASP A 359 28.94 24.35 6.43
N PRO A 360 28.52 23.57 5.42
CA PRO A 360 27.64 22.44 5.69
C PRO A 360 28.36 21.39 6.54
N TYR A 361 27.70 20.93 7.60
CA TYR A 361 28.20 19.94 8.55
C TYR A 361 27.15 18.87 8.83
N ALA A 362 27.58 17.68 9.24
CA ALA A 362 26.69 16.59 9.63
C ALA A 362 26.51 16.50 11.15
N PHE A 363 25.28 16.21 11.57
CA PHE A 363 24.97 15.82 12.94
C PHE A 363 24.27 14.45 12.95
N THR A 364 24.26 13.82 14.11
CA THR A 364 23.59 12.53 14.33
C THR A 364 22.42 12.66 15.28
N PHE A 365 21.41 11.81 15.13
CA PHE A 365 20.19 11.82 15.91
C PHE A 365 19.63 10.41 16.09
N LEU A 366 18.67 10.24 17.02
CA LEU A 366 17.89 9.00 17.16
C LEU A 366 16.68 9.05 16.22
N ASP A 367 16.55 8.04 15.38
CA ASP A 367 15.40 7.89 14.49
C ASP A 367 14.22 7.18 15.19
N ALA A 368 13.09 7.01 14.50
CA ALA A 368 11.85 6.44 15.05
C ALA A 368 11.98 5.00 15.59
N ASP A 369 13.02 4.27 15.15
CA ASP A 369 13.39 2.93 15.60
C ASP A 369 14.51 2.91 16.65
N ASP A 370 14.90 4.08 17.18
CA ASP A 370 16.02 4.26 18.13
C ASP A 370 17.41 3.97 17.55
N SER A 371 17.50 3.72 16.25
CA SER A 371 18.80 3.65 15.57
C SER A 371 19.42 5.04 15.45
N VAL A 372 20.75 5.12 15.54
CA VAL A 372 21.46 6.35 15.25
C VAL A 372 21.47 6.57 13.76
N GLN A 373 21.02 7.74 13.32
CA GLN A 373 21.05 8.20 11.94
C GLN A 373 21.74 9.56 11.86
N TYR A 374 21.90 10.09 10.65
CA TYR A 374 22.56 11.37 10.44
C TYR A 374 21.82 12.23 9.42
N ALA A 375 22.05 13.54 9.49
CA ALA A 375 21.60 14.52 8.52
C ALA A 375 22.68 15.58 8.34
N ALA A 376 22.72 16.21 7.17
CA ALA A 376 23.52 17.40 6.94
C ALA A 376 22.69 18.65 7.16
N VAL A 377 23.34 19.71 7.63
CA VAL A 377 22.71 21.00 7.88
C VAL A 377 23.63 22.13 7.47
N ARG A 378 23.04 23.27 7.11
CA ARG A 378 23.74 24.54 6.95
C ARG A 378 22.98 25.63 7.68
N SER A 379 23.70 26.41 8.47
CA SER A 379 23.12 27.47 9.31
C SER A 379 22.66 28.68 8.48
N PRO A 380 21.65 29.44 8.93
CA PRO A 380 21.30 30.74 8.37
C PRO A 380 22.49 31.71 8.46
N ALA A 381 22.61 32.62 7.49
CA ALA A 381 23.67 33.64 7.51
C ALA A 381 23.39 34.75 8.53
N GLY A 382 22.12 35.12 8.75
CA GLY A 382 21.69 36.12 9.73
C GLY A 382 21.09 35.51 11.02
N PRO A 383 20.66 36.36 11.97
CA PRO A 383 19.92 35.93 13.15
C PRO A 383 18.49 35.51 12.81
N CYS A 384 17.92 34.62 13.61
CA CYS A 384 16.54 34.19 13.49
C CYS A 384 15.59 35.08 14.30
N PRO A 385 14.33 35.24 13.84
CA PRO A 385 13.26 35.83 14.65
C PRO A 385 13.02 35.06 15.96
N GLU A 386 12.30 35.65 16.92
CA GLU A 386 11.95 34.99 18.18
C GLU A 386 11.19 33.67 17.96
N GLN A 387 10.30 33.60 16.96
CA GLN A 387 9.61 32.35 16.62
C GLN A 387 10.50 31.29 15.94
N GLY A 388 11.75 31.62 15.61
CA GLY A 388 12.68 30.77 14.87
C GLY A 388 12.71 31.04 13.36
N CYS A 389 13.78 30.60 12.70
CA CYS A 389 13.89 30.62 11.24
C CYS A 389 13.14 29.42 10.62
N PRO A 390 12.47 29.58 9.46
CA PRO A 390 11.97 28.46 8.67
C PRO A 390 13.11 27.53 8.19
N VAL A 391 12.72 26.37 7.67
CA VAL A 391 13.64 25.33 7.19
C VAL A 391 13.45 25.07 5.70
N LEU A 392 14.50 25.25 4.91
CA LEU A 392 14.63 24.67 3.57
C LEU A 392 14.98 23.19 3.72
N PHE A 393 14.01 22.33 3.49
CA PHE A 393 14.08 20.89 3.68
C PHE A 393 14.38 20.20 2.34
N ALA A 394 15.63 19.79 2.15
CA ALA A 394 16.19 19.35 0.87
C ALA A 394 16.45 17.84 0.84
N THR A 395 15.52 17.10 0.24
CA THR A 395 15.56 15.64 0.09
C THR A 395 16.44 15.21 -1.09
N HIS A 396 17.34 14.24 -0.90
CA HIS A 396 18.32 13.83 -1.92
C HIS A 396 17.82 12.70 -2.86
N GLY A 397 18.43 12.63 -4.04
CA GLY A 397 18.24 11.58 -5.05
C GLY A 397 18.91 10.24 -4.70
N ALA A 398 18.61 9.19 -5.46
CA ALA A 398 19.24 7.88 -5.27
C ALA A 398 20.75 7.94 -5.58
N SER A 399 21.57 7.21 -4.83
CA SER A 399 23.05 7.25 -4.89
C SER A 399 23.69 8.57 -4.45
N VAL A 400 22.90 9.57 -4.04
CA VAL A 400 23.43 10.88 -3.64
C VAL A 400 23.70 10.89 -2.14
N GLU A 401 24.93 11.18 -1.75
CA GLU A 401 25.32 11.31 -0.34
C GLU A 401 24.99 12.73 0.16
N SER A 402 24.24 12.82 1.27
CA SER A 402 23.96 14.11 1.91
C SER A 402 25.09 14.58 2.81
N HIS A 403 25.97 13.68 3.26
CA HIS A 403 27.14 14.08 4.05
C HIS A 403 28.06 15.03 3.26
N PRO A 404 28.60 16.10 3.88
CA PRO A 404 29.50 17.07 3.23
C PRO A 404 30.93 16.57 2.90
N ILE A 405 31.16 15.27 2.65
CA ILE A 405 32.50 14.67 2.42
C ILE A 405 32.51 13.62 1.31
N ARG A 406 33.63 13.59 0.55
CA ARG A 406 33.85 12.79 -0.68
C ARG A 406 32.75 13.02 -1.72
N ASN A 407 32.96 14.00 -2.59
CA ASN A 407 31.96 14.43 -3.57
C ASN A 407 30.60 14.70 -2.90
N GLY A 408 30.60 15.47 -1.79
CA GLY A 408 29.39 15.87 -1.05
C GLY A 408 28.49 16.77 -1.88
N ALA A 409 28.00 16.24 -3.00
CA ALA A 409 27.32 16.97 -4.04
C ALA A 409 26.08 17.63 -3.47
N TRP A 410 25.28 16.90 -2.68
CA TRP A 410 24.01 17.42 -2.17
C TRP A 410 24.16 18.52 -1.14
N ALA A 411 25.02 18.31 -0.12
CA ALA A 411 25.33 19.33 0.89
C ALA A 411 25.82 20.65 0.31
N ASN A 412 26.46 20.59 -0.85
CA ASN A 412 27.01 21.73 -1.56
C ASN A 412 26.15 22.17 -2.76
N SER A 413 25.02 21.50 -3.03
CA SER A 413 24.11 21.82 -4.14
C SER A 413 23.17 22.98 -3.83
N TYR A 414 23.18 23.51 -2.61
CA TYR A 414 22.32 24.61 -2.20
C TYR A 414 23.12 25.77 -1.64
N GLN A 415 22.66 26.98 -1.95
CA GLN A 415 23.21 28.21 -1.38
C GLN A 415 22.74 28.40 0.06
N ARG A 416 23.58 29.07 0.86
CA ARG A 416 23.25 29.42 2.25
C ARG A 416 22.18 30.50 2.26
N GLN A 417 21.08 30.26 2.97
CA GLN A 417 19.98 31.22 3.08
C GLN A 417 20.28 32.29 4.14
N GLN A 418 19.77 33.50 3.95
CA GLN A 418 19.92 34.58 4.94
C GLN A 418 19.12 34.31 6.23
N GLY A 419 17.87 33.86 6.09
CA GLY A 419 16.93 33.68 7.21
C GLY A 419 16.30 32.30 7.29
N ALA A 420 16.94 31.26 6.77
CA ALA A 420 16.46 29.88 6.87
C ALA A 420 17.58 28.90 7.16
N TRP A 421 17.24 27.84 7.90
CA TRP A 421 18.08 26.65 8.03
C TRP A 421 17.97 25.81 6.76
N LEU A 422 19.07 25.27 6.26
CA LEU A 422 19.03 24.24 5.22
C LEU A 422 19.23 22.89 5.89
N LEU A 423 18.21 22.03 5.87
CA LEU A 423 18.27 20.68 6.40
C LEU A 423 18.24 19.66 5.25
N MET A 424 19.19 18.73 5.27
CA MET A 424 19.36 17.69 4.26
C MET A 424 19.37 16.32 4.95
N PRO A 425 18.18 15.73 5.15
CA PRO A 425 18.07 14.40 5.75
C PRO A 425 18.64 13.33 4.82
N THR A 426 18.84 12.12 5.33
CA THR A 426 19.52 11.02 4.61
C THR A 426 18.60 9.92 4.12
N ASN A 427 17.30 9.94 4.48
CA ASN A 427 16.44 8.78 4.24
C ASN A 427 17.13 7.47 4.74
N ARG A 428 17.87 7.58 5.86
CA ARG A 428 18.76 6.57 6.47
C ARG A 428 20.05 6.23 5.71
N ASP A 429 20.08 6.32 4.39
CA ASP A 429 21.28 6.14 3.56
C ASP A 429 21.04 6.65 2.13
N LYS A 430 22.11 6.84 1.34
CA LYS A 430 22.02 7.30 -0.06
C LYS A 430 21.16 6.43 -0.99
N TYR A 431 20.85 5.19 -0.57
CA TYR A 431 20.00 4.22 -1.26
C TYR A 431 18.86 3.68 -0.37
N GLY A 432 18.42 4.44 0.64
CA GLY A 432 17.45 4.02 1.65
C GLY A 432 16.03 3.70 1.13
N TYR A 433 15.00 4.33 1.68
CA TYR A 433 13.59 3.92 1.49
C TYR A 433 12.79 4.78 0.49
N ASP A 434 13.40 5.30 -0.58
CA ASP A 434 12.72 6.19 -1.56
C ASP A 434 11.87 7.32 -0.92
N TRP A 435 12.20 7.78 0.30
CA TRP A 435 11.42 8.74 1.09
C TRP A 435 10.01 8.29 1.52
N GLN A 436 9.78 6.98 1.57
CA GLN A 436 8.54 6.34 2.05
C GLN A 436 8.79 5.60 3.37
N GLY A 437 7.75 5.41 4.18
CA GLY A 437 7.81 4.61 5.42
C GLY A 437 8.94 5.03 6.37
N PRO A 438 9.92 4.16 6.71
CA PRO A 438 11.05 4.53 7.57
C PRO A 438 11.86 5.74 7.06
N GLY A 439 11.93 5.91 5.74
CA GLY A 439 12.59 7.04 5.10
C GLY A 439 11.90 8.38 5.35
N PHE A 440 10.58 8.34 5.33
CA PHE A 440 9.72 9.49 5.61
C PHE A 440 9.85 9.94 7.08
N GLN A 441 9.85 8.97 8.01
CA GLN A 441 10.04 9.23 9.45
C GLN A 441 11.43 9.80 9.75
N ASN A 442 12.48 9.30 9.08
CA ASN A 442 13.85 9.77 9.24
C ASN A 442 13.99 11.29 9.02
N GLY A 443 13.32 11.82 8.00
CA GLY A 443 13.32 13.26 7.73
C GLY A 443 12.67 14.09 8.85
N PHE A 444 11.55 13.63 9.41
CA PHE A 444 10.90 14.30 10.54
C PHE A 444 11.74 14.22 11.82
N MET A 445 12.39 13.08 12.06
CA MET A 445 13.27 12.91 13.21
C MET A 445 14.50 13.81 13.11
N ALA A 446 15.05 14.00 11.91
CA ALA A 446 16.12 14.98 11.68
C ALA A 446 15.66 16.42 11.95
N LEU A 447 14.48 16.81 11.44
CA LEU A 447 13.90 18.15 11.64
C LEU A 447 13.63 18.43 13.12
N ARG A 448 13.03 17.47 13.81
CA ARG A 448 12.77 17.56 15.25
C ARG A 448 14.05 17.69 16.04
N HIS A 449 15.08 16.89 15.73
CA HIS A 449 16.36 16.98 16.41
C HIS A 449 17.04 18.34 16.18
N LEU A 450 17.01 18.85 14.96
CA LEU A 450 17.51 20.19 14.64
C LEU A 450 16.80 21.26 15.48
N SER A 451 15.46 21.20 15.55
CA SER A 451 14.63 22.15 16.30
C SER A 451 14.85 22.08 17.81
N ASP A 452 14.93 20.87 18.37
CA ASP A 452 14.99 20.65 19.82
C ASP A 452 16.40 20.86 20.38
N ARG A 453 17.45 20.61 19.58
CA ARG A 453 18.84 20.52 20.07
C ARG A 453 19.81 21.52 19.46
N LEU A 454 19.48 22.16 18.33
CA LEU A 454 20.35 23.09 17.62
C LEU A 454 21.80 22.53 17.45
N PRO A 455 21.95 21.32 16.87
CA PRO A 455 23.22 20.64 16.79
C PRO A 455 24.28 21.47 16.05
N GLY A 456 25.49 21.52 16.61
CA GLY A 456 26.63 22.26 16.06
C GLY A 456 26.54 23.78 16.15
N VAL A 457 25.51 24.35 16.81
CA VAL A 457 25.44 25.79 17.05
C VAL A 457 26.40 26.18 18.18
N PRO A 458 27.34 27.12 17.93
CA PRO A 458 28.22 27.63 18.98
C PRO A 458 27.41 28.21 20.15
N THR A 459 27.86 27.98 21.38
CA THR A 459 27.14 28.37 22.61
C THR A 459 26.74 29.86 22.62
N ALA A 460 27.58 30.73 22.05
CA ALA A 460 27.32 32.17 21.97
C ALA A 460 26.15 32.56 21.04
N LEU A 461 25.74 31.67 20.12
CA LEU A 461 24.73 31.95 19.09
C LEU A 461 23.40 31.24 19.34
N LEU A 462 23.28 30.43 20.41
CA LEU A 462 22.08 29.61 20.67
C LEU A 462 20.78 30.43 20.71
N HIS A 463 20.80 31.60 21.34
CA HIS A 463 19.62 32.47 21.47
C HIS A 463 19.19 33.13 20.15
N GLU A 464 20.06 33.19 19.15
CA GLU A 464 19.80 33.88 17.88
C GLU A 464 19.58 32.92 16.70
N ARG A 465 19.51 31.61 16.96
CA ARG A 465 19.52 30.57 15.91
C ARG A 465 18.36 29.57 16.03
N GLY A 466 17.25 29.99 16.65
CA GLY A 466 16.04 29.18 16.75
C GLY A 466 15.51 28.67 15.40
N VAL A 467 14.75 27.57 15.45
CA VAL A 467 14.18 26.88 14.29
C VAL A 467 12.66 26.86 14.43
N ASP A 468 11.95 27.21 13.36
CA ASP A 468 10.51 27.03 13.23
C ASP A 468 10.24 25.79 12.37
N ALA A 469 10.04 24.64 13.03
CA ALA A 469 9.80 23.37 12.36
C ALA A 469 8.41 23.25 11.70
N LEU A 470 7.53 24.25 11.86
CA LEU A 470 6.21 24.31 11.23
C LEU A 470 6.20 25.15 9.94
N ARG A 471 7.34 25.70 9.54
CA ARG A 471 7.49 26.49 8.32
C ARG A 471 8.58 25.92 7.42
N LEU A 472 8.15 25.07 6.49
CA LEU A 472 9.03 24.29 5.62
C LEU A 472 8.97 24.80 4.18
N VAL A 473 10.13 25.05 3.57
CA VAL A 473 10.28 25.13 2.11
C VAL A 473 10.81 23.79 1.65
N LEU A 474 10.07 23.06 0.82
CA LEU A 474 10.44 21.72 0.39
C LEU A 474 11.22 21.77 -0.93
N SER A 475 12.29 20.99 -1.05
CA SER A 475 13.00 20.81 -2.31
C SER A 475 13.58 19.39 -2.42
N GLY A 476 13.87 18.94 -3.63
CA GLY A 476 14.56 17.68 -3.85
C GLY A 476 14.71 17.34 -5.33
N HIS A 477 15.60 16.40 -5.63
CA HIS A 477 15.87 15.95 -7.00
C HIS A 477 15.70 14.42 -7.15
N SER A 478 15.11 13.94 -8.25
CA SER A 478 14.94 12.50 -8.54
C SER A 478 14.13 11.80 -7.45
N MET A 479 14.72 10.83 -6.74
CA MET A 479 14.16 10.23 -5.52
C MET A 479 13.80 11.28 -4.46
N GLY A 480 14.59 12.32 -4.33
CA GLY A 480 14.27 13.47 -3.48
C GLY A 480 13.18 14.36 -4.09
N GLY A 481 13.08 14.46 -5.42
CA GLY A 481 11.96 15.14 -6.06
C GLY A 481 10.62 14.49 -5.69
N HIS A 482 10.60 13.14 -5.62
CA HIS A 482 9.48 12.38 -5.06
C HIS A 482 9.29 12.65 -3.56
N GLY A 483 10.36 12.60 -2.75
CA GLY A 483 10.28 12.94 -1.33
C GLY A 483 9.68 14.34 -1.07
N CYS A 484 10.06 15.34 -1.86
CA CYS A 484 9.48 16.68 -1.83
C CYS A 484 7.96 16.66 -2.03
N LEU A 485 7.46 15.91 -3.03
CA LEU A 485 6.02 15.71 -3.24
C LEU A 485 5.34 14.95 -2.10
N GLU A 486 6.02 13.98 -1.49
CA GLU A 486 5.47 13.22 -0.37
C GLU A 486 5.23 14.11 0.85
N TYR A 487 6.23 14.88 1.29
CA TYR A 487 6.06 15.83 2.39
C TYR A 487 5.02 16.90 2.05
N LEU A 488 4.98 17.38 0.80
CA LEU A 488 4.00 18.37 0.34
C LEU A 488 2.57 17.85 0.47
N THR A 489 2.32 16.62 0.00
CA THR A 489 0.97 16.05 -0.06
C THR A 489 0.52 15.45 1.26
N HIS A 490 1.42 15.04 2.14
CA HIS A 490 1.07 14.48 3.45
C HIS A 490 1.04 15.52 4.57
N HIS A 491 1.82 16.61 4.45
CA HIS A 491 2.01 17.63 5.47
C HIS A 491 1.87 19.08 4.98
N GLY A 492 1.03 19.33 3.97
CA GLY A 492 0.87 20.65 3.34
C GLY A 492 0.51 21.82 4.28
N ASP A 493 0.09 21.56 5.52
CA ASP A 493 -0.18 22.60 6.51
C ASP A 493 1.06 23.32 7.04
N THR A 494 2.22 22.65 7.07
CA THR A 494 3.50 23.22 7.51
C THR A 494 4.36 23.75 6.36
N VAL A 495 3.87 23.66 5.12
CA VAL A 495 4.64 23.98 3.92
C VAL A 495 4.39 25.43 3.48
N LEU A 496 5.48 26.18 3.33
CA LEU A 496 5.53 27.54 2.76
C LEU A 496 5.52 27.51 1.24
N ALA A 497 6.33 26.63 0.65
CA ALA A 497 6.49 26.46 -0.78
C ALA A 497 7.19 25.13 -1.10
N ALA A 498 7.09 24.64 -2.34
CA ALA A 498 7.78 23.41 -2.76
C ALA A 498 8.40 23.52 -4.17
N ALA A 499 9.60 22.97 -4.33
CA ALA A 499 10.32 22.89 -5.59
C ALA A 499 10.75 21.43 -5.90
N PRO A 500 9.83 20.54 -6.31
CA PRO A 500 10.21 19.19 -6.73
C PRO A 500 10.94 19.24 -8.09
N ALA A 501 12.17 18.76 -8.14
CA ALA A 501 12.96 18.64 -9.35
C ALA A 501 13.06 17.18 -9.83
N ALA A 502 12.73 16.91 -11.10
CA ALA A 502 12.79 15.57 -11.71
C ALA A 502 12.18 14.45 -10.83
N GLY A 503 11.10 14.74 -10.10
CA GLY A 503 10.46 13.82 -9.16
C GLY A 503 9.39 12.96 -9.82
N TRP A 504 9.31 11.68 -9.46
CA TRP A 504 8.19 10.84 -9.87
C TRP A 504 7.01 11.00 -8.91
N ILE A 505 5.78 10.87 -9.44
CA ILE A 505 4.55 11.09 -8.66
C ILE A 505 3.97 9.79 -8.08
N SER A 506 4.35 8.64 -8.63
CA SER A 506 3.97 7.30 -8.17
C SER A 506 5.04 6.30 -8.56
N PHE A 507 5.30 5.31 -7.70
CA PHE A 507 6.28 4.26 -7.98
C PHE A 507 5.87 3.40 -9.18
N GLY A 508 4.59 3.07 -9.34
CA GLY A 508 4.11 2.22 -10.43
C GLY A 508 4.24 2.87 -11.81
N LEU A 509 4.32 4.21 -11.86
CA LEU A 509 4.60 4.97 -13.08
C LEU A 509 6.10 5.13 -13.35
N TYR A 510 6.91 5.16 -12.29
CA TYR A 510 8.38 5.29 -12.39
C TYR A 510 9.03 3.96 -12.76
N ALA A 511 8.69 2.89 -12.06
CA ALA A 511 9.14 1.54 -12.30
C ALA A 511 7.98 0.70 -12.83
N PHE A 512 7.84 0.64 -14.16
CA PHE A 512 6.72 -0.04 -14.83
C PHE A 512 6.53 -1.48 -14.32
N ASP A 513 5.37 -1.73 -13.70
CA ASP A 513 5.04 -3.03 -13.13
C ASP A 513 4.77 -4.12 -14.18
N ARG A 514 4.64 -3.75 -15.46
CA ARG A 514 4.38 -4.68 -16.57
C ARG A 514 5.50 -5.72 -16.77
N PHE A 515 6.70 -5.45 -16.27
CA PHE A 515 7.84 -6.38 -16.31
C PHE A 515 8.00 -7.18 -15.00
N ARG A 516 7.04 -7.10 -14.08
CA ARG A 516 6.98 -8.01 -12.93
C ARG A 516 6.66 -9.42 -13.42
N THR A 517 7.43 -10.38 -12.94
CA THR A 517 7.24 -11.81 -13.17
C THR A 517 5.81 -12.17 -12.77
N GLY A 518 5.05 -12.78 -13.69
CA GLY A 518 3.71 -13.27 -13.40
C GLY A 518 2.60 -12.20 -13.29
N ASP A 519 2.84 -10.91 -13.53
CA ASP A 519 1.79 -9.86 -13.47
C ASP A 519 0.63 -10.13 -14.46
N GLY A 520 0.93 -10.69 -15.63
CA GLY A 520 -0.07 -11.11 -16.61
C GLY A 520 -0.95 -12.29 -16.17
N LEU A 521 -0.64 -12.94 -15.04
CA LEU A 521 -1.36 -14.11 -14.50
C LEU A 521 -2.29 -13.74 -13.33
N VAL A 522 -2.52 -12.44 -13.12
CA VAL A 522 -3.20 -11.86 -11.96
C VAL A 522 -4.58 -11.34 -12.34
N ASP A 523 -5.58 -11.59 -11.48
CA ASP A 523 -6.90 -10.98 -11.59
C ASP A 523 -6.84 -9.43 -11.45
N PRO A 524 -7.42 -8.64 -12.36
CA PRO A 524 -7.33 -7.17 -12.32
C PRO A 524 -7.89 -6.52 -11.05
N MET A 525 -8.97 -7.05 -10.48
CA MET A 525 -9.59 -6.49 -9.26
C MET A 525 -8.65 -6.67 -8.06
N LEU A 526 -7.99 -7.81 -8.01
CA LEU A 526 -7.05 -8.16 -6.97
C LEU A 526 -5.70 -7.44 -7.09
N ARG A 527 -5.21 -7.26 -8.32
CA ARG A 527 -4.10 -6.36 -8.56
C ARG A 527 -4.40 -4.95 -8.02
N GLY A 528 -5.66 -4.50 -8.13
CA GLY A 528 -6.14 -3.27 -7.48
C GLY A 528 -6.01 -3.26 -5.96
N ILE A 529 -6.31 -4.36 -5.27
CA ILE A 529 -6.13 -4.47 -3.79
C ILE A 529 -4.64 -4.37 -3.43
N MET A 530 -3.78 -5.05 -4.17
CA MET A 530 -2.34 -5.02 -3.95
C MET A 530 -1.76 -3.61 -4.18
N TYR A 531 -2.21 -2.93 -5.22
CA TYR A 531 -1.83 -1.53 -5.46
C TYR A 531 -2.34 -0.57 -4.39
N SER A 532 -3.52 -0.83 -3.81
CA SER A 532 -4.02 -0.02 -2.70
C SER A 532 -3.11 -0.03 -1.47
N ALA A 533 -2.28 -1.07 -1.29
CA ALA A 533 -1.29 -1.14 -0.22
C ALA A 533 -0.09 -0.20 -0.44
N MET A 534 0.12 0.30 -1.66
CA MET A 534 1.17 1.27 -1.98
C MET A 534 0.64 2.65 -2.31
N ALA A 535 -0.65 2.76 -2.67
CA ALA A 535 -1.29 3.98 -3.15
C ALA A 535 -1.19 5.17 -2.20
N GLU A 536 -0.89 4.93 -0.92
CA GLU A 536 -0.51 5.97 0.05
C GLU A 536 0.58 6.92 -0.49
N TRP A 537 1.54 6.41 -1.28
CA TRP A 537 2.64 7.20 -1.86
C TRP A 537 2.42 7.49 -3.35
N ASP A 538 1.16 7.46 -3.80
CA ASP A 538 0.76 7.95 -5.12
C ASP A 538 0.30 9.41 -4.95
N THR A 539 1.24 10.34 -5.06
CA THR A 539 1.04 11.77 -4.78
C THR A 539 -0.03 12.43 -5.66
N ASP A 540 -0.35 11.85 -6.80
CA ASP A 540 -1.42 12.32 -7.68
C ASP A 540 -2.83 12.04 -7.14
N LEU A 541 -2.99 11.06 -6.24
CA LEU A 541 -4.24 10.84 -5.49
C LEU A 541 -4.42 11.84 -4.35
N LEU A 542 -3.33 12.48 -3.90
CA LEU A 542 -3.29 13.34 -2.71
C LEU A 542 -3.12 14.83 -3.05
N VAL A 543 -3.15 15.18 -4.34
CA VAL A 543 -2.86 16.54 -4.84
C VAL A 543 -3.75 17.63 -4.21
N GLY A 544 -4.96 17.28 -3.75
CA GLY A 544 -5.87 18.19 -3.04
C GLY A 544 -5.26 18.83 -1.79
N ASN A 545 -4.31 18.15 -1.13
CA ASN A 545 -3.59 18.68 0.03
C ASN A 545 -2.59 19.79 -0.33
N ALA A 546 -2.17 19.88 -1.60
CA ALA A 546 -1.22 20.88 -2.10
C ALA A 546 -1.89 22.19 -2.54
N VAL A 547 -3.23 22.22 -2.63
CA VAL A 547 -3.99 23.39 -3.09
C VAL A 547 -3.70 24.61 -2.22
N GLY A 548 -3.32 25.72 -2.86
CA GLY A 548 -2.98 26.99 -2.23
C GLY A 548 -1.52 27.13 -1.78
N ILE A 549 -0.66 26.16 -2.07
CA ILE A 549 0.77 26.20 -1.75
C ILE A 549 1.54 26.60 -3.02
N PRO A 550 2.42 27.62 -2.97
CA PRO A 550 3.29 27.98 -4.10
C PRO A 550 4.23 26.82 -4.50
N ILE A 551 4.19 26.41 -5.77
CA ILE A 551 4.97 25.27 -6.28
C ILE A 551 5.65 25.63 -7.60
N VAL A 552 6.94 25.26 -7.70
CA VAL A 552 7.72 25.29 -8.95
C VAL A 552 8.16 23.87 -9.28
N VAL A 553 7.62 23.26 -10.34
CA VAL A 553 8.12 21.97 -10.80
C VAL A 553 9.32 22.18 -11.73
N ARG A 554 10.46 21.53 -11.46
CA ARG A 554 11.71 21.72 -12.23
C ARG A 554 12.10 20.46 -12.99
N VAL A 555 12.28 20.52 -14.30
CA VAL A 555 12.63 19.35 -15.13
C VAL A 555 13.59 19.68 -16.27
N GLY A 556 14.45 18.74 -16.63
CA GLY A 556 15.25 18.82 -17.86
C GLY A 556 14.45 18.31 -19.05
N GLY A 557 14.45 19.03 -20.17
CA GLY A 557 13.66 18.68 -21.36
C GLY A 557 14.02 17.32 -21.98
N ASN A 558 15.23 16.82 -21.73
CA ASN A 558 15.75 15.53 -22.21
C ASN A 558 15.91 14.49 -21.07
N ASP A 559 15.23 14.64 -19.94
CA ASP A 559 15.30 13.67 -18.84
C ASP A 559 14.65 12.33 -19.24
N THR A 560 15.45 11.26 -19.32
CA THR A 560 15.00 9.87 -19.59
C THR A 560 14.93 9.00 -18.34
N SER A 561 15.43 9.49 -17.20
CA SER A 561 15.44 8.76 -15.93
C SER A 561 14.15 8.99 -15.17
N VAL A 562 13.70 10.25 -15.07
CA VAL A 562 12.36 10.61 -14.59
C VAL A 562 11.72 11.54 -15.61
N PRO A 563 10.99 10.99 -16.60
CA PRO A 563 10.50 11.77 -17.72
C PRO A 563 9.65 12.98 -17.31
N PRO A 564 9.78 14.14 -17.98
CA PRO A 564 9.12 15.40 -17.60
C PRO A 564 7.59 15.31 -17.45
N TRP A 565 6.95 14.37 -18.14
CA TRP A 565 5.50 14.19 -18.09
C TRP A 565 4.98 13.85 -16.67
N GLN A 566 5.80 13.27 -15.80
CA GLN A 566 5.43 12.94 -14.42
C GLN A 566 5.06 14.22 -13.64
N LEU A 567 5.97 15.20 -13.57
CA LEU A 567 5.72 16.47 -12.90
C LEU A 567 4.73 17.36 -13.65
N ARG A 568 4.70 17.31 -14.99
CA ARG A 568 3.64 18.01 -15.77
C ARG A 568 2.24 17.44 -15.44
N ARG A 569 2.12 16.14 -15.18
CA ARG A 569 0.85 15.53 -14.73
C ARG A 569 0.46 16.01 -13.34
N PHE A 570 1.39 16.13 -12.41
CA PHE A 570 1.12 16.73 -11.10
C PHE A 570 0.62 18.17 -11.23
N ALA A 571 1.34 19.00 -11.99
CA ALA A 571 0.95 20.40 -12.24
C ALA A 571 -0.47 20.50 -12.81
N ARG A 572 -0.76 19.76 -13.89
CA ARG A 572 -2.09 19.72 -14.51
C ARG A 572 -3.19 19.29 -13.54
N LEU A 573 -2.94 18.28 -12.70
CA LEU A 573 -3.93 17.82 -11.72
C LEU A 573 -4.19 18.88 -10.64
N LEU A 574 -3.14 19.57 -10.19
CA LEU A 574 -3.28 20.65 -9.22
C LEU A 574 -4.05 21.85 -9.80
N GLU A 575 -3.73 22.27 -11.03
CA GLU A 575 -4.47 23.31 -11.76
C GLU A 575 -5.95 22.95 -11.97
N GLN A 576 -6.25 21.66 -12.20
CA GLN A 576 -7.63 21.18 -12.31
C GLN A 576 -8.39 21.21 -10.99
N GLU A 577 -7.73 20.87 -9.88
CA GLU A 577 -8.31 20.95 -8.54
C GLU A 577 -8.53 22.40 -8.07
N THR A 578 -7.65 23.32 -8.45
CA THR A 578 -7.77 24.75 -8.11
C THR A 578 -8.72 25.50 -9.03
N GLY A 579 -8.86 25.06 -10.29
CA GLY A 579 -9.49 25.84 -11.35
C GLY A 579 -8.63 27.03 -11.82
N ASP A 580 -7.36 27.07 -11.43
CA ASP A 580 -6.41 28.13 -11.74
C ASP A 580 -5.27 27.57 -12.61
N PRO A 581 -5.15 27.99 -13.89
CA PRO A 581 -4.11 27.52 -14.80
C PRO A 581 -2.71 28.03 -14.45
N GLU A 582 -2.57 28.95 -13.49
CA GLU A 582 -1.27 29.46 -13.02
C GLU A 582 -0.91 28.96 -11.61
N ALA A 583 -1.64 27.96 -11.09
CA ALA A 583 -1.44 27.42 -9.74
C ALA A 583 -0.05 26.79 -9.53
N VAL A 584 0.62 26.36 -10.62
CA VAL A 584 1.95 25.75 -10.59
C VAL A 584 2.84 26.37 -11.65
N VAL A 585 4.06 26.73 -11.27
CA VAL A 585 5.07 27.16 -12.24
C VAL A 585 5.77 25.93 -12.81
N ILE A 586 5.65 25.70 -14.11
CA ILE A 586 6.38 24.65 -14.82
C ILE A 586 7.68 25.23 -15.36
N SER A 587 8.79 24.85 -14.73
CA SER A 587 10.13 25.32 -15.04
C SER A 587 10.92 24.21 -15.74
N GLU A 588 10.85 24.19 -17.07
CA GLU A 588 11.51 23.20 -17.92
C GLU A 588 12.73 23.77 -18.61
N VAL A 589 13.89 23.10 -18.49
CA VAL A 589 15.14 23.55 -19.09
C VAL A 589 15.41 22.80 -20.40
N PRO A 590 15.35 23.49 -21.56
CA PRO A 590 15.58 22.84 -22.84
C PRO A 590 16.99 22.23 -22.95
N GLY A 591 17.07 21.00 -23.45
CA GLY A 591 18.34 20.31 -23.72
C GLY A 591 19.00 19.63 -22.52
N GLU A 592 18.63 19.99 -21.29
CA GLU A 592 19.19 19.37 -20.09
C GLU A 592 18.61 17.98 -19.81
N GLY A 593 19.46 17.08 -19.30
CA GLY A 593 19.10 15.70 -18.95
C GLY A 593 18.57 15.56 -17.52
N HIS A 594 18.70 14.36 -16.95
CA HIS A 594 18.22 14.08 -15.59
C HIS A 594 18.90 14.94 -14.52
N TRP A 595 20.23 15.09 -14.62
CA TRP A 595 21.01 15.93 -13.73
C TRP A 595 21.79 16.95 -14.56
N TRP A 596 21.70 18.22 -14.20
CA TRP A 596 22.55 19.28 -14.74
C TRP A 596 23.08 20.17 -13.63
N GLY A 597 24.17 20.90 -13.93
CA GLY A 597 24.76 21.84 -13.00
C GLY A 597 23.72 22.91 -12.61
N LYS A 598 23.43 23.00 -11.31
CA LYS A 598 22.45 23.93 -10.70
C LYS A 598 20.97 23.59 -10.84
N VAL A 599 20.62 22.32 -11.04
CA VAL A 599 19.23 21.85 -11.09
C VAL A 599 18.37 22.29 -9.89
N VAL A 600 18.98 22.53 -8.72
CA VAL A 600 18.27 22.90 -7.48
C VAL A 600 18.62 24.28 -6.90
N ASP A 601 19.59 25.01 -7.48
CA ASP A 601 20.13 26.26 -6.92
C ASP A 601 20.54 27.33 -7.95
N ASP A 602 19.98 27.28 -9.15
CA ASP A 602 20.10 28.40 -10.08
C ASP A 602 19.40 29.67 -9.57
N SER A 603 19.53 30.77 -10.33
CA SER A 603 18.96 32.06 -9.93
C SER A 603 17.44 32.06 -9.80
N GLU A 604 16.73 31.26 -10.59
CA GLU A 604 15.26 31.19 -10.57
C GLU A 604 14.78 30.50 -9.30
N LEU A 605 15.36 29.33 -8.98
CA LEU A 605 15.03 28.61 -7.75
C LEU A 605 15.50 29.36 -6.50
N GLN A 606 16.67 30.00 -6.54
CA GLN A 606 17.15 30.78 -5.40
C GLN A 606 16.21 31.97 -5.11
N GLU A 607 15.74 32.70 -6.12
CA GLU A 607 14.75 33.76 -5.93
C GLU A 607 13.44 33.22 -5.35
N PHE A 608 12.99 32.05 -5.80
CA PHE A 608 11.83 31.37 -5.27
C PHE A 608 11.99 31.01 -3.78
N TYR A 609 13.13 30.44 -3.39
CA TYR A 609 13.42 30.11 -1.99
C TYR A 609 13.49 31.37 -1.11
N ASP A 610 14.20 32.41 -1.55
CA ASP A 610 14.35 33.66 -0.80
C ASP A 610 12.99 34.30 -0.52
N ARG A 611 12.10 34.30 -1.52
CA ARG A 611 10.72 34.80 -1.37
C ARG A 611 9.89 33.95 -0.41
N ALA A 612 9.97 32.62 -0.53
CA ALA A 612 9.21 31.70 0.31
C ALA A 612 9.62 31.77 1.78
N VAL A 613 10.92 31.81 2.07
CA VAL A 613 11.48 31.92 3.42
C VAL A 613 11.05 33.20 4.13
N ALA A 614 10.97 34.32 3.40
CA ALA A 614 10.55 35.60 3.96
C ALA A 614 9.03 35.71 4.20
N GLY A 615 8.22 34.95 3.45
CA GLY A 615 6.76 35.03 3.46
C GLY A 615 6.07 34.29 4.62
N PRO A 616 4.86 34.70 5.04
CA PRO A 616 4.06 33.95 6.01
C PRO A 616 3.58 32.62 5.44
N LEU A 617 2.97 31.78 6.28
CA LEU A 617 2.23 30.60 5.80
C LEU A 617 1.18 31.01 4.74
N PRO A 618 1.09 30.31 3.59
CA PRO A 618 0.10 30.62 2.56
C PRO A 618 -1.32 30.68 3.11
N ALA A 619 -2.18 31.55 2.59
CA ALA A 619 -3.58 31.55 3.00
C ALA A 619 -4.26 30.24 2.56
N LEU A 620 -5.18 29.71 3.38
CA LEU A 620 -6.00 28.58 2.94
C LEU A 620 -6.91 29.05 1.79
N PRO A 621 -7.15 28.23 0.76
CA PRO A 621 -8.14 28.51 -0.28
C PRO A 621 -9.57 28.61 0.27
N GLN A 622 -10.50 29.21 -0.49
CA GLN A 622 -11.92 29.25 -0.12
C GLN A 622 -12.50 27.83 -0.02
N ARG A 623 -12.15 27.01 -1.01
CA ARG A 623 -12.52 25.60 -1.10
C ARG A 623 -11.26 24.79 -1.27
N PHE A 624 -11.15 23.72 -0.51
CA PHE A 624 -10.07 22.74 -0.67
C PHE A 624 -10.55 21.37 -0.19
N THR A 625 -9.79 20.34 -0.50
CA THR A 625 -10.09 18.98 -0.07
C THR A 625 -8.91 18.45 0.75
N ALA A 626 -9.17 18.05 1.99
CA ALA A 626 -8.22 17.27 2.76
C ALA A 626 -8.34 15.80 2.35
N VAL A 627 -7.24 15.16 1.96
CA VAL A 627 -7.23 13.81 1.39
C VAL A 627 -6.24 12.91 2.13
N THR A 628 -6.62 11.66 2.41
CA THR A 628 -5.66 10.65 2.89
C THR A 628 -6.11 9.23 2.53
N LEU A 629 -5.14 8.34 2.33
CA LEU A 629 -5.34 6.88 2.25
C LEU A 629 -5.00 6.17 3.56
N ASN A 630 -4.13 6.79 4.36
CA ASN A 630 -3.62 6.26 5.61
C ASN A 630 -3.50 7.38 6.65
N PRO A 631 -4.35 7.38 7.69
CA PRO A 631 -4.23 8.30 8.83
C PRO A 631 -2.86 8.31 9.52
N ALA A 632 -2.02 7.29 9.33
CA ALA A 632 -0.70 7.20 9.96
C ALA A 632 0.32 8.20 9.41
N THR A 633 0.18 8.63 8.16
CA THR A 633 1.18 9.42 7.44
C THR A 633 0.71 10.81 7.08
N SER A 634 -0.57 11.14 7.31
CA SER A 634 -1.11 12.48 7.03
C SER A 634 -1.25 13.31 8.31
N SER A 635 -0.76 14.54 8.31
CA SER A 635 -1.03 15.48 9.41
C SER A 635 -2.41 16.13 9.35
N GLY A 636 -3.10 16.01 8.21
CA GLY A 636 -4.32 16.78 7.93
C GLY A 636 -4.06 18.03 7.08
N ARG A 637 -5.13 18.79 6.83
CA ARG A 637 -5.11 20.03 6.05
C ARG A 637 -6.10 21.04 6.64
N GLY A 638 -5.68 22.29 6.76
CA GLY A 638 -6.48 23.38 7.34
C GLY A 638 -6.89 23.16 8.79
N GLY A 639 -6.04 22.47 9.58
CA GLY A 639 -6.38 22.14 10.97
C GLY A 639 -7.37 20.99 11.14
N ILE A 640 -7.68 20.25 10.07
CA ILE A 640 -8.60 19.10 10.08
C ILE A 640 -7.79 17.82 9.87
N ARG A 641 -7.88 16.88 10.81
CA ARG A 641 -7.22 15.58 10.72
C ARG A 641 -8.21 14.43 10.67
N MET A 642 -7.98 13.50 9.74
CA MET A 642 -8.74 12.26 9.62
C MET A 642 -8.07 11.18 10.46
N ASP A 643 -8.60 10.87 11.64
CA ASP A 643 -7.97 9.92 12.57
C ASP A 643 -8.27 8.45 12.22
N GLN A 644 -9.37 8.21 11.49
CA GLN A 644 -9.77 6.87 11.07
C GLN A 644 -10.72 6.90 9.88
N LEU A 645 -10.50 6.01 8.92
CA LEU A 645 -11.38 5.82 7.76
C LEU A 645 -12.38 4.69 7.98
N ARG A 646 -13.50 4.71 7.26
CA ARG A 646 -14.55 3.67 7.31
C ARG A 646 -14.10 2.39 6.63
N VAL A 647 -13.41 2.51 5.50
CA VAL A 647 -12.82 1.41 4.73
C VAL A 647 -11.33 1.71 4.57
N PRO A 648 -10.44 0.89 5.18
CA PRO A 648 -8.99 1.01 4.99
C PRO A 648 -8.58 0.90 3.53
N TYR A 649 -7.44 1.51 3.18
CA TYR A 649 -6.88 1.54 1.82
C TYR A 649 -7.81 2.11 0.74
N ARG A 650 -8.87 2.82 1.13
CA ARG A 650 -9.70 3.60 0.22
C ARG A 650 -9.54 5.07 0.53
N LEU A 651 -9.49 5.87 -0.53
CA LEU A 651 -9.26 7.29 -0.43
C LEU A 651 -10.35 7.93 0.43
N ALA A 652 -9.94 8.65 1.46
CA ALA A 652 -10.81 9.45 2.29
C ALA A 652 -10.65 10.92 1.93
N ARG A 653 -11.77 11.63 1.93
CA ARG A 653 -11.82 13.06 1.58
C ARG A 653 -12.68 13.81 2.58
N VAL A 654 -12.23 15.00 2.93
CA VAL A 654 -13.04 16.04 3.56
C VAL A 654 -13.05 17.22 2.62
N PHE A 655 -14.16 17.45 1.96
CA PHE A 655 -14.37 18.65 1.15
C PHE A 655 -14.73 19.79 2.10
N VAL A 656 -13.98 20.89 2.04
CA VAL A 656 -14.13 22.03 2.94
C VAL A 656 -14.57 23.25 2.12
N ASP A 657 -15.69 23.87 2.49
CA ASP A 657 -16.08 25.21 2.03
C ASP A 657 -16.04 26.18 3.23
N ARG A 658 -15.20 27.21 3.12
CA ARG A 658 -14.99 28.19 4.19
C ARG A 658 -15.96 29.38 4.12
N GLY A 659 -16.83 29.47 3.11
CA GLY A 659 -17.66 30.65 2.87
C GLY A 659 -16.86 31.84 2.30
N GLU A 660 -17.30 33.08 2.51
CA GLU A 660 -16.61 34.27 1.96
C GLU A 660 -15.26 34.55 2.65
N GLN A 661 -14.23 34.90 1.85
CA GLN A 661 -12.82 34.96 2.27
C GLN A 661 -12.42 36.12 3.20
N ASN A 662 -13.30 37.09 3.48
CA ASN A 662 -12.95 38.36 4.13
C ASN A 662 -13.65 38.62 5.49
N CYS A 663 -14.06 37.56 6.18
CA CYS A 663 -14.62 37.70 7.53
C CYS A 663 -13.51 37.72 8.59
N ASN A 664 -13.73 38.47 9.67
CA ASN A 664 -12.85 38.44 10.85
C ASN A 664 -13.08 37.11 11.59
N VAL A 665 -12.08 36.55 12.27
CA VAL A 665 -12.20 35.21 12.91
C VAL A 665 -13.43 35.12 13.85
N SER A 666 -13.79 36.23 14.49
CA SER A 666 -14.97 36.39 15.35
C SER A 666 -16.32 36.51 14.63
N SER A 667 -16.33 36.82 13.33
CA SER A 667 -17.54 37.03 12.51
C SER A 667 -17.68 36.06 11.32
N CYS A 668 -16.76 35.11 11.16
CA CYS A 668 -16.81 34.13 10.09
C CYS A 668 -17.95 33.13 10.26
N PRO A 669 -18.65 32.74 9.18
CA PRO A 669 -19.59 31.64 9.23
C PRO A 669 -18.87 30.32 9.57
N PRO A 670 -19.61 29.32 10.07
CA PRO A 670 -19.03 28.01 10.28
C PRO A 670 -18.57 27.40 8.95
N TRP A 671 -17.46 26.66 8.96
CA TRP A 671 -17.01 25.95 7.76
C TRP A 671 -17.93 24.77 7.47
N GLU A 672 -18.24 24.54 6.19
CA GLU A 672 -19.04 23.39 5.74
C GLU A 672 -18.11 22.26 5.27
N LEU A 673 -18.24 21.11 5.90
CA LEU A 673 -17.44 19.92 5.66
C LEU A 673 -18.34 18.81 5.13
N ARG A 674 -17.98 18.24 3.99
CA ARG A 674 -18.58 17.01 3.45
C ARG A 674 -17.57 15.89 3.48
N THR A 675 -17.93 14.73 4.03
CA THR A 675 -16.98 13.63 4.20
C THR A 675 -17.22 12.47 3.23
N GLU A 676 -16.12 11.83 2.80
CA GLU A 676 -16.12 10.58 2.03
C GLU A 676 -15.16 9.60 2.70
N ASN A 677 -15.65 8.40 3.02
CA ASN A 677 -14.88 7.35 3.69
C ASN A 677 -14.28 7.72 5.06
N VAL A 678 -14.71 8.81 5.71
CA VAL A 678 -14.22 9.21 7.04
C VAL A 678 -15.08 8.63 8.16
N ARG A 679 -14.45 8.09 9.21
CA ARG A 679 -15.12 7.57 10.42
C ARG A 679 -14.89 8.47 11.63
N ARG A 680 -13.68 9.03 11.79
CA ARG A 680 -13.31 9.90 12.90
C ARG A 680 -12.48 11.09 12.43
N LEU A 681 -12.75 12.26 13.01
CA LEU A 681 -12.08 13.54 12.72
C LEU A 681 -11.65 14.23 14.02
N SER A 682 -10.48 14.83 14.03
CA SER A 682 -10.04 15.74 15.10
C SER A 682 -9.53 17.05 14.50
N PHE A 683 -9.43 18.06 15.35
CA PHE A 683 -9.05 19.40 14.93
C PHE A 683 -7.82 19.90 15.69
N TYR A 684 -7.04 20.74 15.05
CA TYR A 684 -5.89 21.41 15.65
C TYR A 684 -5.75 22.82 15.09
N GLU A 685 -5.17 23.72 15.87
CA GLU A 685 -4.89 25.08 15.43
C GLU A 685 -3.43 25.22 14.97
N LEU A 686 -3.22 26.09 13.99
CA LEU A 686 -1.90 26.46 13.50
C LEU A 686 -1.68 27.96 13.74
N PRO A 687 -0.45 28.39 14.11
CA PRO A 687 -0.12 29.81 14.20
C PRO A 687 -0.49 30.55 12.91
N GLY A 688 -1.30 31.60 13.01
CA GLY A 688 -1.75 32.39 11.85
C GLY A 688 -2.86 31.77 10.99
N ARG A 689 -3.33 30.55 11.31
CA ARG A 689 -4.48 29.89 10.66
C ARG A 689 -5.43 29.28 11.73
N PRO A 690 -6.14 30.11 12.52
CA PRO A 690 -7.06 29.61 13.54
C PRO A 690 -8.29 28.95 12.91
N LEU A 691 -8.93 28.06 13.68
CA LEU A 691 -10.21 27.46 13.31
C LEU A 691 -11.35 28.51 13.40
N PRO A 692 -12.48 28.33 12.69
CA PRO A 692 -13.59 29.29 12.74
C PRO A 692 -14.25 29.33 14.12
N ALA A 693 -14.35 30.52 14.72
CA ALA A 693 -15.02 30.69 16.03
C ALA A 693 -16.49 30.23 16.01
N ALA A 694 -17.17 30.38 14.87
CA ALA A 694 -18.56 29.93 14.69
C ALA A 694 -18.72 28.40 14.61
N GLY A 695 -17.62 27.65 14.52
CA GLY A 695 -17.59 26.19 14.47
C GLY A 695 -17.64 25.60 13.06
N MET A 696 -18.09 24.35 12.95
CA MET A 696 -18.18 23.61 11.69
C MET A 696 -19.54 22.95 11.49
N ILE A 697 -19.90 22.71 10.23
CA ILE A 697 -21.06 21.91 9.83
C ILE A 697 -20.52 20.67 9.11
N VAL A 698 -20.58 19.50 9.74
CA VAL A 698 -20.04 18.24 9.18
C VAL A 698 -21.20 17.38 8.70
N ASP A 699 -21.29 17.17 7.39
CA ASP A 699 -22.38 16.45 6.71
C ASP A 699 -23.78 16.92 7.16
N GLY A 700 -23.95 18.22 7.38
CA GLY A 700 -25.21 18.85 7.82
C GLY A 700 -25.40 18.96 9.33
N VAL A 701 -24.49 18.39 10.14
CA VAL A 701 -24.55 18.48 11.61
C VAL A 701 -23.66 19.61 12.12
N ARG A 702 -24.23 20.53 12.91
CA ARG A 702 -23.52 21.71 13.42
C ARG A 702 -22.77 21.41 14.73
N PHE A 703 -21.50 21.80 14.78
CA PHE A 703 -20.62 21.74 15.94
C PHE A 703 -20.07 23.14 16.26
N PRO A 704 -20.44 23.75 17.41
CA PRO A 704 -19.90 25.03 17.85
C PRO A 704 -18.37 25.06 17.98
N GLY A 705 -17.73 26.20 17.73
CA GLY A 705 -16.26 26.35 17.76
C GLY A 705 -15.63 25.95 19.11
N GLU A 706 -16.22 26.39 20.22
CA GLU A 706 -15.79 26.03 21.59
C GLU A 706 -15.91 24.53 21.90
N SER A 707 -16.64 23.77 21.08
CA SER A 707 -16.89 22.34 21.24
C SER A 707 -16.15 21.47 20.21
N LEU A 708 -15.33 22.07 19.34
CA LEU A 708 -14.52 21.30 18.40
C LEU A 708 -13.46 20.51 19.16
N PRO A 709 -13.48 19.18 19.10
CA PRO A 709 -12.59 18.38 19.92
C PRO A 709 -11.19 18.34 19.28
N SER A 710 -10.17 18.65 20.08
CA SER A 710 -8.78 18.46 19.72
C SER A 710 -8.32 17.06 20.12
N TRP A 711 -7.40 16.50 19.33
CA TRP A 711 -6.88 15.17 19.59
C TRP A 711 -6.35 15.04 21.04
N PRO A 712 -6.72 13.99 21.78
CA PRO A 712 -7.38 12.76 21.30
C PRO A 712 -8.92 12.78 21.24
N GLY A 713 -9.55 13.85 21.71
CA GLY A 713 -10.96 14.11 21.43
C GLY A 713 -11.20 14.17 19.92
N HIS A 714 -12.34 13.65 19.48
CA HIS A 714 -12.66 13.59 18.05
C HIS A 714 -14.19 13.61 17.83
N LEU A 715 -14.59 13.97 16.62
CA LEU A 715 -15.91 13.64 16.12
C LEU A 715 -15.89 12.19 15.64
N CYS A 716 -16.92 11.42 15.95
CA CYS A 716 -17.11 10.09 15.41
C CYS A 716 -18.49 9.95 14.78
N ALA A 717 -18.53 9.31 13.62
CA ALA A 717 -19.78 9.00 12.95
C ALA A 717 -20.25 7.59 13.34
N ALA A 718 -21.55 7.41 13.57
CA ALA A 718 -22.11 6.10 13.88
C ALA A 718 -21.77 5.09 12.77
N ALA A 719 -21.42 3.86 13.19
CA ALA A 719 -21.25 2.75 12.27
C ALA A 719 -22.60 2.48 11.61
N ASP A 720 -22.62 2.41 10.29
CA ASP A 720 -23.76 1.99 9.47
C ASP A 720 -24.92 2.98 9.23
N THR A 721 -24.84 4.26 9.66
CA THR A 721 -25.86 5.27 9.28
C THR A 721 -25.50 6.01 7.99
N PHE A 722 -26.51 6.30 7.17
CA PHE A 722 -26.40 7.19 6.01
C PHE A 722 -27.60 8.17 5.97
N PRO A 723 -27.39 9.51 5.98
CA PRO A 723 -26.11 10.20 6.09
C PRO A 723 -25.41 9.88 7.43
N PRO A 724 -24.08 10.05 7.51
CA PRO A 724 -23.34 9.75 8.73
C PRO A 724 -23.84 10.61 9.89
N GLU A 725 -24.31 9.97 10.95
CA GLU A 725 -24.70 10.66 12.18
C GLU A 725 -23.44 11.01 12.99
N TRP A 726 -22.99 12.25 12.88
CA TRP A 726 -21.81 12.77 13.57
C TRP A 726 -22.14 13.20 15.00
N ARG A 727 -21.24 12.91 15.94
CA ARG A 727 -21.28 13.41 17.33
C ARG A 727 -19.87 13.60 17.87
N ALA A 728 -19.74 14.39 18.92
CA ALA A 728 -18.50 14.47 19.70
C ALA A 728 -18.30 13.18 20.50
N CYS A 729 -17.09 12.62 20.44
CA CYS A 729 -16.71 11.37 21.08
C CYS A 729 -15.43 11.62 21.90
N ALA A 730 -15.49 11.27 23.19
CA ALA A 730 -14.38 11.48 24.12
C ALA A 730 -13.65 10.19 24.52
N ASP A 731 -14.11 9.02 24.05
CA ASP A 731 -13.50 7.72 24.37
C ASP A 731 -12.37 7.38 23.41
N ASP A 732 -11.23 6.96 23.96
CA ASP A 732 -10.03 6.56 23.24
C ASP A 732 -9.84 5.05 23.11
N ALA A 733 -10.72 4.23 23.69
CA ALA A 733 -10.64 2.77 23.68
C ALA A 733 -10.71 2.16 22.27
N TRP A 734 -11.24 2.90 21.30
CA TRP A 734 -11.25 2.49 19.89
C TRP A 734 -9.84 2.32 19.32
N ARG A 735 -8.83 3.06 19.81
CA ARG A 735 -7.45 2.96 19.31
C ARG A 735 -6.81 1.60 19.59
N VAL A 736 -7.33 0.88 20.59
CA VAL A 736 -6.89 -0.47 21.00
C VAL A 736 -7.78 -1.57 20.40
N SER A 737 -9.05 -1.26 20.12
CA SER A 737 -10.08 -2.23 19.73
C SER A 737 -10.52 -2.16 18.26
N GLU A 738 -10.04 -1.17 17.51
CA GLU A 738 -10.29 -0.94 16.09
C GLU A 738 -8.97 -0.56 15.37
N ARG A 739 -9.02 -0.42 14.04
CA ARG A 739 -7.90 0.17 13.30
C ARG A 739 -7.77 1.65 13.63
N SER A 740 -6.56 2.08 13.96
CA SER A 740 -6.14 3.46 14.17
C SER A 740 -4.87 3.71 13.36
N ALA A 741 -4.40 4.95 13.29
CA ALA A 741 -3.13 5.31 12.67
C ALA A 741 -1.97 4.35 13.03
N ALA A 742 -1.89 3.89 14.28
CA ALA A 742 -0.82 3.01 14.75
C ALA A 742 -0.85 1.58 14.19
N ASN A 743 -1.98 1.12 13.65
CA ASN A 743 -2.15 -0.24 13.11
C ASN A 743 -2.98 -0.24 11.81
N TYR A 744 -2.87 0.86 11.06
CA TYR A 744 -3.68 1.14 9.88
C TYR A 744 -3.17 0.42 8.63
N GLY A 745 -1.84 0.35 8.55
CA GLY A 745 -1.09 0.32 7.32
C GLY A 745 -0.60 -1.07 6.92
N PRO A 746 -0.04 -1.15 5.70
CA PRO A 746 0.48 -2.39 5.13
C PRO A 746 1.62 -2.95 5.98
N MET A 747 1.99 -4.23 5.76
CA MET A 747 3.00 -4.93 6.60
C MET A 747 4.28 -4.14 6.84
N ARG A 748 4.71 -3.27 5.90
CA ARG A 748 5.89 -2.41 6.04
C ARG A 748 5.85 -1.48 7.26
N GLN A 749 4.67 -1.15 7.77
CA GLN A 749 4.50 -0.27 8.92
C GLN A 749 5.20 -0.82 10.18
N VAL A 750 5.45 -2.14 10.23
CA VAL A 750 6.24 -2.77 11.31
C VAL A 750 7.64 -2.14 11.45
N PHE A 751 8.23 -1.61 10.38
CA PHE A 751 9.56 -0.99 10.36
C PHE A 751 9.56 0.52 10.71
N GLU A 752 8.40 1.12 10.98
CA GLU A 752 8.29 2.56 11.28
C GLU A 752 8.43 2.88 12.77
N SER A 753 8.78 1.89 13.59
CA SER A 753 9.06 2.05 15.03
C SER A 753 10.15 1.09 15.49
N LYS A 754 10.50 1.13 16.78
CA LYS A 754 11.48 0.19 17.37
C LYS A 754 11.04 -1.24 17.07
N LEU A 755 11.98 -2.12 16.73
CA LEU A 755 11.68 -3.43 16.18
C LEU A 755 12.56 -4.52 16.80
N VAL A 756 11.94 -5.62 17.22
CA VAL A 756 12.59 -6.86 17.63
C VAL A 756 12.15 -8.03 16.74
N ILE A 757 13.02 -9.00 16.49
CA ILE A 757 12.63 -10.27 15.87
C ILE A 757 12.66 -11.37 16.93
N VAL A 758 11.55 -12.08 17.08
CA VAL A 758 11.43 -13.24 17.97
C VAL A 758 11.21 -14.49 17.14
N TYR A 759 12.16 -15.44 17.20
CA TYR A 759 12.07 -16.70 16.47
C TYR A 759 11.66 -17.86 17.37
N GLY A 760 10.82 -18.74 16.84
CA GLY A 760 10.35 -19.93 17.55
C GLY A 760 11.46 -20.97 17.76
N THR A 761 11.41 -21.66 18.89
CA THR A 761 12.34 -22.74 19.25
C THR A 761 11.65 -24.07 19.57
N GLN A 762 10.32 -24.11 19.47
CA GLN A 762 9.53 -25.25 19.95
C GLN A 762 9.15 -26.25 18.84
N ALA A 763 9.75 -26.14 17.65
CA ALA A 763 9.56 -27.16 16.62
C ALA A 763 10.12 -28.51 17.09
N THR A 764 9.39 -29.58 16.79
CA THR A 764 9.86 -30.95 16.99
C THR A 764 11.05 -31.29 16.08
N ASP A 765 11.12 -30.66 14.91
CA ASP A 765 12.22 -30.78 13.96
C ASP A 765 13.30 -29.71 14.24
N ALA A 766 14.48 -30.16 14.62
CA ALA A 766 15.63 -29.29 14.89
C ALA A 766 16.10 -28.52 13.65
N SER A 767 15.89 -29.04 12.44
CA SER A 767 16.23 -28.35 11.19
C SER A 767 15.33 -27.12 10.98
N TYR A 768 14.05 -27.21 11.32
CA TYR A 768 13.13 -26.08 11.21
C TYR A 768 13.44 -24.97 12.24
N ASN A 769 13.76 -25.34 13.49
CA ASN A 769 14.24 -24.36 14.48
C ASN A 769 15.51 -23.64 14.01
N ARG A 770 16.43 -24.37 13.37
CA ARG A 770 17.63 -23.79 12.75
C ARG A 770 17.26 -22.80 11.64
N LEU A 771 16.35 -23.18 10.73
CA LEU A 771 15.89 -22.31 9.64
C LEU A 771 15.23 -21.02 10.17
N LEU A 772 14.39 -21.10 11.20
CA LEU A 772 13.76 -19.92 11.82
C LEU A 772 14.81 -18.92 12.31
N ARG A 773 15.85 -19.40 12.99
CA ARG A 773 16.97 -18.59 13.48
C ARG A 773 17.80 -18.01 12.34
N GLU A 774 18.18 -18.81 11.34
CA GLU A 774 18.97 -18.35 10.19
C GLU A 774 18.22 -17.30 9.38
N ARG A 775 16.91 -17.48 9.21
CA ARG A 775 16.05 -16.50 8.57
C ARG A 775 15.93 -15.21 9.40
N ALA A 776 15.90 -15.29 10.73
CA ALA A 776 15.94 -14.12 11.61
C ALA A 776 17.21 -13.28 11.37
N VAL A 777 18.38 -13.94 11.32
CA VAL A 777 19.67 -13.29 11.03
C VAL A 777 19.67 -12.66 9.64
N PHE A 778 19.19 -13.38 8.62
CA PHE A 778 19.08 -12.85 7.26
C PHE A 778 18.22 -11.58 7.21
N ILE A 779 17.05 -11.58 7.86
CA ILE A 779 16.13 -10.42 7.88
C ILE A 779 16.77 -9.23 8.59
N ALA A 780 17.38 -9.43 9.77
CA ALA A 780 18.04 -8.36 10.51
C ALA A 780 19.19 -7.74 9.72
N ASN A 781 20.04 -8.56 9.12
CA ASN A 781 21.14 -8.10 8.27
C ASN A 781 20.61 -7.34 7.04
N ALA A 782 19.59 -7.87 6.35
CA ALA A 782 18.99 -7.21 5.19
C ALA A 782 18.37 -5.85 5.55
N ALA A 783 17.69 -5.74 6.70
CA ALA A 783 17.18 -4.46 7.21
C ALA A 783 18.32 -3.49 7.55
N TYR A 784 19.37 -3.95 8.23
CA TYR A 784 20.58 -3.16 8.51
C TYR A 784 21.21 -2.63 7.21
N TYR A 785 21.34 -3.47 6.17
CA TYR A 785 21.98 -3.05 4.93
C TYR A 785 21.22 -1.98 4.17
N ARG A 786 19.89 -1.96 4.30
CA ARG A 786 19.03 -0.98 3.64
C ARG A 786 18.82 0.30 4.44
N GLY A 787 18.65 0.19 5.75
CA GLY A 787 18.24 1.32 6.60
C GLY A 787 19.01 1.48 7.91
N ARG A 788 20.12 0.75 8.09
CA ARG A 788 20.92 0.75 9.32
C ARG A 788 20.11 0.46 10.59
N PHE A 789 19.08 -0.38 10.47
CA PHE A 789 18.28 -0.81 11.61
C PHE A 789 19.16 -1.52 12.66
N ALA A 790 18.84 -1.32 13.94
CA ALA A 790 19.43 -2.01 15.06
C ALA A 790 18.43 -2.99 15.66
N ILE A 791 18.24 -4.15 15.00
CA ILE A 791 17.22 -5.14 15.37
C ILE A 791 17.86 -6.23 16.24
N GLU A 792 17.33 -6.40 17.44
CA GLU A 792 17.69 -7.51 18.32
C GLU A 792 16.98 -8.81 17.93
N LEU A 793 17.67 -9.94 18.14
CA LEU A 793 17.19 -11.29 17.83
C LEU A 793 17.04 -12.10 19.11
N LEU A 794 15.80 -12.42 19.47
CA LEU A 794 15.48 -13.19 20.68
C LEU A 794 14.82 -14.52 20.33
N ALA A 795 15.16 -15.55 21.11
CA ALA A 795 14.38 -16.79 21.08
C ALA A 795 13.05 -16.57 21.82
N ASP A 796 12.00 -17.28 21.41
CA ASP A 796 10.70 -17.22 22.10
C ASP A 796 10.75 -17.71 23.57
N THR A 797 11.80 -18.43 23.95
CA THR A 797 12.06 -18.84 25.34
C THR A 797 12.91 -17.85 26.14
N ASP A 798 13.37 -16.76 25.53
CA ASP A 798 14.20 -15.75 26.20
C ASP A 798 13.32 -14.90 27.14
N PRO A 799 13.62 -14.80 28.45
CA PRO A 799 12.84 -13.97 29.37
C PRO A 799 12.72 -12.50 28.93
N GLU A 800 13.76 -11.97 28.29
CA GLU A 800 13.81 -10.60 27.77
C GLU A 800 12.79 -10.37 26.65
N ALA A 801 12.47 -11.39 25.84
CA ALA A 801 11.40 -11.30 24.85
C ALA A 801 10.05 -11.07 25.54
N GLY A 802 9.83 -11.71 26.70
CA GLY A 802 8.66 -11.48 27.53
C GLY A 802 8.62 -10.05 28.06
N GLU A 803 9.71 -9.55 28.61
CA GLU A 803 9.81 -8.18 29.14
C GLU A 803 9.58 -7.13 28.05
N LEU A 804 10.27 -7.20 26.91
CA LEU A 804 10.12 -6.23 25.81
C LEU A 804 8.71 -6.21 25.20
N LEU A 805 8.02 -7.36 25.17
CA LEU A 805 6.68 -7.47 24.59
C LEU A 805 5.54 -7.30 25.63
N SER A 806 5.84 -7.27 26.93
CA SER A 806 4.85 -7.15 28.02
C SER A 806 5.00 -5.89 28.88
N ALA A 807 6.22 -5.39 29.09
CA ALA A 807 6.45 -4.06 29.60
C ALA A 807 5.88 -3.07 28.58
N GLY A 808 5.38 -1.91 29.01
CA GLY A 808 4.87 -0.87 28.09
C GLY A 808 5.92 -0.27 27.13
N ASP A 809 7.00 -1.00 26.85
CA ASP A 809 8.02 -0.67 25.87
C ASP A 809 7.48 -0.75 24.44
N SER A 810 8.03 0.15 23.63
CA SER A 810 7.45 0.66 22.40
C SER A 810 7.81 -0.17 21.15
N HIS A 811 8.02 -1.48 21.28
CA HIS A 811 8.53 -2.31 20.21
C HIS A 811 7.42 -2.91 19.34
N ASN A 812 7.53 -2.70 18.03
CA ASN A 812 6.98 -3.62 17.06
C ASN A 812 7.79 -4.93 17.08
N ALA A 813 7.18 -6.02 16.61
CA ALA A 813 7.81 -7.33 16.57
C ALA A 813 7.63 -8.01 15.21
N ILE A 814 8.63 -8.77 14.78
CA ILE A 814 8.45 -9.82 13.75
C ILE A 814 8.54 -11.16 14.47
N LEU A 815 7.48 -11.96 14.38
CA LEU A 815 7.39 -13.27 15.01
C LEU A 815 7.57 -14.34 13.93
N LEU A 816 8.66 -15.11 14.03
CA LEU A 816 8.95 -16.19 13.09
C LEU A 816 8.51 -17.53 13.67
N GLY A 817 7.64 -18.23 12.93
CA GLY A 817 7.00 -19.46 13.34
C GLY A 817 5.56 -19.26 13.81
N GLY A 818 4.70 -20.25 13.53
CA GLY A 818 3.31 -20.25 13.99
C GLY A 818 3.15 -20.59 15.48
N PRO A 819 1.91 -20.65 15.99
CA PRO A 819 1.58 -21.00 17.39
C PRO A 819 2.24 -22.24 17.94
N GLU A 820 2.41 -23.22 17.06
CA GLU A 820 2.99 -24.51 17.34
C GLU A 820 4.46 -24.43 17.75
N VAL A 821 5.17 -23.38 17.32
CA VAL A 821 6.63 -23.27 17.49
C VAL A 821 7.09 -21.96 18.14
N ASN A 822 6.22 -20.94 18.21
CA ASN A 822 6.52 -19.63 18.79
C ASN A 822 5.41 -19.21 19.78
N CYS A 823 5.76 -19.12 21.07
CA CYS A 823 4.79 -18.83 22.13
C CYS A 823 4.15 -17.43 22.03
N PHE A 824 4.89 -16.44 21.54
CA PHE A 824 4.38 -15.07 21.34
C PHE A 824 3.43 -14.99 20.17
N ALA A 825 3.69 -15.77 19.11
CA ALA A 825 2.74 -15.93 18.03
C ALA A 825 1.42 -16.48 18.59
N ALA A 826 1.46 -17.57 19.36
CA ALA A 826 0.28 -18.17 20.00
C ALA A 826 -0.53 -17.16 20.84
N ALA A 827 0.15 -16.33 21.64
CA ALA A 827 -0.50 -15.31 22.46
C ALA A 827 -1.09 -14.15 21.63
N ALA A 828 -0.41 -13.72 20.57
CA ALA A 828 -0.90 -12.70 19.66
C ALA A 828 -2.22 -13.11 18.97
N ALA A 829 -2.41 -14.40 18.66
CA ALA A 829 -3.72 -14.84 18.16
C ALA A 829 -4.76 -15.16 19.22
N ALA A 830 -4.35 -15.54 20.43
CA ALA A 830 -5.30 -15.72 21.53
C ALA A 830 -5.98 -14.40 21.91
N THR A 831 -5.26 -13.27 21.81
CA THR A 831 -5.74 -11.92 22.14
C THR A 831 -6.46 -11.21 20.98
N GLY A 832 -6.40 -11.78 19.77
CA GLY A 832 -7.12 -11.32 18.59
C GLY A 832 -8.63 -11.54 18.75
N GLY A 833 -9.36 -10.46 19.03
CA GLY A 833 -10.82 -10.49 19.07
C GLY A 833 -11.35 -11.15 17.79
N ARG A 834 -11.99 -12.32 17.96
CA ARG A 834 -12.46 -13.28 16.94
C ARG A 834 -13.39 -12.73 15.83
N GLN A 835 -13.53 -11.41 15.71
CA GLN A 835 -14.47 -10.74 14.80
C GLN A 835 -13.92 -9.52 14.04
N LYS A 836 -12.69 -9.02 14.27
CA LYS A 836 -12.21 -7.76 13.65
C LYS A 836 -10.94 -7.84 12.81
N TRP A 837 -10.19 -8.95 12.85
CA TRP A 837 -8.98 -9.13 12.03
C TRP A 837 -9.15 -10.27 11.05
N PRO A 838 -8.60 -10.16 9.83
CA PRO A 838 -8.83 -11.14 8.79
C PRO A 838 -8.22 -12.48 9.14
N ILE A 839 -7.01 -12.58 9.70
CA ILE A 839 -6.40 -13.89 10.01
C ILE A 839 -6.54 -14.27 11.49
N TRP A 840 -7.00 -15.49 11.80
CA TRP A 840 -6.92 -16.10 13.13
C TRP A 840 -6.77 -17.62 13.06
N TRP A 841 -6.46 -18.27 14.18
CA TRP A 841 -6.21 -19.72 14.22
C TRP A 841 -7.29 -20.46 15.02
N GLU A 842 -7.58 -21.69 14.59
CA GLU A 842 -8.36 -22.64 15.37
C GLU A 842 -7.46 -23.77 15.83
N SER A 843 -7.45 -24.03 17.14
CA SER A 843 -6.82 -25.23 17.68
C SER A 843 -7.66 -26.45 17.30
N ALA A 844 -6.99 -27.58 17.01
CA ALA A 844 -7.66 -28.85 16.72
C ALA A 844 -8.48 -29.40 17.92
N ALA A 845 -8.35 -28.82 19.11
CA ALA A 845 -8.91 -29.31 20.37
C ALA A 845 -10.24 -28.63 20.77
N GLY A 846 -11.09 -28.29 19.80
CA GLY A 846 -12.32 -27.50 20.02
C GLY A 846 -13.65 -28.26 20.02
N ASN A 847 -13.67 -29.60 20.07
CA ASN A 847 -14.94 -30.35 20.02
C ASN A 847 -14.99 -31.56 20.96
N ASN A 848 -14.60 -31.39 22.23
CA ASN A 848 -14.82 -32.38 23.29
C ASN A 848 -15.61 -31.79 24.47
N ASN A 849 -16.76 -31.18 24.18
CA ASN A 849 -17.85 -31.06 25.14
C ASN A 849 -18.96 -32.05 24.74
N ASN A 850 -18.67 -33.34 24.91
CA ASN A 850 -19.73 -34.32 25.09
C ASN A 850 -19.28 -35.33 26.15
N ASN A 851 -20.01 -35.31 27.27
CA ASN A 851 -19.99 -36.35 28.29
C ASN A 851 -20.06 -37.73 27.63
N ASN A 852 -19.02 -38.54 27.81
CA ASN A 852 -19.22 -39.96 28.08
C ASN A 852 -17.99 -40.58 28.73
N ASN A 853 -18.20 -41.06 29.95
CA ASN A 853 -17.38 -42.09 30.58
C ASN A 853 -17.31 -43.30 29.65
N ASN A 854 -16.12 -43.61 29.13
CA ASN A 854 -15.69 -45.00 29.07
C ASN A 854 -14.17 -45.11 28.94
N SER A 855 -13.61 -45.88 29.87
CA SER A 855 -12.22 -46.30 29.90
C SER A 855 -11.91 -47.31 28.79
N ASN A 856 -10.62 -47.42 28.49
CA ASN A 856 -9.93 -48.44 27.67
C ASN A 856 -9.95 -48.24 26.15
N ASN A 857 -8.88 -47.64 25.63
CA ASN A 857 -8.04 -48.34 24.65
C ASN A 857 -6.65 -47.70 24.50
N ASN A 858 -5.62 -48.49 24.83
CA ASN A 858 -4.23 -48.24 24.44
C ASN A 858 -4.11 -48.47 22.93
N ASN A 859 -3.86 -47.41 22.17
CA ASN A 859 -3.24 -47.53 20.86
C ASN A 859 -2.32 -46.33 20.62
N ASN A 860 -1.02 -46.56 20.86
CA ASN A 860 0.07 -45.69 20.45
C ASN A 860 0.19 -45.72 18.92
N ASN A 861 -0.45 -44.75 18.27
CA ASN A 861 -0.05 -44.24 16.96
C ASN A 861 -0.73 -42.88 16.73
N ALA A 862 -0.34 -41.89 17.55
CA ALA A 862 -0.67 -40.50 17.29
C ALA A 862 0.32 -39.96 16.25
N ASN A 863 -0.09 -39.97 14.97
CA ASN A 863 0.51 -39.07 13.99
C ASN A 863 0.26 -37.63 14.44
N ASN A 864 1.32 -36.97 14.89
CA ASN A 864 1.33 -35.68 15.56
C ASN A 864 1.13 -34.50 14.58
N ASN A 865 0.05 -34.51 13.81
CA ASN A 865 -0.40 -33.33 13.08
C ASN A 865 -1.36 -32.53 13.97
N ASN A 866 -0.82 -31.73 14.88
CA ASN A 866 -1.57 -30.57 15.40
C ASN A 866 -1.67 -29.54 14.27
N ASN A 867 -2.49 -29.84 13.26
CA ASN A 867 -2.80 -28.92 12.17
C ASN A 867 -3.67 -27.81 12.73
N TYR A 868 -3.05 -26.70 13.16
CA TYR A 868 -3.76 -25.45 13.31
C TYR A 868 -4.40 -25.13 11.96
N THR A 869 -5.73 -24.97 11.98
CA THR A 869 -6.43 -24.49 10.80
C THR A 869 -6.33 -22.98 10.81
N TYR A 870 -5.63 -22.43 9.83
CA TYR A 870 -5.57 -21.00 9.62
C TYR A 870 -6.92 -20.55 9.09
N ARG A 871 -7.47 -19.46 9.60
CA ARG A 871 -8.69 -18.85 9.09
C ARG A 871 -8.38 -17.46 8.58
N VAL A 872 -8.95 -17.13 7.42
CA VAL A 872 -8.98 -15.78 6.88
C VAL A 872 -10.43 -15.38 6.67
N GLY A 873 -10.96 -14.53 7.56
CA GLY A 873 -12.39 -14.28 7.62
C GLY A 873 -13.17 -15.59 7.80
N PRO A 874 -14.28 -15.80 7.08
CA PRO A 874 -15.05 -17.02 7.22
C PRO A 874 -14.32 -18.28 6.71
N HIS A 875 -13.21 -18.16 5.97
CA HIS A 875 -12.55 -19.28 5.28
C HIS A 875 -11.52 -20.02 6.15
N ARG A 876 -11.39 -21.34 5.95
CA ARG A 876 -10.43 -22.23 6.62
C ARG A 876 -9.36 -22.73 5.63
N TYR A 877 -8.12 -22.80 6.08
CA TYR A 877 -6.94 -23.14 5.29
C TYR A 877 -6.15 -24.25 6.00
N THR A 878 -5.99 -25.40 5.33
CA THR A 878 -5.45 -26.63 5.94
C THR A 878 -4.41 -27.36 5.07
N ALA A 879 -3.93 -26.76 3.97
CA ALA A 879 -3.00 -27.44 3.05
C ALA A 879 -1.55 -27.46 3.57
N SER A 880 -0.87 -28.60 3.44
CA SER A 880 0.58 -28.74 3.68
C SER A 880 1.35 -27.97 2.62
N GLY A 881 2.23 -27.04 3.01
CA GLY A 881 2.96 -26.19 2.06
C GLY A 881 2.53 -24.72 2.01
N LEU A 882 1.49 -24.35 2.75
CA LEU A 882 1.08 -22.94 2.87
C LEU A 882 2.05 -22.14 3.73
N GLY A 883 2.35 -20.93 3.31
CA GLY A 883 3.01 -19.88 4.08
C GLY A 883 2.01 -18.79 4.46
N TYR A 884 2.26 -18.09 5.55
CA TYR A 884 1.37 -17.07 6.10
C TYR A 884 2.18 -15.85 6.53
N LEU A 885 1.70 -14.67 6.17
CA LEU A 885 2.19 -13.39 6.69
C LEU A 885 0.99 -12.58 7.14
N PHE A 886 0.99 -12.02 8.34
CA PHE A 886 -0.03 -11.03 8.69
C PHE A 886 0.40 -10.11 9.82
N LEU A 887 -0.09 -8.89 9.74
CA LEU A 887 0.06 -7.85 10.74
C LEU A 887 -1.06 -7.99 11.78
N ALA A 888 -0.68 -8.05 13.05
CA ALA A 888 -1.58 -8.13 14.19
C ALA A 888 -1.21 -7.05 15.23
N PRO A 889 -2.18 -6.53 16.00
CA PRO A 889 -1.86 -5.71 17.15
C PRO A 889 -1.21 -6.58 18.23
N LEU A 890 -0.02 -6.21 18.68
CA LEU A 890 0.62 -6.76 19.87
C LEU A 890 -0.06 -6.12 21.10
N ARG A 891 -0.88 -6.92 21.79
CA ARG A 891 -1.45 -6.52 23.09
C ARG A 891 -0.48 -6.98 24.18
N ALA A 892 -0.20 -6.13 25.16
CA ALA A 892 0.61 -6.50 26.30
C ALA A 892 0.05 -7.80 26.91
N LEU A 893 0.92 -8.79 27.13
CA LEU A 893 0.57 -10.11 27.64
C LEU A 893 0.02 -10.09 29.08
N THR A 894 -0.01 -8.92 29.71
CA THR A 894 -0.52 -8.69 31.05
C THR A 894 -1.91 -8.06 30.93
N GLU A 895 -2.95 -8.81 31.29
CA GLU A 895 -4.35 -8.33 31.35
C GLU A 895 -4.57 -7.15 32.34
N ALA A 896 -3.53 -6.63 33.00
CA ALA A 896 -3.67 -5.79 34.19
C ALA A 896 -3.31 -4.30 34.03
N GLN A 897 -2.49 -3.86 33.07
CA GLN A 897 -2.04 -2.45 32.95
C GLN A 897 -1.61 -2.19 31.47
N ALA A 898 -2.07 -1.23 30.67
CA ALA A 898 -2.78 0.03 30.88
C ALA A 898 -3.64 0.37 29.62
N PRO A 899 -4.85 0.96 29.77
CA PRO A 899 -5.69 1.43 28.66
C PRO A 899 -5.10 2.61 27.83
N SER A 900 -3.93 3.14 28.20
CA SER A 900 -3.39 4.40 27.67
C SER A 900 -2.28 4.27 26.61
N SER A 901 -1.66 3.10 26.42
CA SER A 901 -0.63 2.89 25.39
C SER A 901 -1.26 2.40 24.07
N LEU A 902 -0.83 3.00 22.94
CA LEU A 902 -1.24 2.56 21.61
C LEU A 902 -0.75 1.12 21.35
N PRO A 903 -1.55 0.24 20.71
CA PRO A 903 -1.12 -1.11 20.39
C PRO A 903 0.07 -1.07 19.43
N ARG A 904 1.10 -1.87 19.70
CA ARG A 904 2.23 -2.08 18.80
C ARG A 904 1.86 -3.10 17.73
N LEU A 905 2.71 -3.22 16.70
CA LEU A 905 2.49 -4.14 15.59
C LEU A 905 3.34 -5.40 15.72
N ALA A 906 2.73 -6.56 15.51
CA ALA A 906 3.39 -7.83 15.33
C ALA A 906 3.18 -8.32 13.89
N LEU A 907 4.26 -8.48 13.12
CA LEU A 907 4.24 -9.16 11.83
C LEU A 907 4.55 -10.64 12.06
N ILE A 908 3.55 -11.50 11.92
CA ILE A 908 3.70 -12.93 12.10
C ILE A 908 4.01 -13.57 10.74
N ILE A 909 5.07 -14.37 10.68
CA ILE A 909 5.48 -15.13 9.51
C ILE A 909 5.54 -16.60 9.88
N ALA A 910 4.68 -17.40 9.28
CA ALA A 910 4.53 -18.82 9.60
C ALA A 910 4.40 -19.66 8.33
N GLY A 911 4.44 -20.98 8.49
CA GLY A 911 4.15 -21.91 7.41
C GLY A 911 3.73 -23.27 7.94
N GLY A 912 2.80 -23.92 7.24
CA GLY A 912 2.40 -25.30 7.53
C GLY A 912 3.45 -26.34 7.11
N SER A 913 4.63 -25.89 6.70
CA SER A 913 5.84 -26.69 6.40
C SER A 913 7.04 -25.73 6.34
N GLU A 914 8.25 -26.29 6.41
CA GLU A 914 9.50 -25.55 6.18
C GLU A 914 9.44 -24.73 4.88
N ARG A 915 9.03 -25.36 3.78
CA ARG A 915 8.92 -24.70 2.47
C ARG A 915 7.88 -23.58 2.43
N GLY A 916 6.78 -23.74 3.15
CA GLY A 916 5.75 -22.69 3.28
C GLY A 916 6.29 -21.47 4.02
N PHE A 917 7.05 -21.69 5.10
CA PHE A 917 7.71 -20.63 5.86
C PHE A 917 8.79 -19.92 5.03
N GLU A 918 9.60 -20.65 4.26
CA GLU A 918 10.58 -20.04 3.36
C GLU A 918 9.92 -19.11 2.34
N LEU A 919 8.82 -19.57 1.71
CA LEU A 919 8.08 -18.76 0.75
C LEU A 919 7.54 -17.50 1.42
N ALA A 920 6.92 -17.63 2.59
CA ALA A 920 6.39 -16.49 3.32
C ALA A 920 7.47 -15.49 3.73
N SER A 921 8.54 -15.95 4.38
CA SER A 921 9.64 -15.10 4.84
C SER A 921 10.40 -14.40 3.70
N SER A 922 10.36 -14.94 2.48
CA SER A 922 10.95 -14.30 1.30
C SER A 922 10.20 -13.05 0.81
N LEU A 923 8.95 -12.86 1.24
CA LEU A 923 8.09 -11.77 0.81
C LEU A 923 8.14 -10.56 1.76
N LEU A 924 9.13 -10.45 2.64
CA LEU A 924 9.21 -9.31 3.55
C LEU A 924 9.39 -7.96 2.81
N PRO A 925 8.62 -6.91 3.17
CA PRO A 925 8.66 -5.62 2.50
C PRO A 925 9.86 -4.77 2.93
N LEU A 926 11.08 -5.27 2.71
CA LEU A 926 12.31 -4.55 3.04
C LEU A 926 12.61 -3.40 2.07
N SER A 927 11.80 -3.22 1.02
CA SER A 927 11.95 -2.20 -0.05
C SER A 927 10.68 -1.39 -0.19
N SER A 928 10.85 -0.11 -0.51
CA SER A 928 9.80 0.70 -1.12
C SER A 928 9.37 0.11 -2.46
N GLY A 929 8.11 0.33 -2.85
CA GLY A 929 7.58 -0.20 -4.10
C GLY A 929 7.01 -1.64 -4.05
N LEU A 930 6.99 -2.29 -2.88
CA LEU A 930 6.43 -3.63 -2.69
C LEU A 930 4.94 -3.57 -2.31
N THR A 931 4.11 -4.24 -3.11
CA THR A 931 2.64 -4.26 -2.96
C THR A 931 2.23 -5.32 -1.94
N LEU A 932 2.45 -5.08 -0.65
CA LEU A 932 2.05 -6.04 0.39
C LEU A 932 0.97 -5.45 1.31
N PRO A 933 -0.30 -5.86 1.21
CA PRO A 933 -1.31 -5.63 2.23
C PRO A 933 -0.89 -6.10 3.62
N ASP A 934 -1.75 -5.87 4.58
CA ASP A 934 -1.63 -6.27 5.99
C ASP A 934 -1.70 -7.79 6.25
N TYR A 935 -2.19 -8.61 5.31
CA TYR A 935 -2.13 -10.07 5.41
C TYR A 935 -1.93 -10.76 4.07
N MET A 936 -1.35 -11.96 4.09
CA MET A 936 -1.13 -12.84 2.94
C MET A 936 -1.11 -14.30 3.35
N VAL A 937 -1.64 -15.14 2.48
CA VAL A 937 -1.40 -16.58 2.47
C VAL A 937 -0.60 -16.88 1.21
N VAL A 938 0.35 -17.81 1.22
CA VAL A 938 1.13 -18.17 0.03
C VAL A 938 1.19 -19.68 -0.14
N GLU A 939 1.18 -20.18 -1.38
CA GLU A 939 1.27 -21.62 -1.67
C GLU A 939 2.35 -21.92 -2.71
N GLN A 940 2.85 -23.15 -2.70
CA GLN A 940 3.94 -23.57 -3.59
C GLN A 940 3.62 -23.41 -5.07
N SER A 941 2.37 -23.53 -5.50
CA SER A 941 2.02 -23.47 -6.93
C SER A 941 2.30 -22.11 -7.58
N PHE A 942 2.50 -21.05 -6.79
CA PHE A 942 2.71 -19.67 -7.25
C PHE A 942 4.13 -19.14 -7.04
N ARG A 943 5.02 -19.94 -6.44
CA ARG A 943 6.41 -19.57 -6.15
C ARG A 943 7.18 -18.97 -7.32
N TRP A 944 6.93 -19.44 -8.55
CA TRP A 944 7.62 -19.02 -9.77
C TRP A 944 7.05 -17.76 -10.41
N LYS A 945 5.94 -17.26 -9.88
CA LYS A 945 5.27 -16.06 -10.37
C LYS A 945 5.74 -14.80 -9.64
N GLY A 946 6.83 -14.85 -8.87
CA GLY A 946 7.33 -13.69 -8.11
C GLY A 946 6.26 -13.05 -7.22
N ALA A 947 6.24 -11.70 -7.17
CA ALA A 947 5.17 -10.97 -6.49
C ALA A 947 3.82 -11.11 -7.22
N GLY A 948 3.83 -11.36 -8.53
CA GLY A 948 2.63 -11.74 -9.30
C GLY A 948 1.97 -13.05 -8.82
N GLY A 949 2.73 -13.94 -8.17
CA GLY A 949 2.23 -15.16 -7.56
C GLY A 949 1.33 -14.92 -6.36
N VAL A 950 1.69 -13.93 -5.55
CA VAL A 950 0.89 -13.45 -4.43
C VAL A 950 -0.46 -12.93 -4.93
N ALA A 951 -0.46 -12.23 -6.06
CA ALA A 951 -1.68 -11.69 -6.64
C ALA A 951 -2.47 -12.73 -7.45
N SER A 952 -1.86 -13.81 -7.94
CA SER A 952 -2.61 -14.97 -8.46
C SER A 952 -3.27 -15.75 -7.31
N LEU A 953 -2.63 -15.77 -6.15
CA LEU A 953 -3.09 -16.49 -5.00
C LEU A 953 -4.46 -15.97 -4.56
N TYR A 954 -4.60 -14.70 -4.18
CA TYR A 954 -5.88 -14.11 -3.73
C TYR A 954 -7.08 -14.39 -4.67
N SER A 955 -6.87 -14.63 -5.98
CA SER A 955 -7.95 -14.93 -6.94
C SER A 955 -8.59 -16.30 -6.69
N LYS A 956 -7.84 -17.24 -6.10
CA LYS A 956 -8.34 -18.54 -5.62
C LYS A 956 -9.02 -18.47 -4.25
N TRP A 957 -8.81 -17.40 -3.46
CA TRP A 957 -9.27 -17.33 -2.05
C TRP A 957 -10.28 -16.23 -1.76
N LEU A 958 -10.60 -15.38 -2.73
CA LEU A 958 -11.84 -14.65 -2.64
C LEU A 958 -12.96 -15.70 -2.64
N PRO A 959 -13.94 -15.62 -1.71
CA PRO A 959 -15.17 -16.36 -1.91
C PRO A 959 -15.65 -16.02 -3.32
N ALA A 960 -16.11 -17.04 -4.06
CA ALA A 960 -17.05 -16.79 -5.14
C ALA A 960 -18.04 -15.73 -4.62
N PRO A 961 -18.30 -14.63 -5.36
CA PRO A 961 -19.17 -13.56 -4.89
C PRO A 961 -20.39 -14.20 -4.28
N ILE A 962 -20.64 -13.93 -2.99
CA ILE A 962 -21.56 -14.68 -2.14
C ILE A 962 -22.76 -15.06 -3.00
N PRO A 963 -22.88 -16.33 -3.41
CA PRO A 963 -24.04 -16.75 -4.13
C PRO A 963 -25.23 -16.41 -3.24
N LEU A 964 -26.34 -15.93 -3.78
CA LEU A 964 -27.56 -15.87 -2.97
C LEU A 964 -28.12 -17.28 -2.70
N ASP A 965 -27.58 -18.34 -3.33
CA ASP A 965 -28.02 -19.72 -3.13
C ASP A 965 -27.93 -20.30 -1.70
N PRO A 966 -26.98 -19.91 -0.81
CA PRO A 966 -27.03 -20.30 0.60
C PRO A 966 -28.19 -19.64 1.37
N LEU A 967 -28.96 -18.70 0.78
CA LEU A 967 -30.21 -18.18 1.37
C LEU A 967 -31.40 -19.12 1.16
N ILE A 968 -31.24 -20.22 0.41
CA ILE A 968 -32.33 -21.15 0.07
C ILE A 968 -32.45 -22.29 1.12
N GLY A 969 -31.55 -22.39 2.10
CA GLY A 969 -31.69 -23.31 3.23
C GLY A 969 -31.20 -22.71 4.54
N ASP A 970 -32.06 -22.70 5.58
CA ASP A 970 -31.82 -22.43 7.01
C ASP A 970 -30.63 -21.52 7.42
N ALA A 971 -30.31 -20.50 6.63
CA ALA A 971 -29.23 -19.58 6.95
C ALA A 971 -29.65 -18.56 8.04
N PRO A 972 -28.74 -18.19 8.95
CA PRO A 972 -29.05 -17.30 10.07
C PRO A 972 -29.41 -15.88 9.58
N ARG A 973 -30.41 -15.27 10.24
CA ARG A 973 -30.91 -13.89 10.05
C ARG A 973 -29.84 -12.80 9.84
N SER A 974 -28.61 -13.02 10.31
CA SER A 974 -27.49 -12.06 10.20
C SER A 974 -27.00 -11.83 8.77
N ALA A 975 -27.01 -12.85 7.90
CA ALA A 975 -26.53 -12.70 6.51
C ALA A 975 -27.51 -11.89 5.64
N ALA A 976 -28.82 -12.11 5.84
CA ALA A 976 -29.86 -11.31 5.18
C ALA A 976 -29.84 -9.84 5.64
N LEU A 977 -29.52 -9.59 6.92
CA LEU A 977 -29.36 -8.24 7.47
C LEU A 977 -28.15 -7.49 6.89
N GLU A 978 -27.04 -8.18 6.59
CA GLU A 978 -25.91 -7.54 5.90
C GLU A 978 -26.23 -7.24 4.44
N ALA A 979 -26.89 -8.16 3.72
CA ALA A 979 -27.38 -7.91 2.37
C ALA A 979 -28.35 -6.71 2.31
N HIS A 980 -29.21 -6.54 3.33
CA HIS A 980 -30.06 -5.36 3.53
C HIS A 980 -29.25 -4.07 3.52
N LYS A 981 -28.22 -3.98 4.38
CA LYS A 981 -27.40 -2.77 4.51
C LYS A 981 -26.71 -2.39 3.21
N TYR A 982 -26.14 -3.38 2.49
CA TYR A 982 -25.47 -3.13 1.22
C TYR A 982 -26.43 -2.70 0.12
N ALA A 983 -27.58 -3.38 -0.02
CA ALA A 983 -28.58 -3.04 -1.03
C ALA A 983 -29.18 -1.66 -0.78
N SER A 984 -29.59 -1.35 0.46
CA SER A 984 -30.11 -0.04 0.85
C SER A 984 -29.10 1.06 0.58
N LYS A 985 -27.82 0.86 0.94
CA LYS A 985 -26.76 1.85 0.72
C LYS A 985 -26.46 2.05 -0.76
N ALA A 986 -26.39 0.99 -1.55
CA ALA A 986 -26.16 1.08 -2.98
C ALA A 986 -27.32 1.80 -3.69
N ALA A 987 -28.57 1.41 -3.38
CA ALA A 987 -29.77 2.06 -3.90
C ALA A 987 -29.79 3.54 -3.53
N TYR A 988 -29.58 3.87 -2.27
CA TYR A 988 -29.55 5.24 -1.79
C TYR A 988 -28.46 6.09 -2.48
N LEU A 989 -27.23 5.57 -2.63
CA LEU A 989 -26.13 6.28 -3.31
C LEU A 989 -26.44 6.52 -4.79
N MET A 990 -27.05 5.53 -5.45
CA MET A 990 -27.54 5.65 -6.82
C MET A 990 -28.60 6.74 -6.90
N HIS A 991 -29.62 6.71 -6.05
CA HIS A 991 -30.64 7.76 -5.93
C HIS A 991 -30.01 9.14 -5.75
N ARG A 992 -29.03 9.32 -4.85
CA ARG A 992 -28.36 10.62 -4.64
C ARG A 992 -27.66 11.16 -5.87
N LYS A 993 -26.98 10.30 -6.65
CA LYS A 993 -26.38 10.73 -7.92
C LYS A 993 -27.44 11.20 -8.91
N PHE A 994 -28.64 10.63 -8.87
CA PHE A 994 -29.73 10.99 -9.79
C PHE A 994 -30.52 12.24 -9.40
N ALA A 995 -30.43 12.72 -8.16
CA ALA A 995 -30.93 14.07 -7.82
C ALA A 995 -30.26 15.17 -8.66
N ALA A 996 -29.05 14.91 -9.19
CA ALA A 996 -28.35 15.81 -10.09
C ALA A 996 -28.78 15.71 -11.57
N LEU A 997 -29.63 14.74 -11.96
CA LEU A 997 -30.12 14.60 -13.33
C LEU A 997 -31.26 15.57 -13.69
N GLY A 998 -31.80 16.31 -12.71
CA GLY A 998 -32.75 17.40 -12.96
C GLY A 998 -34.12 16.96 -13.46
N PHE A 999 -34.70 15.89 -12.90
CA PHE A 999 -36.12 15.58 -13.15
C PHE A 999 -36.98 16.77 -12.73
N ALA A 1000 -37.88 17.22 -13.62
CA ALA A 1000 -38.90 18.21 -13.29
C ALA A 1000 -39.91 17.64 -12.28
N ASP A 1001 -40.60 18.52 -11.56
CA ASP A 1001 -41.74 18.12 -10.73
C ASP A 1001 -42.78 17.37 -11.59
N PHE A 1002 -43.23 16.21 -11.10
CA PHE A 1002 -44.22 15.36 -11.77
C PHE A 1002 -45.66 15.80 -11.47
N GLY A 1003 -45.88 16.86 -10.68
CA GLY A 1003 -47.21 17.46 -10.45
C GLY A 1003 -48.19 16.58 -9.67
N GLY A 1004 -47.71 15.52 -9.02
CA GLY A 1004 -48.50 14.56 -8.25
C GLY A 1004 -47.74 13.24 -8.00
N PRO A 1005 -48.30 12.34 -7.17
CA PRO A 1005 -47.62 11.11 -6.79
C PRO A 1005 -47.48 10.16 -7.98
N ILE A 1006 -46.29 9.57 -8.11
CA ILE A 1006 -45.95 8.59 -9.16
C ILE A 1006 -45.73 7.21 -8.55
N VAL A 1007 -46.04 6.18 -9.34
CA VAL A 1007 -45.97 4.78 -8.93
C VAL A 1007 -45.11 3.97 -9.90
N ASP A 1008 -44.33 3.04 -9.36
CA ASP A 1008 -43.66 2.01 -10.14
C ASP A 1008 -44.24 0.63 -9.82
N ILE A 1009 -44.25 -0.25 -10.82
CA ILE A 1009 -44.67 -1.64 -10.72
C ILE A 1009 -43.62 -2.49 -11.42
N VAL A 1010 -42.88 -3.30 -10.68
CA VAL A 1010 -41.66 -3.99 -11.18
C VAL A 1010 -41.37 -5.25 -10.37
N GLY A 1011 -40.75 -6.24 -11.01
CA GLY A 1011 -40.26 -7.45 -10.34
C GLY A 1011 -38.73 -7.49 -10.27
N THR A 1012 -38.18 -8.27 -9.35
CA THR A 1012 -36.74 -8.60 -9.33
C THR A 1012 -36.28 -9.36 -10.58
N GLY A 1013 -37.20 -10.05 -11.26
CA GLY A 1013 -36.96 -11.00 -12.33
C GLY A 1013 -36.25 -12.27 -11.87
N GLY A 1014 -36.12 -13.22 -12.80
CA GLY A 1014 -35.39 -14.46 -12.57
C GLY A 1014 -36.13 -15.46 -11.68
N ASP A 1015 -37.46 -15.43 -11.66
CA ASP A 1015 -38.33 -16.44 -11.03
C ASP A 1015 -38.31 -17.80 -11.76
N GLY A 1016 -37.95 -17.80 -13.05
CA GLY A 1016 -37.88 -19.00 -13.89
C GLY A 1016 -39.22 -19.46 -14.45
N GLN A 1017 -40.26 -18.62 -14.38
CA GLN A 1017 -41.64 -19.00 -14.76
C GLN A 1017 -42.03 -18.61 -16.19
N ASP A 1018 -41.20 -17.84 -16.92
CA ASP A 1018 -41.42 -17.43 -18.33
C ASP A 1018 -42.85 -16.90 -18.61
N THR A 1019 -43.40 -16.13 -17.67
CA THR A 1019 -44.73 -15.52 -17.81
C THR A 1019 -44.73 -14.40 -18.85
N PHE A 1020 -45.93 -14.01 -19.29
CA PHE A 1020 -46.13 -12.81 -20.09
C PHE A 1020 -45.57 -11.56 -19.37
N ASN A 1021 -45.39 -10.44 -20.08
CA ASN A 1021 -44.87 -9.19 -19.50
C ASN A 1021 -45.88 -8.47 -18.57
N ILE A 1022 -46.30 -9.14 -17.48
CA ILE A 1022 -47.41 -8.77 -16.59
C ILE A 1022 -47.25 -7.37 -16.00
N SER A 1023 -46.17 -7.08 -15.26
CA SER A 1023 -45.97 -5.75 -14.68
C SER A 1023 -45.90 -4.61 -15.72
N THR A 1024 -45.59 -4.89 -16.99
CA THR A 1024 -45.62 -3.86 -18.05
C THR A 1024 -47.06 -3.57 -18.48
N ALA A 1025 -47.83 -4.62 -18.76
CA ALA A 1025 -49.25 -4.48 -19.10
C ALA A 1025 -50.08 -3.92 -17.93
N ALA A 1026 -49.80 -4.36 -16.70
CA ALA A 1026 -50.46 -3.87 -15.50
C ALA A 1026 -50.19 -2.39 -15.25
N GLY A 1027 -48.96 -1.91 -15.50
CA GLY A 1027 -48.62 -0.49 -15.45
C GLY A 1027 -49.39 0.34 -16.48
N LEU A 1028 -49.45 -0.11 -17.74
CA LEU A 1028 -50.23 0.56 -18.80
C LEU A 1028 -51.72 0.61 -18.45
N LEU A 1029 -52.27 -0.48 -17.91
CA LEU A 1029 -53.67 -0.55 -17.50
C LEU A 1029 -53.96 0.36 -16.30
N ALA A 1030 -53.12 0.33 -15.26
CA ALA A 1030 -53.26 1.21 -14.10
C ALA A 1030 -53.18 2.69 -14.52
N ALA A 1031 -52.33 3.03 -15.49
CA ALA A 1031 -52.27 4.36 -16.07
C ALA A 1031 -53.57 4.76 -16.79
N GLY A 1032 -54.15 3.89 -17.61
CA GLY A 1032 -55.46 4.11 -18.23
C GLY A 1032 -56.62 4.22 -17.21
N ALA A 1033 -56.43 3.63 -16.02
CA ALA A 1033 -57.35 3.74 -14.89
C ALA A 1033 -57.07 4.95 -13.96
N GLY A 1034 -56.05 5.76 -14.25
CA GLY A 1034 -55.81 7.07 -13.61
C GLY A 1034 -54.63 7.13 -12.62
N ALA A 1035 -53.78 6.11 -12.54
CA ALA A 1035 -52.48 6.18 -11.87
C ALA A 1035 -51.42 6.88 -12.77
N ARG A 1036 -50.41 7.51 -12.18
CA ARG A 1036 -49.24 8.03 -12.93
C ARG A 1036 -48.11 7.04 -12.76
N ILE A 1037 -47.76 6.32 -13.83
CA ILE A 1037 -46.82 5.19 -13.79
C ILE A 1037 -45.48 5.59 -14.39
N VAL A 1038 -44.42 5.50 -13.58
CA VAL A 1038 -43.03 5.71 -14.01
C VAL A 1038 -42.28 4.40 -13.82
N LYS A 1039 -42.37 3.54 -14.84
CA LYS A 1039 -41.88 2.17 -14.76
C LYS A 1039 -40.37 2.10 -15.01
N HIS A 1040 -39.63 1.50 -14.09
CA HIS A 1040 -38.22 1.19 -14.32
C HIS A 1040 -38.06 -0.24 -14.83
N GLY A 1041 -37.20 -0.46 -15.83
CA GLY A 1041 -37.00 -1.81 -16.36
C GLY A 1041 -35.77 -1.99 -17.24
N ASN A 1042 -35.46 -3.25 -17.53
CA ASN A 1042 -34.30 -3.64 -18.33
C ASN A 1042 -34.69 -4.70 -19.37
N ARG A 1043 -33.73 -5.06 -20.23
CA ARG A 1043 -33.85 -6.23 -21.13
C ARG A 1043 -33.83 -7.53 -20.34
N ALA A 1044 -34.36 -8.60 -20.92
CA ALA A 1044 -34.38 -9.91 -20.28
C ALA A 1044 -32.97 -10.38 -19.88
N ALA A 1045 -32.89 -11.00 -18.70
CA ALA A 1045 -31.70 -11.70 -18.23
C ALA A 1045 -31.82 -13.23 -18.37
N THR A 1046 -33.03 -13.77 -18.15
CA THR A 1046 -33.32 -15.22 -18.17
C THR A 1046 -34.58 -15.59 -18.96
N SER A 1047 -35.53 -14.66 -19.15
CA SER A 1047 -36.79 -14.92 -19.88
C SER A 1047 -36.66 -14.66 -21.39
N LYS A 1048 -37.67 -15.11 -22.16
CA LYS A 1048 -37.73 -14.89 -23.62
C LYS A 1048 -37.99 -13.44 -24.04
N SER A 1049 -38.64 -12.64 -23.19
CA SER A 1049 -38.98 -11.24 -23.47
C SER A 1049 -38.96 -10.41 -22.18
N GLY A 1050 -38.07 -9.41 -22.10
CA GLY A 1050 -37.99 -8.47 -20.98
C GLY A 1050 -38.85 -7.23 -21.19
N ALA A 1051 -38.96 -6.39 -20.17
CA ALA A 1051 -39.76 -5.16 -20.23
C ALA A 1051 -39.26 -4.19 -21.31
N ALA A 1052 -37.94 -4.03 -21.47
CA ALA A 1052 -37.41 -3.18 -22.54
C ALA A 1052 -37.60 -3.80 -23.93
N ASP A 1053 -37.55 -5.13 -24.05
CA ASP A 1053 -37.68 -5.82 -25.34
C ASP A 1053 -39.11 -5.68 -25.89
N ILE A 1054 -40.13 -5.81 -25.04
CA ILE A 1054 -41.53 -5.60 -25.46
C ILE A 1054 -41.85 -4.12 -25.72
N ILE A 1055 -41.31 -3.17 -24.95
CA ILE A 1055 -41.52 -1.74 -25.18
C ILE A 1055 -40.96 -1.32 -26.55
N GLU A 1056 -39.79 -1.84 -26.91
CA GLU A 1056 -39.18 -1.66 -28.23
C GLU A 1056 -40.03 -2.32 -29.34
N ALA A 1057 -40.48 -3.56 -29.15
CA ALA A 1057 -41.33 -4.28 -30.10
C ALA A 1057 -42.71 -3.63 -30.32
N LEU A 1058 -43.24 -2.90 -29.32
CA LEU A 1058 -44.47 -2.12 -29.45
C LEU A 1058 -44.30 -0.85 -30.29
N GLY A 1059 -43.06 -0.45 -30.59
CA GLY A 1059 -42.69 0.73 -31.38
C GLY A 1059 -42.38 1.98 -30.56
N ALA A 1060 -42.22 1.87 -29.24
CA ALA A 1060 -41.80 2.99 -28.39
C ALA A 1060 -40.29 3.13 -28.31
N LYS A 1061 -39.80 4.35 -28.09
CA LYS A 1061 -38.37 4.63 -27.92
C LYS A 1061 -37.93 4.36 -26.48
N LEU A 1062 -36.86 3.56 -26.31
CA LEU A 1062 -36.30 3.24 -24.98
C LEU A 1062 -35.51 4.40 -24.34
N GLU A 1063 -34.84 5.19 -25.17
CA GLU A 1063 -33.98 6.29 -24.71
C GLU A 1063 -34.78 7.59 -24.60
N ILE A 1064 -35.34 7.82 -23.42
CA ILE A 1064 -35.97 9.08 -23.00
C ILE A 1064 -34.97 9.83 -22.11
N MET A 1065 -34.76 11.11 -22.33
CA MET A 1065 -33.84 11.91 -21.50
C MET A 1065 -34.56 12.37 -20.22
N PRO A 1066 -33.85 12.59 -19.09
CA PRO A 1066 -34.45 13.03 -17.83
C PRO A 1066 -35.37 14.26 -17.97
N SER A 1067 -35.00 15.24 -18.81
CA SER A 1067 -35.76 16.46 -19.10
C SER A 1067 -37.14 16.20 -19.70
N ASP A 1068 -37.30 15.07 -20.38
CA ASP A 1068 -38.44 14.78 -21.23
C ASP A 1068 -39.46 13.87 -20.54
N VAL A 1069 -39.04 13.24 -19.43
CA VAL A 1069 -39.84 12.25 -18.71
C VAL A 1069 -41.17 12.83 -18.25
N SER A 1070 -41.18 14.05 -17.73
CA SER A 1070 -42.42 14.70 -17.27
C SER A 1070 -43.40 14.94 -18.42
N ALA A 1071 -42.91 15.42 -19.58
CA ALA A 1071 -43.74 15.65 -20.76
C ALA A 1071 -44.31 14.34 -21.35
N VAL A 1072 -43.53 13.26 -21.37
CA VAL A 1072 -44.00 11.94 -21.81
C VAL A 1072 -45.04 11.38 -20.83
N LEU A 1073 -44.80 11.54 -19.52
CA LEU A 1073 -45.72 11.12 -18.48
C LEU A 1073 -47.05 11.87 -18.56
N ASP A 1074 -47.04 13.18 -18.82
CA ASP A 1074 -48.25 13.99 -18.93
C ASP A 1074 -49.11 13.64 -20.16
N ALA A 1075 -48.51 13.10 -21.22
CA ALA A 1075 -49.23 12.72 -22.42
C ALA A 1075 -50.12 11.47 -22.24
N GLY A 1076 -49.68 10.49 -21.45
CA GLY A 1076 -50.34 9.19 -21.36
C GLY A 1076 -50.46 8.59 -19.95
N SER A 1077 -49.98 9.29 -18.92
CA SER A 1077 -49.84 8.80 -17.54
C SER A 1077 -48.94 7.56 -17.38
N PHE A 1078 -48.14 7.23 -18.39
CA PHE A 1078 -47.17 6.13 -18.37
C PHE A 1078 -45.85 6.57 -19.04
N VAL A 1079 -44.73 6.23 -18.41
CA VAL A 1079 -43.39 6.35 -19.01
C VAL A 1079 -42.51 5.18 -18.57
N PHE A 1080 -41.69 4.68 -19.49
CA PHE A 1080 -40.71 3.62 -19.22
C PHE A 1080 -39.29 4.20 -19.16
N LEU A 1081 -38.57 3.93 -18.08
CA LEU A 1081 -37.20 4.33 -17.88
C LEU A 1081 -36.27 3.13 -18.08
N PHE A 1082 -35.48 3.16 -19.16
CA PHE A 1082 -34.59 2.07 -19.49
C PHE A 1082 -33.33 2.06 -18.63
N ALA A 1083 -33.15 1.02 -17.82
CA ALA A 1083 -32.10 0.92 -16.82
C ALA A 1083 -30.68 1.19 -17.34
N ARG A 1084 -30.35 0.79 -18.58
CA ARG A 1084 -28.99 1.03 -19.14
C ARG A 1084 -28.71 2.50 -19.44
N SER A 1085 -29.74 3.28 -19.76
CA SER A 1085 -29.63 4.71 -20.02
C SER A 1085 -29.39 5.50 -18.73
N TYR A 1086 -30.02 5.07 -17.63
CA TYR A 1086 -29.92 5.76 -16.34
C TYR A 1086 -28.84 5.18 -15.42
N HIS A 1087 -28.38 3.94 -15.63
CA HIS A 1087 -27.32 3.30 -14.83
C HIS A 1087 -26.11 2.88 -15.68
N PRO A 1088 -25.40 3.81 -16.36
CA PRO A 1088 -24.33 3.46 -17.31
C PRO A 1088 -23.15 2.74 -16.64
N ALA A 1089 -22.91 2.97 -15.34
CA ALA A 1089 -21.88 2.27 -14.57
C ALA A 1089 -22.13 0.75 -14.46
N MET A 1090 -23.40 0.31 -14.57
CA MET A 1090 -23.75 -1.11 -14.51
C MET A 1090 -23.21 -1.92 -15.69
N LYS A 1091 -22.78 -1.26 -16.78
CA LYS A 1091 -22.12 -1.94 -17.92
C LYS A 1091 -20.84 -2.68 -17.53
N HIS A 1092 -20.13 -2.20 -16.49
CA HIS A 1092 -18.90 -2.83 -16.00
C HIS A 1092 -19.18 -4.11 -15.21
N VAL A 1093 -20.38 -4.24 -14.65
CA VAL A 1093 -20.80 -5.39 -13.84
C VAL A 1093 -21.56 -6.43 -14.67
N GLY A 1094 -22.10 -6.02 -15.83
CA GLY A 1094 -22.84 -6.90 -16.74
C GLY A 1094 -22.10 -8.19 -17.15
N PRO A 1095 -20.86 -8.11 -17.69
CA PRO A 1095 -20.08 -9.29 -18.06
C PRO A 1095 -19.82 -10.22 -16.87
N ILE A 1096 -19.45 -9.65 -15.71
CA ILE A 1096 -19.18 -10.41 -14.48
C ILE A 1096 -20.43 -11.17 -14.05
N ARG A 1097 -21.62 -10.54 -14.07
CA ARG A 1097 -22.88 -11.21 -13.71
C ARG A 1097 -23.22 -12.35 -14.67
N HIS A 1098 -22.92 -12.18 -15.96
CA HIS A 1098 -23.16 -13.22 -16.97
C HIS A 1098 -22.24 -14.41 -16.76
N GLU A 1099 -20.93 -14.17 -16.53
CA GLU A 1099 -19.94 -15.21 -16.25
C GLU A 1099 -20.23 -15.98 -14.96
N LEU A 1100 -20.72 -15.29 -13.92
CA LEU A 1100 -21.04 -15.90 -12.64
C LEU A 1100 -22.24 -16.86 -12.70
N GLY A 1101 -23.24 -16.60 -13.55
CA GLY A 1101 -24.41 -17.47 -13.73
C GLY A 1101 -25.31 -17.68 -12.50
N ILE A 1102 -25.04 -16.99 -11.38
CA ILE A 1102 -25.74 -17.12 -10.10
C ILE A 1102 -26.43 -15.80 -9.71
N ARG A 1103 -27.47 -15.90 -8.87
CA ARG A 1103 -28.15 -14.71 -8.30
C ARG A 1103 -27.22 -14.02 -7.29
N THR A 1104 -27.11 -12.69 -7.39
CA THR A 1104 -26.27 -11.84 -6.52
C THR A 1104 -27.04 -10.62 -6.01
N VAL A 1105 -26.43 -9.80 -5.15
CA VAL A 1105 -27.03 -8.51 -4.71
C VAL A 1105 -27.46 -7.62 -5.90
N PHE A 1106 -26.81 -7.74 -7.06
CA PHE A 1106 -27.18 -6.97 -8.25
C PHE A 1106 -28.52 -7.40 -8.88
N ASN A 1107 -29.04 -8.59 -8.54
CA ASN A 1107 -30.37 -9.03 -8.96
C ASN A 1107 -31.48 -8.33 -8.16
N ILE A 1108 -31.19 -7.86 -6.94
CA ILE A 1108 -32.18 -7.18 -6.10
C ILE A 1108 -32.13 -5.64 -6.21
N LEU A 1109 -31.08 -5.07 -6.80
CA LEU A 1109 -30.95 -3.61 -6.93
C LEU A 1109 -31.89 -2.98 -7.95
N GLY A 1110 -32.30 -3.71 -9.00
CA GLY A 1110 -33.08 -3.14 -10.12
C GLY A 1110 -34.35 -2.39 -9.68
N PRO A 1111 -35.24 -3.03 -8.90
CA PRO A 1111 -36.42 -2.37 -8.35
C PRO A 1111 -36.09 -1.22 -7.37
N LEU A 1112 -34.96 -1.29 -6.69
CA LEU A 1112 -34.59 -0.32 -5.66
C LEU A 1112 -34.01 0.97 -6.24
N THR A 1113 -33.72 1.04 -7.55
CA THR A 1113 -32.94 2.12 -8.15
C THR A 1113 -33.70 2.93 -9.21
N ASN A 1114 -35.03 2.93 -9.23
CA ASN A 1114 -35.79 3.74 -10.18
C ASN A 1114 -35.35 5.23 -10.07
N PRO A 1115 -34.75 5.81 -11.13
CA PRO A 1115 -34.13 7.13 -11.04
C PRO A 1115 -35.14 8.27 -10.80
N ALA A 1116 -36.43 8.04 -11.05
CA ALA A 1116 -37.51 9.01 -10.81
C ALA A 1116 -38.03 9.03 -9.36
N ARG A 1117 -37.58 8.12 -8.49
CA ARG A 1117 -37.95 8.05 -7.06
C ARG A 1117 -39.47 8.04 -6.82
N PRO A 1118 -40.15 6.93 -7.15
CA PRO A 1118 -41.60 6.87 -7.04
C PRO A 1118 -42.08 7.03 -5.60
N ASP A 1119 -43.23 7.67 -5.42
CA ASP A 1119 -43.87 7.89 -4.11
C ASP A 1119 -44.53 6.62 -3.56
N ALA A 1120 -44.94 5.73 -4.46
CA ALA A 1120 -45.45 4.41 -4.13
C ALA A 1120 -44.94 3.31 -5.09
N MET A 1121 -44.98 2.07 -4.62
CA MET A 1121 -44.35 0.94 -5.31
C MET A 1121 -45.18 -0.33 -5.23
N VAL A 1122 -45.21 -1.11 -6.31
CA VAL A 1122 -45.59 -2.53 -6.30
C VAL A 1122 -44.37 -3.33 -6.78
N CYS A 1123 -43.74 -4.08 -5.88
CA CYS A 1123 -42.51 -4.78 -6.16
C CYS A 1123 -42.66 -6.29 -5.99
N GLY A 1124 -42.48 -7.03 -7.07
CA GLY A 1124 -42.34 -8.47 -7.04
C GLY A 1124 -40.98 -8.96 -6.55
N VAL A 1125 -40.95 -10.02 -5.74
CA VAL A 1125 -39.71 -10.71 -5.35
C VAL A 1125 -39.78 -12.21 -5.65
N TYR A 1126 -38.71 -12.78 -6.20
CA TYR A 1126 -38.65 -14.22 -6.54
C TYR A 1126 -38.55 -15.16 -5.32
N THR A 1127 -38.34 -14.63 -4.11
CA THR A 1127 -38.25 -15.41 -2.88
C THR A 1127 -38.84 -14.64 -1.69
N PRO A 1128 -39.58 -15.29 -0.79
CA PRO A 1128 -40.25 -14.59 0.31
C PRO A 1128 -39.26 -14.01 1.33
N VAL A 1129 -38.02 -14.50 1.37
CA VAL A 1129 -36.94 -13.96 2.21
C VAL A 1129 -36.65 -12.48 1.89
N LEU A 1130 -36.87 -12.07 0.63
CA LEU A 1130 -36.68 -10.69 0.20
C LEU A 1130 -37.88 -9.79 0.51
N GLY A 1131 -39.04 -10.34 0.85
CA GLY A 1131 -40.28 -9.60 1.04
C GLY A 1131 -40.15 -8.50 2.09
N ARG A 1132 -39.83 -8.92 3.33
CA ARG A 1132 -39.59 -8.00 4.45
C ARG A 1132 -38.41 -7.04 4.19
N LEU A 1133 -37.37 -7.54 3.52
CA LEU A 1133 -36.18 -6.76 3.17
C LEU A 1133 -36.56 -5.54 2.33
N PHE A 1134 -37.27 -5.77 1.23
CA PHE A 1134 -37.62 -4.73 0.24
C PHE A 1134 -38.54 -3.68 0.84
N VAL A 1135 -39.56 -4.08 1.60
CA VAL A 1135 -40.51 -3.12 2.18
C VAL A 1135 -39.84 -2.20 3.20
N GLU A 1136 -38.84 -2.70 3.94
CA GLU A 1136 -38.02 -1.89 4.85
C GLU A 1136 -37.09 -0.94 4.06
N VAL A 1137 -36.49 -1.39 2.95
CA VAL A 1137 -35.71 -0.50 2.07
C VAL A 1137 -36.59 0.60 1.49
N PHE A 1138 -37.79 0.30 1.01
CA PHE A 1138 -38.72 1.30 0.47
C PHE A 1138 -39.11 2.35 1.51
N LYS A 1139 -39.34 1.93 2.76
CA LYS A 1139 -39.53 2.85 3.88
C LYS A 1139 -38.32 3.76 4.10
N MET A 1140 -37.10 3.21 4.05
CA MET A 1140 -35.86 3.99 4.17
C MET A 1140 -35.62 4.95 3.00
N LEU A 1141 -36.05 4.59 1.80
CA LEU A 1141 -35.98 5.44 0.61
C LEU A 1141 -37.04 6.54 0.59
N GLY A 1142 -37.94 6.59 1.58
CA GLY A 1142 -38.93 7.64 1.76
C GLY A 1142 -40.25 7.42 1.03
N MET A 1143 -40.55 6.18 0.59
CA MET A 1143 -41.83 5.88 -0.05
C MET A 1143 -42.99 5.99 0.94
N SER A 1144 -44.12 6.50 0.45
CA SER A 1144 -45.33 6.68 1.25
C SER A 1144 -46.18 5.41 1.33
N ARG A 1145 -46.19 4.59 0.28
CA ARG A 1145 -46.86 3.29 0.25
C ARG A 1145 -46.05 2.30 -0.58
N ALA A 1146 -45.99 1.03 -0.17
CA ALA A 1146 -45.36 0.00 -0.99
C ALA A 1146 -46.01 -1.36 -0.77
N LEU A 1147 -46.18 -2.15 -1.82
CA LEU A 1147 -46.60 -3.54 -1.77
C LEU A 1147 -45.47 -4.38 -2.31
N VAL A 1148 -44.83 -5.18 -1.46
CA VAL A 1148 -43.91 -6.23 -1.91
C VAL A 1148 -44.68 -7.53 -2.01
N VAL A 1149 -44.64 -8.19 -3.16
CA VAL A 1149 -45.47 -9.36 -3.46
C VAL A 1149 -44.64 -10.56 -3.88
N HIS A 1150 -45.11 -11.75 -3.52
CA HIS A 1150 -44.51 -13.02 -3.91
C HIS A 1150 -45.61 -14.08 -4.07
N GLY A 1151 -45.81 -14.59 -5.29
CA GLY A 1151 -46.66 -15.75 -5.54
C GLY A 1151 -46.04 -17.00 -4.90
N CYS A 1152 -46.82 -17.75 -4.13
CA CYS A 1152 -46.31 -18.86 -3.30
C CYS A 1152 -45.64 -19.98 -4.11
N GLU A 1153 -45.86 -20.04 -5.42
CA GLU A 1153 -45.23 -20.92 -6.40
C GLU A 1153 -43.88 -20.39 -6.94
N GLY A 1154 -43.35 -19.32 -6.37
CA GLY A 1154 -42.04 -18.75 -6.72
C GLY A 1154 -42.09 -17.53 -7.64
N LEU A 1155 -43.29 -17.04 -7.95
CA LEU A 1155 -43.53 -15.95 -8.89
C LEU A 1155 -43.20 -14.58 -8.27
N ASP A 1156 -42.59 -13.67 -9.04
CA ASP A 1156 -42.35 -12.29 -8.63
C ASP A 1156 -43.44 -11.32 -9.11
N GLU A 1157 -44.70 -11.74 -9.03
CA GLU A 1157 -45.92 -10.97 -9.31
C GLU A 1157 -47.04 -11.48 -8.36
N LEU A 1158 -48.19 -10.82 -8.30
CA LEU A 1158 -49.37 -11.45 -7.70
C LEU A 1158 -49.83 -12.62 -8.58
N SER A 1159 -49.95 -13.80 -7.97
CA SER A 1159 -50.33 -15.05 -8.64
C SER A 1159 -51.83 -15.12 -8.93
N ILE A 1160 -52.16 -15.48 -10.17
CA ILE A 1160 -53.53 -15.81 -10.57
C ILE A 1160 -53.88 -17.28 -10.28
N GLU A 1161 -52.90 -18.14 -10.00
CA GLU A 1161 -53.11 -19.56 -9.74
C GLU A 1161 -53.47 -19.83 -8.28
N GLY A 1162 -52.88 -19.08 -7.35
CA GLY A 1162 -52.99 -19.37 -5.93
C GLY A 1162 -52.73 -18.18 -5.01
N ALA A 1163 -52.22 -18.49 -3.83
CA ALA A 1163 -51.92 -17.49 -2.81
C ALA A 1163 -50.68 -16.67 -3.15
N SER A 1164 -50.71 -15.38 -2.79
CA SER A 1164 -49.55 -14.49 -2.81
C SER A 1164 -49.31 -13.89 -1.44
N LYS A 1165 -48.06 -13.87 -0.98
CA LYS A 1165 -47.65 -13.13 0.21
C LYS A 1165 -47.48 -11.66 -0.14
N VAL A 1166 -47.90 -10.80 0.78
CA VAL A 1166 -47.83 -9.34 0.65
C VAL A 1166 -47.17 -8.76 1.89
N TRP A 1167 -46.14 -7.95 1.69
CA TRP A 1167 -45.60 -7.05 2.70
C TRP A 1167 -45.93 -5.62 2.31
N GLU A 1168 -46.82 -5.00 3.08
CA GLU A 1168 -47.34 -3.67 2.78
C GLU A 1168 -46.75 -2.62 3.71
N LEU A 1169 -46.21 -1.55 3.14
CA LEU A 1169 -45.91 -0.30 3.82
C LEU A 1169 -47.12 0.63 3.69
N HIS A 1170 -47.73 0.95 4.83
CA HIS A 1170 -48.83 1.89 4.94
C HIS A 1170 -48.33 3.33 4.99
N GLN A 1171 -49.21 4.27 4.65
CA GLN A 1171 -48.93 5.71 4.73
C GLN A 1171 -48.61 6.20 6.15
N SER A 1172 -49.02 5.45 7.18
CA SER A 1172 -48.64 5.66 8.58
C SER A 1172 -47.16 5.32 8.87
N GLY A 1173 -46.48 4.65 7.94
CA GLY A 1173 -45.16 4.06 8.13
C GLY A 1173 -45.20 2.66 8.78
N GLU A 1174 -46.40 2.11 9.04
CA GLU A 1174 -46.58 0.75 9.53
C GLU A 1174 -46.31 -0.27 8.41
N ILE A 1175 -45.70 -1.41 8.77
CA ILE A 1175 -45.47 -2.51 7.82
C ILE A 1175 -46.27 -3.73 8.27
N THR A 1176 -47.22 -4.16 7.45
CA THR A 1176 -48.04 -5.36 7.70
C THR A 1176 -47.71 -6.48 6.72
N GLU A 1177 -47.89 -7.74 7.15
CA GLU A 1177 -47.70 -8.93 6.32
C GLU A 1177 -48.98 -9.75 6.29
N TYR A 1178 -49.46 -10.14 5.11
CA TYR A 1178 -50.67 -10.94 4.92
C TYR A 1178 -50.62 -11.73 3.61
N GLU A 1179 -51.61 -12.60 3.40
CA GLU A 1179 -51.77 -13.41 2.19
C GLU A 1179 -53.04 -12.95 1.44
N VAL A 1180 -52.98 -12.95 0.11
CA VAL A 1180 -54.11 -12.69 -0.77
C VAL A 1180 -54.25 -13.78 -1.84
N ARG A 1181 -55.46 -13.97 -2.35
CA ARG A 1181 -55.83 -14.95 -3.38
C ARG A 1181 -56.64 -14.25 -4.48
N PRO A 1182 -56.77 -14.83 -5.69
CA PRO A 1182 -57.63 -14.29 -6.75
C PRO A 1182 -59.05 -13.92 -6.29
N SER A 1183 -59.63 -14.71 -5.38
CA SER A 1183 -60.95 -14.45 -4.78
C SER A 1183 -61.06 -13.11 -4.04
N ASP A 1184 -59.96 -12.63 -3.44
CA ASP A 1184 -59.92 -11.34 -2.73
C ASP A 1184 -59.97 -10.15 -3.69
N PHE A 1185 -59.63 -10.40 -4.96
CA PHE A 1185 -59.73 -9.47 -6.08
C PHE A 1185 -61.06 -9.63 -6.85
N GLY A 1186 -61.88 -10.63 -6.49
CA GLY A 1186 -63.10 -10.99 -7.22
C GLY A 1186 -62.84 -11.67 -8.56
N LEU A 1187 -61.73 -12.42 -8.66
CA LEU A 1187 -61.30 -13.14 -9.85
C LEU A 1187 -61.31 -14.66 -9.60
N ASP A 1188 -61.51 -15.42 -10.67
CA ASP A 1188 -61.33 -16.87 -10.66
C ASP A 1188 -59.83 -17.21 -10.76
N ALA A 1189 -59.44 -18.35 -10.18
CA ALA A 1189 -58.07 -18.84 -10.30
C ALA A 1189 -57.82 -19.47 -11.68
N HIS A 1190 -56.66 -19.22 -12.26
CA HIS A 1190 -56.22 -19.76 -13.56
C HIS A 1190 -54.86 -20.44 -13.42
N PRO A 1191 -54.61 -21.59 -14.09
CA PRO A 1191 -53.31 -22.26 -14.00
C PRO A 1191 -52.20 -21.41 -14.64
N LEU A 1192 -50.99 -21.42 -14.06
CA LEU A 1192 -49.89 -20.59 -14.56
C LEU A 1192 -49.49 -20.90 -16.01
N SER A 1193 -49.70 -22.14 -16.46
CA SER A 1193 -49.45 -22.53 -17.85
C SER A 1193 -50.25 -21.70 -18.87
N GLU A 1194 -51.38 -21.13 -18.48
CA GLU A 1194 -52.20 -20.29 -19.36
C GLU A 1194 -51.71 -18.84 -19.47
N VAL A 1195 -50.78 -18.42 -18.60
CA VAL A 1195 -50.19 -17.07 -18.59
C VAL A 1195 -48.75 -17.00 -19.12
N ALA A 1196 -48.26 -18.09 -19.72
CA ALA A 1196 -46.95 -18.14 -20.35
C ALA A 1196 -46.79 -17.10 -21.48
N GLY A 1197 -45.57 -16.54 -21.58
CA GLY A 1197 -45.18 -15.58 -22.62
C GLY A 1197 -44.47 -16.22 -23.82
N GLY A 1198 -44.37 -15.45 -24.91
CA GLY A 1198 -43.68 -15.76 -26.15
C GLY A 1198 -42.47 -14.85 -26.42
N THR A 1199 -42.12 -14.67 -27.69
CA THR A 1199 -41.08 -13.72 -28.12
C THR A 1199 -41.52 -12.26 -27.90
N PRO A 1200 -40.60 -11.27 -27.94
CA PRO A 1200 -40.98 -9.86 -27.83
C PRO A 1200 -42.07 -9.42 -28.82
N GLU A 1201 -42.04 -9.91 -30.07
CA GLU A 1201 -43.01 -9.60 -31.11
C GLU A 1201 -44.38 -10.25 -30.84
N GLU A 1202 -44.39 -11.52 -30.43
CA GLU A 1202 -45.61 -12.23 -30.03
C GLU A 1202 -46.27 -11.54 -28.84
N ASN A 1203 -45.48 -11.20 -27.81
CA ASN A 1203 -45.99 -10.54 -26.63
C ASN A 1203 -46.46 -9.11 -26.93
N ALA A 1204 -45.80 -8.38 -27.83
CA ALA A 1204 -46.24 -7.05 -28.26
C ALA A 1204 -47.59 -7.10 -29.00
N ALA A 1205 -47.78 -8.08 -29.89
CA ALA A 1205 -49.06 -8.31 -30.55
C ALA A 1205 -50.16 -8.66 -29.55
N GLU A 1206 -49.88 -9.57 -28.62
CA GLU A 1206 -50.84 -9.96 -27.58
C GLU A 1206 -51.13 -8.80 -26.60
N MET A 1207 -50.14 -7.97 -26.25
CA MET A 1207 -50.35 -6.79 -25.39
C MET A 1207 -51.37 -5.82 -25.99
N ARG A 1208 -51.31 -5.57 -27.31
CA ARG A 1208 -52.29 -4.70 -27.99
C ARG A 1208 -53.70 -5.29 -27.92
N GLU A 1209 -53.83 -6.60 -28.12
CA GLU A 1209 -55.11 -7.30 -27.99
C GLU A 1209 -55.65 -7.23 -26.57
N LEU A 1210 -54.82 -7.52 -25.56
CA LEU A 1210 -55.18 -7.47 -24.14
C LEU A 1210 -55.62 -6.07 -23.70
N LEU A 1211 -54.87 -5.02 -24.05
CA LEU A 1211 -55.20 -3.64 -23.69
C LEU A 1211 -56.42 -3.09 -24.45
N SER A 1212 -56.79 -3.71 -25.58
CA SER A 1212 -58.06 -3.44 -26.29
C SER A 1212 -59.27 -4.19 -25.70
N GLY A 1213 -59.08 -4.92 -24.60
CA GLY A 1213 -60.11 -5.73 -23.94
C GLY A 1213 -60.29 -7.14 -24.49
N ARG A 1214 -59.47 -7.55 -25.47
CA ARG A 1214 -59.43 -8.89 -26.09
C ARG A 1214 -58.33 -9.75 -25.45
N GLY A 1215 -57.89 -10.82 -26.11
CA GLY A 1215 -56.79 -11.69 -25.65
C GLY A 1215 -57.20 -12.82 -24.70
N ARG A 1216 -56.21 -13.58 -24.19
CA ARG A 1216 -56.43 -14.73 -23.30
C ARG A 1216 -56.98 -14.28 -21.95
N THR A 1217 -58.02 -14.96 -21.47
CA THR A 1217 -58.72 -14.59 -20.24
C THR A 1217 -57.81 -14.67 -19.01
N ALA A 1218 -57.03 -15.75 -18.86
CA ALA A 1218 -56.09 -15.92 -17.76
C ALA A 1218 -55.05 -14.78 -17.67
N VAL A 1219 -54.43 -14.43 -18.81
CA VAL A 1219 -53.44 -13.32 -18.88
C VAL A 1219 -54.10 -11.99 -18.53
N ARG A 1220 -55.30 -11.73 -19.08
CA ARG A 1220 -56.05 -10.50 -18.79
C ARG A 1220 -56.40 -10.39 -17.30
N ASP A 1221 -56.89 -11.46 -16.69
CA ASP A 1221 -57.27 -11.46 -15.27
C ASP A 1221 -56.04 -11.25 -14.38
N MET A 1222 -54.89 -11.85 -14.71
CA MET A 1222 -53.62 -11.61 -14.01
C MET A 1222 -53.11 -10.16 -14.15
N ILE A 1223 -53.27 -9.55 -15.33
CA ILE A 1223 -52.96 -8.14 -15.56
C ILE A 1223 -53.88 -7.24 -14.73
N VAL A 1224 -55.18 -7.54 -14.69
CA VAL A 1224 -56.17 -6.79 -13.89
C VAL A 1224 -55.84 -6.88 -12.40
N MET A 1225 -55.46 -8.07 -11.91
CA MET A 1225 -55.07 -8.29 -10.52
C MET A 1225 -53.86 -7.41 -10.12
N ASN A 1226 -52.80 -7.42 -10.91
CA ASN A 1226 -51.59 -6.62 -10.63
C ASN A 1226 -51.81 -5.12 -10.86
N ALA A 1227 -52.64 -4.73 -11.84
CA ALA A 1227 -53.04 -3.34 -12.05
C ALA A 1227 -53.88 -2.81 -10.87
N SER A 1228 -54.73 -3.64 -10.28
CA SER A 1228 -55.48 -3.30 -9.07
C SER A 1228 -54.56 -2.97 -7.90
N ALA A 1229 -53.49 -3.75 -7.70
CA ALA A 1229 -52.48 -3.46 -6.68
C ALA A 1229 -51.77 -2.11 -6.94
N ALA A 1230 -51.43 -1.79 -8.18
CA ALA A 1230 -50.85 -0.50 -8.54
C ALA A 1230 -51.82 0.67 -8.30
N LEU A 1231 -53.11 0.51 -8.60
CA LEU A 1231 -54.14 1.52 -8.33
C LEU A 1231 -54.33 1.75 -6.82
N TYR A 1232 -54.30 0.69 -6.03
CA TYR A 1232 -54.37 0.75 -4.58
C TYR A 1232 -53.13 1.44 -3.99
N ALA A 1233 -51.92 1.08 -4.44
CA ALA A 1233 -50.68 1.75 -4.06
C ALA A 1233 -50.69 3.25 -4.43
N ALA A 1234 -51.26 3.59 -5.59
CA ALA A 1234 -51.46 4.96 -6.05
C ALA A 1234 -52.53 5.76 -5.28
N GLY A 1235 -53.25 5.12 -4.34
CA GLY A 1235 -54.34 5.74 -3.58
C GLY A 1235 -55.57 6.08 -4.43
N LYS A 1236 -55.76 5.42 -5.58
CA LYS A 1236 -56.89 5.66 -6.50
C LYS A 1236 -58.15 4.88 -6.13
N VAL A 1237 -57.98 3.81 -5.35
CA VAL A 1237 -59.05 2.91 -4.90
C VAL A 1237 -58.85 2.53 -3.43
N ALA A 1238 -59.92 2.14 -2.77
CA ALA A 1238 -59.90 1.83 -1.33
C ALA A 1238 -59.42 0.40 -1.03
N ASP A 1239 -59.61 -0.54 -1.96
CA ASP A 1239 -59.26 -1.94 -1.80
C ASP A 1239 -58.99 -2.62 -3.16
N PHE A 1240 -58.50 -3.86 -3.13
CA PHE A 1240 -58.16 -4.62 -4.33
C PHE A 1240 -59.36 -4.98 -5.21
N LYS A 1241 -60.57 -5.08 -4.65
CA LYS A 1241 -61.77 -5.44 -5.41
C LYS A 1241 -62.27 -4.26 -6.23
N SER A 1242 -62.33 -3.09 -5.61
CA SER A 1242 -62.63 -1.82 -6.30
C SER A 1242 -61.55 -1.46 -7.33
N GLY A 1243 -60.28 -1.79 -7.07
CA GLY A 1243 -59.21 -1.70 -8.06
C GLY A 1243 -59.43 -2.58 -9.30
N CYS A 1244 -59.88 -3.83 -9.14
CA CYS A 1244 -60.20 -4.69 -10.28
C CYS A 1244 -61.39 -4.16 -11.10
N VAL A 1245 -62.40 -3.61 -10.43
CA VAL A 1245 -63.54 -2.96 -11.11
C VAL A 1245 -63.05 -1.77 -11.95
N ALA A 1246 -62.20 -0.90 -11.38
CA ALA A 1246 -61.64 0.25 -12.08
C ALA A 1246 -60.75 -0.14 -13.27
N ALA A 1247 -59.89 -1.16 -13.09
CA ALA A 1247 -59.06 -1.70 -14.16
C ALA A 1247 -59.90 -2.33 -15.29
N ARG A 1248 -60.92 -3.14 -14.97
CA ARG A 1248 -61.83 -3.70 -15.98
C ARG A 1248 -62.59 -2.62 -16.74
N ALA A 1249 -63.03 -1.56 -16.08
CA ALA A 1249 -63.64 -0.41 -16.74
C ALA A 1249 -62.66 0.28 -17.70
N ALA A 1250 -61.41 0.51 -17.29
CA ALA A 1250 -60.40 1.11 -18.17
C ALA A 1250 -60.06 0.26 -19.41
N LEU A 1251 -60.11 -1.08 -19.30
CA LEU A 1251 -60.03 -1.98 -20.45
C LEU A 1251 -61.25 -1.85 -21.37
N ALA A 1252 -62.45 -1.93 -20.79
CA ALA A 1252 -63.71 -1.88 -21.55
C ALA A 1252 -63.91 -0.55 -22.29
N ASP A 1253 -63.51 0.56 -21.66
CA ASP A 1253 -63.60 1.91 -22.22
C ASP A 1253 -62.51 2.20 -23.27
N GLY A 1254 -61.56 1.27 -23.49
CA GLY A 1254 -60.42 1.47 -24.39
C GLY A 1254 -59.38 2.48 -23.88
N ARG A 1255 -59.42 2.87 -22.60
CA ARG A 1255 -58.47 3.82 -22.01
C ARG A 1255 -57.07 3.24 -21.91
N ALA A 1256 -56.95 1.93 -21.65
CA ALA A 1256 -55.65 1.27 -21.55
C ALA A 1256 -54.88 1.25 -22.88
N ILE A 1257 -55.57 0.97 -24.00
CA ILE A 1257 -54.95 1.03 -25.33
C ILE A 1257 -54.61 2.48 -25.74
N GLN A 1258 -55.45 3.45 -25.37
CA GLN A 1258 -55.16 4.88 -25.57
C GLN A 1258 -53.89 5.33 -24.84
N THR A 1259 -53.68 4.86 -23.60
CA THR A 1259 -52.45 5.11 -22.84
C THR A 1259 -51.22 4.57 -23.57
N LEU A 1260 -51.28 3.35 -24.12
CA LEU A 1260 -50.19 2.78 -24.90
C LEU A 1260 -49.88 3.64 -26.14
N ASP A 1261 -50.91 3.98 -26.92
CA ASP A 1261 -50.72 4.76 -28.14
C ASP A 1261 -50.21 6.19 -27.85
N ALA A 1262 -50.68 6.81 -26.76
CA ALA A 1262 -50.18 8.10 -26.29
C ALA A 1262 -48.70 8.03 -25.89
N TYR A 1263 -48.30 7.00 -25.14
CA TYR A 1263 -46.91 6.79 -24.75
C TYR A 1263 -45.99 6.55 -25.98
N ILE A 1264 -46.41 5.71 -26.93
CA ILE A 1264 -45.67 5.48 -28.18
C ILE A 1264 -45.52 6.78 -28.96
N SER A 1265 -46.60 7.55 -29.11
CA SER A 1265 -46.55 8.83 -29.83
C SER A 1265 -45.65 9.85 -29.12
N ALA A 1266 -45.72 9.95 -27.80
CA ALA A 1266 -44.94 10.91 -27.01
C ALA A 1266 -43.44 10.56 -27.00
N SER A 1267 -43.09 9.29 -26.79
CA SER A 1267 -41.70 8.82 -26.78
C SER A 1267 -40.98 9.00 -28.14
N ASN A 1268 -41.74 9.06 -29.24
CA ASN A 1268 -41.23 9.27 -30.59
C ASN A 1268 -41.26 10.74 -31.07
N ASN A 1269 -41.78 11.69 -30.27
CA ASN A 1269 -42.00 13.06 -30.72
C ASN A 1269 -40.67 13.86 -30.87
N PRO A 1270 -40.36 14.44 -32.05
CA PRO A 1270 -39.14 15.20 -32.26
C PRO A 1270 -39.11 16.58 -31.57
N LYS A 1271 -40.22 17.16 -31.11
CA LYS A 1271 -40.17 18.43 -30.32
C LYS A 1271 -39.52 18.25 -28.96
N VAL A 1272 -39.56 17.04 -28.43
CA VAL A 1272 -38.79 16.59 -27.28
C VAL A 1272 -37.27 16.66 -27.57
N ARG A 1273 -36.83 16.66 -28.84
CA ARG A 1273 -35.42 16.85 -29.25
C ARG A 1273 -34.97 18.31 -29.41
N LEU A 1274 -35.88 19.28 -29.55
CA LEU A 1274 -35.56 20.59 -30.14
C LEU A 1274 -35.21 21.71 -29.14
N GLN A 1275 -35.25 21.46 -27.83
CA GLN A 1275 -34.89 22.47 -26.82
C GLN A 1275 -33.38 22.57 -26.50
N HIS A 1276 -32.52 21.76 -27.12
CA HIS A 1276 -31.09 21.68 -26.75
C HIS A 1276 -30.10 21.70 -27.93
N VAL A 1277 -30.41 22.43 -29.01
CA VAL A 1277 -29.42 22.82 -30.05
C VAL A 1277 -29.20 24.35 -30.07
N LEU A 1278 -29.59 25.06 -29.00
CA LEU A 1278 -29.22 26.46 -28.75
C LEU A 1278 -28.62 26.62 -27.37
#